data_AF-A0A1H1GPZ2-F1
#
_entry.id   AF-A0A1H1GPZ2-F1
#
_cell.length_a   1.000
_cell.length_b   1.000
_cell.length_c   1.000
_cell.angle_alpha   90.00
_cell.angle_beta   90.00
_cell.angle_gamma   90.00
#
_symmetry.space_group_name_H-M   'P 1'
#
loop_
_entity.id
_entity.type
_entity.pdbx_description
1 polymer ?
#
loop_
_entity_poly.entity_id
_entity_poly.type
_entity_poly.pdbx_seq_one_letter_code
_entity_poly.pdbx_strand_id
1 'polypeptide(L)'
;MESLYPAGPASVPAGFTSPSKNYRRHAWFAMLGLLGFMLGYLGLLGWFAWTSYRLVAGLLAGTGGGDDALVTLGAALCAAFLAFFMLKALVFNKRAKVSSQDMELKPQEQPELFEFLYRLADEARAPRPHRVYLSANVNAGVFYDLSLANLILPSKKNLEIGLGLVNVLNLGELKAVLAHEFGHFAQRTMAVGRWVYVAQQIASHIVAKRDALDTFLATLSRVDFRIAWIGWILSLIVWSIRSLVEIAFRAVVMAQRALSREMEYQADLVSASLTGSDALVHALHRLGAADAAWGRALQFANSEFQQGRPVKDLFAVQTRIIERLRTVLADPAYGQSPTVPQDRKDSHRVFQAELVQPPQMWSTHPSSTAREENLKQVYVSCPIDERPALCLVRDAQSLKEQVTLRMMSNPPAEFAPTEESLRRLDEEYAALSFSPRYRGSYLGRSFVRKHARVGDLFTGTGIGGDLLAQLDGLYPETHGEDIEKLRDLEQQRATLEAVRLGALQAEGGMLHWRGAQVSRKSLPSVIAELESELEPVRQAVLAHDQRCRGLHLAAAEKLGPAWVAALRGQVHVLHYAEHAHADISDAHSLLGNTYAIVTADGRVSKGELRKLVAACNQVQAGLQAVYDQAGQVVVDAPMAAKLGVATWPEMLEQPFSLPRASEENINSWIKAVDSWTQATLGALSALRHAALESLLATEDEVARQLRSDAREAEPAQAASAPGEYITLLPGKGRQLQHKLGWWDKFQTADGFFPGAARVVVAGGIVGSVLLLGGAVGLSKVNVYNGLARQVTVEIDGQSLSLQPFGTGVLSVPNQNVHKVETKTSDGAVVESFDGDAPPGAPHLVYNIAAAAPLIEWTANYGSAPVVPEQRLGAQRWIETHAEYVFAEPPESIKTKSGDGGTRSVLSGFSNASPSHMLSALKGQEAKDAAALIAVHAKWDAADSRHLGEWLWRAREHDPEGKIVAERLKRNPTEIVSLRMEQEYAKGAEHDAVCARHRALAAKTPDAAPINYIAMRCIADPKARDDAFVAGHLRWPKEPWLTMAAGYVYAERGLWDQALPLMEQSSLIPEFAEGIAPDLARLKRSMPQVSPSQVAALAQRSSYLANMLALETGEGTNGTPFAAYRYLGAGDLPSALGMAASDDELSQRVLRLAAASDGATQDMVDRMLALPVSSGIDELTAWTSLAVATREHRNTTALREAALASDPEEAAAIAKFFDAVRSGAGRAEAETVLGDVSLRARGIAYSTAVILKGTQCPEAWRDSAKKLLFSAERPYFS
;
A
#
# COMPACT_ATOMS: atom_id res chain seq x y z
N MET A 1 -19.08 39.06 -49.63
CA MET A 1 -17.80 38.57 -49.06
C MET A 1 -17.71 38.82 -47.55
N GLU A 2 -18.16 39.96 -47.00
CA GLU A 2 -18.67 40.05 -45.60
C GLU A 2 -19.92 39.17 -45.35
N SER A 3 -20.39 38.45 -46.36
CA SER A 3 -21.75 37.92 -46.40
C SER A 3 -21.89 36.55 -45.76
N LEU A 4 -20.85 35.76 -45.48
CA LEU A 4 -20.97 34.35 -45.02
C LEU A 4 -20.63 34.14 -43.53
N TYR A 5 -20.50 35.20 -42.74
CA TYR A 5 -20.29 35.09 -41.29
C TYR A 5 -21.50 35.66 -40.53
N PRO A 6 -22.31 34.83 -39.83
CA PRO A 6 -23.45 35.30 -39.05
C PRO A 6 -23.02 36.33 -37.99
N ALA A 7 -23.82 37.39 -37.81
CA ALA A 7 -23.63 38.33 -36.71
C ALA A 7 -23.83 37.63 -35.35
N GLY A 8 -23.10 38.09 -34.32
CA GLY A 8 -23.30 37.63 -32.94
C GLY A 8 -24.36 38.44 -32.19
N PRO A 9 -24.64 38.10 -30.91
CA PRO A 9 -25.58 38.82 -30.07
C PRO A 9 -25.13 40.26 -29.81
N ALA A 10 -26.09 41.19 -29.72
CA ALA A 10 -25.82 42.61 -29.53
C ALA A 10 -25.17 42.95 -28.17
N SER A 11 -25.48 42.16 -27.13
CA SER A 11 -24.91 42.32 -25.79
C SER A 11 -24.83 40.98 -25.06
N VAL A 12 -23.72 40.72 -24.38
CA VAL A 12 -23.51 39.54 -23.53
C VAL A 12 -23.17 40.01 -22.11
N PRO A 13 -23.76 39.44 -21.05
CA PRO A 13 -23.45 39.82 -19.67
C PRO A 13 -21.97 39.71 -19.33
N ALA A 14 -21.46 40.65 -18.52
CA ALA A 14 -20.06 40.63 -18.09
C ALA A 14 -19.77 39.37 -17.27
N GLY A 15 -18.73 38.63 -17.66
CA GLY A 15 -18.35 37.39 -16.98
C GLY A 15 -19.22 36.18 -17.30
N PHE A 16 -20.13 36.25 -18.28
CA PHE A 16 -21.00 35.14 -18.72
C PHE A 16 -20.22 33.85 -19.05
N THR A 17 -19.04 33.97 -19.65
CA THR A 17 -18.15 32.84 -19.98
C THR A 17 -17.10 32.57 -18.89
N SER A 18 -17.29 33.02 -17.64
CA SER A 18 -16.33 32.74 -16.57
C SER A 18 -16.46 31.32 -16.02
N PRO A 19 -15.34 30.59 -15.78
CA PRO A 19 -15.41 29.24 -15.23
C PRO A 19 -16.09 29.18 -13.86
N SER A 20 -17.01 28.22 -13.70
CA SER A 20 -17.74 27.96 -12.46
C SER A 20 -16.81 27.57 -11.29
N LYS A 21 -17.31 27.66 -10.04
CA LYS A 21 -16.56 27.15 -8.86
C LYS A 21 -16.31 25.64 -8.96
N ASN A 22 -17.29 24.89 -9.48
CA ASN A 22 -17.20 23.45 -9.68
C ASN A 22 -16.13 23.10 -10.71
N TYR A 23 -16.08 23.83 -11.84
CA TYR A 23 -15.04 23.72 -12.85
C TYR A 23 -13.63 23.82 -12.23
N ARG A 24 -13.36 24.87 -11.45
CA ARG A 24 -12.05 25.09 -10.82
C ARG A 24 -11.68 23.97 -9.85
N ARG A 25 -12.65 23.49 -9.06
CA ARG A 25 -12.45 22.40 -8.10
C ARG A 25 -12.14 21.07 -8.79
N HIS A 26 -12.92 20.70 -9.80
CA HIS A 26 -12.71 19.46 -10.55
C HIS A 26 -11.40 19.50 -11.36
N ALA A 27 -11.01 20.67 -11.89
CA ALA A 27 -9.71 20.88 -12.52
C ALA A 27 -8.55 20.61 -11.55
N TRP A 28 -8.61 21.15 -10.33
CA TRP A 28 -7.61 20.90 -9.29
C TRP A 28 -7.52 19.42 -8.90
N PHE A 29 -8.66 18.75 -8.68
CA PHE A 29 -8.66 17.33 -8.35
C PHE A 29 -8.09 16.46 -9.46
N ALA A 30 -8.42 16.74 -10.72
CA ALA A 30 -7.86 16.02 -11.86
C ALA A 30 -6.34 16.24 -11.99
N MET A 31 -5.86 17.48 -11.80
CA MET A 31 -4.42 17.79 -11.82
C MET A 31 -3.65 17.13 -10.68
N LEU A 32 -4.15 17.22 -9.44
CA LEU A 32 -3.50 16.61 -8.28
C LEU A 32 -3.50 15.08 -8.36
N GLY A 33 -4.61 14.48 -8.81
CA GLY A 33 -4.71 13.03 -8.99
C GLY A 33 -3.71 12.52 -10.03
N LEU A 34 -3.59 13.23 -11.15
CA LEU A 34 -2.64 12.93 -12.22
C LEU A 34 -1.18 13.12 -11.79
N LEU A 35 -0.87 14.21 -11.07
CA LEU A 35 0.47 14.45 -10.53
C LEU A 35 0.84 13.35 -9.53
N GLY A 36 -0.07 13.00 -8.62
CA GLY A 36 0.12 11.91 -7.66
C GLY A 36 0.35 10.57 -8.35
N PHE A 37 -0.42 10.27 -9.41
CA PHE A 37 -0.22 9.08 -10.24
C PHE A 37 1.17 9.06 -10.89
N MET A 38 1.60 10.17 -11.51
CA MET A 38 2.92 10.26 -12.16
C MET A 38 4.07 10.12 -11.16
N LEU A 39 4.00 10.80 -10.02
CA LEU A 39 5.01 10.71 -8.97
C LEU A 39 5.08 9.31 -8.36
N GLY A 40 3.94 8.69 -8.08
CA GLY A 40 3.90 7.31 -7.59
C GLY A 40 4.46 6.31 -8.59
N TYR A 41 4.12 6.45 -9.87
CA TYR A 41 4.63 5.58 -10.94
C TYR A 41 6.14 5.71 -11.13
N LEU A 42 6.65 6.94 -11.28
CA LEU A 42 8.08 7.21 -11.46
C LEU A 42 8.89 6.86 -10.21
N GLY A 43 8.33 7.10 -9.02
CA GLY A 43 8.94 6.72 -7.75
C GLY A 43 9.11 5.21 -7.64
N LEU A 44 8.10 4.43 -8.00
CA LEU A 44 8.16 2.96 -7.99
C LEU A 44 9.14 2.41 -9.04
N LEU A 45 9.14 2.96 -10.25
CA LEU A 45 10.13 2.64 -11.29
C LEU A 45 11.56 2.94 -10.81
N GLY A 46 11.78 4.13 -10.28
CA GLY A 46 13.08 4.57 -9.76
C GLY A 46 13.54 3.67 -8.62
N TRP A 47 12.63 3.28 -7.71
CA TRP A 47 12.93 2.35 -6.62
C TRP A 47 13.41 0.99 -7.12
N PHE A 48 12.70 0.35 -8.07
CA PHE A 48 13.12 -0.95 -8.61
C PHE A 48 14.43 -0.87 -9.39
N ALA A 49 14.63 0.20 -10.17
CA ALA A 49 15.88 0.43 -10.89
C ALA A 49 17.05 0.64 -9.92
N TRP A 50 16.86 1.45 -8.88
CA TRP A 50 17.85 1.68 -7.82
C TRP A 50 18.16 0.40 -7.04
N THR A 51 17.14 -0.37 -6.67
CA THR A 51 17.31 -1.64 -5.94
C THR A 51 18.12 -2.63 -6.77
N SER A 52 17.81 -2.77 -8.07
CA SER A 52 18.60 -3.61 -8.97
C SER A 52 20.05 -3.15 -9.07
N TYR A 53 20.29 -1.84 -9.24
CA TYR A 53 21.63 -1.28 -9.30
C TYR A 53 22.43 -1.56 -8.03
N ARG A 54 21.85 -1.29 -6.85
CA ARG A 54 22.48 -1.54 -5.55
C ARG A 54 22.88 -3.00 -5.35
N LEU A 55 21.98 -3.94 -5.67
CA LEU A 55 22.24 -5.37 -5.50
C LEU A 55 23.32 -5.89 -6.48
N VAL A 56 23.31 -5.43 -7.73
CA VAL A 56 24.36 -5.78 -8.72
C VAL A 56 25.71 -5.15 -8.34
N ALA A 57 25.73 -3.90 -7.89
CA ALA A 57 26.94 -3.23 -7.45
C ALA A 57 27.59 -3.94 -6.24
N GLY A 58 26.79 -4.39 -5.27
CA GLY A 58 27.28 -5.19 -4.14
C GLY A 58 27.87 -6.54 -4.58
N LEU A 59 27.20 -7.25 -5.49
CA LEU A 59 27.74 -8.49 -6.08
C LEU A 59 29.10 -8.28 -6.77
N LEU A 60 29.25 -7.17 -7.52
CA LEU A 60 30.50 -6.84 -8.21
C LEU A 60 31.62 -6.38 -7.25
N ALA A 61 31.26 -5.77 -6.12
CA ALA A 61 32.20 -5.32 -5.09
C ALA A 61 32.70 -6.46 -4.18
N GLY A 62 32.25 -7.70 -4.39
CA GLY A 62 32.66 -8.86 -3.59
C GLY A 62 31.97 -8.98 -2.24
N THR A 63 30.99 -8.13 -1.92
CA THR A 63 30.22 -8.12 -0.66
C THR A 63 29.07 -9.15 -0.64
N GLY A 64 29.13 -10.15 -1.52
CA GLY A 64 28.12 -11.21 -1.68
C GLY A 64 28.73 -12.61 -1.74
N GLY A 65 29.89 -12.84 -1.11
CA GLY A 65 30.54 -14.14 -1.08
C GLY A 65 29.87 -15.12 -0.11
N GLY A 66 29.25 -16.18 -0.62
CA GLY A 66 28.62 -17.25 0.15
C GLY A 66 27.40 -17.89 -0.56
N ASP A 67 26.66 -18.76 0.14
CA ASP A 67 25.44 -19.43 -0.36
C ASP A 67 24.31 -18.46 -0.76
N ASP A 68 24.37 -17.19 -0.33
CA ASP A 68 23.38 -16.14 -0.61
C ASP A 68 23.62 -15.35 -1.92
N ALA A 69 24.73 -15.59 -2.63
CA ALA A 69 25.03 -14.91 -3.89
C ALA A 69 23.95 -15.14 -4.97
N LEU A 70 23.45 -16.38 -5.05
CA LEU A 70 22.40 -16.78 -5.99
C LEU A 70 21.06 -16.11 -5.66
N VAL A 71 20.73 -15.97 -4.37
CA VAL A 71 19.50 -15.30 -3.91
C VAL A 71 19.57 -13.80 -4.22
N THR A 72 20.72 -13.17 -3.96
CA THR A 72 20.95 -11.75 -4.24
C THR A 72 20.89 -11.45 -5.74
N LEU A 73 21.50 -12.31 -6.57
CA LEU A 73 21.41 -12.20 -8.02
C LEU A 73 19.97 -12.40 -8.52
N GLY A 74 19.26 -13.37 -7.97
CA GLY A 74 17.84 -13.61 -8.27
C GLY A 74 16.97 -12.38 -7.95
N ALA A 75 17.16 -11.77 -6.78
CA ALA A 75 16.46 -10.55 -6.37
C ALA A 75 16.81 -9.35 -7.27
N ALA A 76 18.08 -9.19 -7.65
CA ALA A 76 18.53 -8.16 -8.57
C ALA A 76 17.89 -8.30 -9.95
N LEU A 77 17.89 -9.51 -10.51
CA LEU A 77 17.24 -9.81 -11.79
C LEU A 77 15.72 -9.60 -11.74
N CYS A 78 15.08 -9.94 -10.62
CA CYS A 78 13.65 -9.66 -10.41
C CYS A 78 13.37 -8.15 -10.37
N ALA A 79 14.17 -7.37 -9.65
CA ALA A 79 14.04 -5.91 -9.61
C ALA A 79 14.28 -5.27 -10.99
N ALA A 80 15.29 -5.75 -11.73
CA ALA A 80 15.56 -5.33 -13.11
C ALA A 80 14.38 -5.64 -14.04
N PHE A 81 13.81 -6.85 -13.93
CA PHE A 81 12.64 -7.27 -14.69
C PHE A 81 11.43 -6.37 -14.42
N LEU A 82 11.14 -6.05 -13.15
CA LEU A 82 10.04 -5.15 -12.78
C LEU A 82 10.28 -3.72 -13.26
N ALA A 83 11.51 -3.20 -13.14
CA ALA A 83 11.88 -1.89 -13.68
C ALA A 83 11.71 -1.85 -15.21
N PHE A 84 12.16 -2.89 -15.93
CA PHE A 84 11.96 -3.01 -17.37
C PHE A 84 10.46 -3.13 -17.74
N PHE A 85 9.69 -3.89 -16.98
CA PHE A 85 8.24 -4.02 -17.16
C PHE A 85 7.51 -2.69 -17.01
N MET A 86 7.96 -1.81 -16.12
CA MET A 86 7.43 -0.45 -15.98
C MET A 86 7.99 0.49 -17.06
N LEU A 87 9.26 0.37 -17.41
CA LEU A 87 9.91 1.25 -18.40
C LEU A 87 9.37 1.02 -19.81
N LYS A 88 9.07 -0.23 -20.21
CA LYS A 88 8.57 -0.55 -21.56
C LYS A 88 7.30 0.22 -21.92
N ALA A 89 6.42 0.50 -20.94
CA ALA A 89 5.18 1.23 -21.14
C ALA A 89 5.41 2.71 -21.47
N LEU A 90 6.59 3.24 -21.14
CA LEU A 90 7.02 4.60 -21.49
C LEU A 90 7.70 4.66 -22.86
N VAL A 91 8.25 3.55 -23.39
CA VAL A 91 9.08 3.55 -24.59
C VAL A 91 8.38 2.96 -25.83
N PHE A 92 7.56 1.92 -25.68
CA PHE A 92 7.01 1.15 -26.80
C PHE A 92 5.55 1.51 -27.18
N ASN A 93 5.20 2.80 -27.17
CA ASN A 93 3.84 3.24 -27.54
C ASN A 93 3.67 3.35 -29.06
N LYS A 94 2.65 2.67 -29.59
CA LYS A 94 2.19 2.91 -30.96
C LYS A 94 1.56 4.30 -31.04
N ARG A 95 1.96 5.10 -32.03
CA ARG A 95 1.29 6.36 -32.36
C ARG A 95 -0.20 6.08 -32.59
N ALA A 96 -1.08 6.87 -31.97
CA ALA A 96 -2.47 6.91 -32.37
C ALA A 96 -2.48 7.30 -33.86
N LYS A 97 -2.82 6.34 -34.73
CA LYS A 97 -2.99 6.63 -36.16
C LYS A 97 -4.26 7.46 -36.27
N VAL A 98 -4.13 8.68 -36.80
CA VAL A 98 -5.27 9.38 -37.42
C VAL A 98 -5.90 8.40 -38.41
N SER A 99 -7.22 8.26 -38.40
CA SER A 99 -7.91 7.33 -39.30
C SER A 99 -7.48 7.63 -40.73
N SER A 100 -7.12 6.61 -41.51
CA SER A 100 -6.76 6.80 -42.92
C SER A 100 -7.93 7.32 -43.78
N GLN A 101 -9.13 7.38 -43.20
CA GLN A 101 -10.37 7.79 -43.83
C GLN A 101 -10.62 9.31 -43.75
N ASP A 102 -10.00 10.02 -42.80
CA ASP A 102 -10.19 11.47 -42.63
C ASP A 102 -9.37 12.25 -43.67
N MET A 103 -9.92 13.36 -44.16
CA MET A 103 -9.28 14.20 -45.17
C MET A 103 -8.82 15.54 -44.60
N GLU A 104 -7.52 15.78 -44.58
CA GLU A 104 -6.97 17.09 -44.19
C GLU A 104 -7.30 18.15 -45.25
N LEU A 105 -7.96 19.23 -44.84
CA LEU A 105 -8.26 20.40 -45.66
C LEU A 105 -7.16 21.45 -45.53
N LYS A 106 -6.79 22.09 -46.63
CA LYS A 106 -5.82 23.19 -46.62
C LYS A 106 -6.47 24.57 -46.81
N PRO A 107 -5.90 25.65 -46.24
CA PRO A 107 -6.42 27.01 -46.42
C PRO A 107 -6.56 27.45 -47.88
N GLN A 108 -5.70 26.95 -48.77
CA GLN A 108 -5.76 27.27 -50.21
C GLN A 108 -6.91 26.56 -50.93
N GLU A 109 -7.35 25.40 -50.43
CA GLU A 109 -8.41 24.59 -51.01
C GLU A 109 -9.80 25.10 -50.57
N GLN A 110 -9.91 25.56 -49.33
CA GLN A 110 -11.17 25.98 -48.69
C GLN A 110 -11.04 27.36 -47.99
N PRO A 111 -10.73 28.45 -48.72
CA PRO A 111 -10.39 29.73 -48.09
C PRO A 111 -11.55 30.35 -47.29
N GLU A 112 -12.80 30.23 -47.77
CA GLU A 112 -13.98 30.74 -47.07
C GLU A 112 -14.18 30.07 -45.70
N LEU A 113 -14.01 28.75 -45.63
CA LEU A 113 -14.08 27.98 -44.39
C LEU A 113 -12.98 28.42 -43.41
N PHE A 114 -11.74 28.55 -43.87
CA PHE A 114 -10.62 28.93 -43.00
C PHE A 114 -10.74 30.37 -42.49
N GLU A 115 -11.22 31.31 -43.31
CA GLU A 115 -11.52 32.68 -42.87
C GLU A 115 -12.61 32.69 -41.78
N PHE A 116 -13.68 31.91 -41.99
CA PHE A 116 -14.74 31.73 -41.01
C PHE A 116 -14.20 31.18 -39.68
N LEU A 117 -13.40 30.11 -39.74
CA LEU A 117 -12.80 29.47 -38.56
C LEU A 117 -11.83 30.41 -37.82
N TYR A 118 -11.01 31.18 -38.54
CA TYR A 118 -10.07 32.11 -37.93
C TYR A 118 -10.78 33.28 -37.25
N ARG A 119 -11.81 33.84 -37.89
CA ARG A 119 -12.62 34.87 -37.27
C ARG A 119 -13.34 34.35 -36.02
N LEU A 120 -13.92 33.16 -36.11
CA LEU A 120 -14.58 32.53 -34.96
C LEU A 120 -13.60 32.23 -33.82
N ALA A 121 -12.38 31.78 -34.12
CA ALA A 121 -11.33 31.60 -33.12
C ALA A 121 -10.96 32.93 -32.44
N ASP A 122 -10.81 34.00 -33.23
CA ASP A 122 -10.47 35.32 -32.72
C ASP A 122 -11.60 35.88 -31.81
N GLU A 123 -12.88 35.73 -32.22
CA GLU A 123 -14.06 36.12 -31.41
C GLU A 123 -14.18 35.28 -30.12
N ALA A 124 -13.92 33.97 -30.20
CA ALA A 124 -13.92 33.07 -29.04
C ALA A 124 -12.70 33.25 -28.12
N ARG A 125 -11.73 34.10 -28.49
CA ARG A 125 -10.41 34.24 -27.83
C ARG A 125 -9.69 32.89 -27.71
N ALA A 126 -9.84 32.07 -28.75
CA ALA A 126 -9.30 30.74 -28.88
C ALA A 126 -8.07 30.74 -29.82
N PRO A 127 -7.09 29.84 -29.63
CA PRO A 127 -6.05 29.62 -30.61
C PRO A 127 -6.65 29.07 -31.92
N ARG A 128 -6.11 29.51 -33.07
CA ARG A 128 -6.51 29.01 -34.40
C ARG A 128 -6.16 27.52 -34.56
N PRO A 129 -6.95 26.75 -35.33
CA PRO A 129 -6.69 25.32 -35.56
C PRO A 129 -5.40 25.12 -36.35
N HIS A 130 -4.61 24.11 -35.98
CA HIS A 130 -3.37 23.79 -36.68
C HIS A 130 -3.63 23.05 -37.98
N ARG A 131 -4.51 22.05 -37.95
CA ARG A 131 -5.01 21.31 -39.10
C ARG A 131 -6.52 21.15 -38.96
N VAL A 132 -7.21 21.14 -40.09
CA VAL A 132 -8.65 20.92 -40.18
C VAL A 132 -8.87 19.64 -40.98
N TYR A 133 -9.64 18.71 -40.43
CA TYR A 133 -9.97 17.43 -41.04
C TYR A 133 -11.45 17.39 -41.37
N LEU A 134 -11.79 16.89 -42.55
CA LEU A 134 -13.14 16.61 -42.99
C LEU A 134 -13.40 15.11 -42.85
N SER A 135 -14.43 14.73 -42.10
CA SER A 135 -14.88 13.34 -41.94
C SER A 135 -16.29 13.14 -42.50
N ALA A 136 -16.75 11.90 -42.62
CA ALA A 136 -18.11 11.62 -43.09
C ALA A 136 -19.18 11.75 -42.00
N ASN A 137 -18.75 11.75 -40.74
CA ASN A 137 -19.64 11.63 -39.60
C ASN A 137 -20.57 12.85 -39.48
N VAL A 138 -21.69 12.68 -38.78
CA VAL A 138 -22.47 13.80 -38.25
C VAL A 138 -21.79 14.26 -36.96
N ASN A 139 -20.58 14.81 -37.04
CA ASN A 139 -19.77 15.17 -35.87
C ASN A 139 -18.98 16.46 -36.10
N ALA A 140 -18.55 17.13 -35.05
CA ALA A 140 -17.48 18.13 -35.07
C ALA A 140 -16.72 18.00 -33.76
N GLY A 141 -15.39 18.13 -33.78
CA GLY A 141 -14.60 17.83 -32.59
C GLY A 141 -13.18 18.36 -32.61
N VAL A 142 -12.65 18.65 -31.43
CA VAL A 142 -11.24 19.04 -31.24
C VAL A 142 -10.39 17.84 -30.82
N PHE A 143 -9.28 17.60 -31.52
CA PHE A 143 -8.32 16.56 -31.15
C PHE A 143 -6.85 17.02 -31.28
N TYR A 144 -5.91 16.16 -30.88
CA TYR A 144 -4.47 16.48 -30.85
C TYR A 144 -3.65 15.42 -31.58
N ASP A 145 -2.51 15.83 -32.14
CA ASP A 145 -1.44 14.91 -32.45
C ASP A 145 -0.82 14.43 -31.13
N LEU A 146 -0.96 13.14 -30.84
CA LEU A 146 -0.58 12.57 -29.55
C LEU A 146 0.84 11.99 -29.60
N SER A 147 1.73 12.52 -28.76
CA SER A 147 3.08 11.97 -28.55
C SER A 147 3.54 12.20 -27.10
N LEU A 148 4.48 11.40 -26.60
CA LEU A 148 5.07 11.59 -25.27
C LEU A 148 5.85 12.91 -25.14
N ALA A 149 6.39 13.45 -26.25
CA ALA A 149 7.02 14.77 -26.25
C ALA A 149 6.03 15.89 -25.87
N ASN A 150 4.73 15.65 -26.07
CA ASN A 150 3.66 16.61 -25.75
C ASN A 150 3.29 16.63 -24.24
N LEU A 151 3.97 15.84 -23.39
CA LEU A 151 3.96 16.01 -21.92
C LEU A 151 4.71 17.28 -21.49
N ILE A 152 5.76 17.64 -22.25
CA ILE A 152 6.67 18.75 -21.93
C ILE A 152 6.46 19.92 -22.91
N LEU A 153 6.09 19.64 -24.16
CA LEU A 153 5.84 20.65 -25.20
C LEU A 153 4.34 20.84 -25.49
N PRO A 154 3.88 22.06 -25.81
CA PRO A 154 2.48 22.30 -26.18
C PRO A 154 2.12 21.57 -27.48
N SER A 155 1.17 20.63 -27.43
CA SER A 155 0.58 20.04 -28.63
C SER A 155 -0.30 21.03 -29.37
N LYS A 156 -0.27 20.97 -30.71
CA LYS A 156 -1.12 21.75 -31.58
C LYS A 156 -2.53 21.11 -31.65
N LYS A 157 -3.58 21.94 -31.65
CA LYS A 157 -5.00 21.51 -31.69
C LYS A 157 -5.46 21.37 -33.14
N ASN A 158 -6.03 20.22 -33.48
CA ASN A 158 -6.64 19.94 -34.78
C ASN A 158 -8.17 19.97 -34.63
N LEU A 159 -8.88 20.33 -35.69
CA LEU A 159 -10.33 20.40 -35.73
C LEU A 159 -10.86 19.37 -36.74
N GLU A 160 -11.78 18.51 -36.32
CA GLU A 160 -12.59 17.67 -37.20
C GLU A 160 -13.93 18.38 -37.48
N ILE A 161 -14.31 18.43 -38.74
CA ILE A 161 -15.63 18.87 -39.20
C ILE A 161 -16.22 17.72 -39.99
N GLY A 162 -17.36 17.20 -39.54
CA GLY A 162 -18.08 16.14 -40.22
C GLY A 162 -18.95 16.70 -41.33
N LEU A 163 -18.82 16.16 -42.54
CA LEU A 163 -19.61 16.60 -43.68
C LEU A 163 -21.09 16.22 -43.53
N GLY A 164 -21.41 15.15 -42.79
CA GLY A 164 -22.79 14.75 -42.49
C GLY A 164 -23.52 15.74 -41.59
N LEU A 165 -22.77 16.49 -40.77
CA LEU A 165 -23.27 17.62 -39.97
C LEU A 165 -23.52 18.84 -40.87
N VAL A 166 -22.51 19.24 -41.64
CA VAL A 166 -22.55 20.42 -42.52
C VAL A 166 -23.64 20.29 -43.59
N ASN A 167 -23.93 19.06 -44.03
CA ASN A 167 -24.98 18.77 -45.02
C ASN A 167 -26.40 19.08 -44.50
N VAL A 168 -26.62 19.03 -43.18
CA VAL A 168 -27.95 19.24 -42.58
C VAL A 168 -28.09 20.64 -42.00
N LEU A 169 -27.12 21.13 -41.24
CA LEU A 169 -27.25 22.38 -40.49
C LEU A 169 -27.30 23.64 -41.35
N ASN A 170 -27.90 24.70 -40.81
CA ASN A 170 -27.76 26.06 -41.36
C ASN A 170 -26.48 26.75 -40.83
N LEU A 171 -26.15 27.92 -41.36
CA LEU A 171 -24.94 28.68 -41.08
C LEU A 171 -24.87 29.11 -39.61
N GLY A 172 -25.99 29.52 -39.02
CA GLY A 172 -26.09 29.94 -37.62
C GLY A 172 -25.89 28.77 -36.64
N GLU A 173 -26.52 27.63 -36.93
CA GLU A 173 -26.39 26.37 -36.19
C GLU A 173 -24.96 25.82 -36.30
N LEU A 174 -24.37 25.80 -37.50
CA LEU A 174 -22.97 25.39 -37.67
C LEU A 174 -22.01 26.35 -36.95
N LYS A 175 -22.26 27.67 -36.99
CA LYS A 175 -21.49 28.63 -36.18
C LYS A 175 -21.58 28.28 -34.70
N ALA A 176 -22.75 27.91 -34.21
CA ALA A 176 -22.96 27.57 -32.79
C ALA A 176 -22.22 26.27 -32.41
N VAL A 177 -22.26 25.24 -33.25
CA VAL A 177 -21.50 23.99 -33.03
C VAL A 177 -20.00 24.27 -33.06
N LEU A 178 -19.49 24.99 -34.06
CA LEU A 178 -18.08 25.34 -34.13
C LEU A 178 -17.66 26.28 -32.97
N ALA A 179 -18.52 27.20 -32.54
CA ALA A 179 -18.27 28.09 -31.41
C ALA A 179 -18.14 27.30 -30.10
N HIS A 180 -18.94 26.24 -29.93
CA HIS A 180 -18.81 25.29 -28.83
C HIS A 180 -17.43 24.59 -28.90
N GLU A 181 -17.03 24.06 -30.06
CA GLU A 181 -15.70 23.47 -30.24
C GLU A 181 -14.57 24.48 -29.93
N PHE A 182 -14.70 25.74 -30.37
CA PHE A 182 -13.76 26.81 -30.03
C PHE A 182 -13.79 27.20 -28.55
N GLY A 183 -14.92 26.99 -27.85
CA GLY A 183 -15.00 27.00 -26.40
C GLY A 183 -13.99 26.03 -25.78
N HIS A 184 -13.87 24.82 -26.31
CA HIS A 184 -12.81 23.90 -25.91
C HIS A 184 -11.41 24.37 -26.37
N PHE A 185 -11.26 25.07 -27.50
CA PHE A 185 -9.97 25.67 -27.87
C PHE A 185 -9.49 26.72 -26.85
N ALA A 186 -10.37 27.57 -26.32
CA ALA A 186 -10.04 28.63 -25.36
C ALA A 186 -9.74 28.10 -23.95
N GLN A 187 -10.29 26.94 -23.57
CA GLN A 187 -10.11 26.35 -22.25
C GLN A 187 -8.68 25.84 -22.03
N ARG A 188 -7.94 26.47 -21.08
CA ARG A 188 -6.59 26.03 -20.67
C ARG A 188 -6.58 24.64 -20.02
N THR A 189 -7.68 24.26 -19.38
CA THR A 189 -7.83 22.97 -18.68
C THR A 189 -7.91 21.77 -19.62
N MET A 190 -8.07 21.99 -20.93
CA MET A 190 -7.87 20.94 -21.95
C MET A 190 -6.48 20.28 -21.87
N ALA A 191 -5.48 20.97 -21.32
CA ALA A 191 -4.18 20.36 -21.01
C ALA A 191 -4.31 19.15 -20.06
N VAL A 192 -5.27 19.16 -19.14
CA VAL A 192 -5.55 18.04 -18.23
C VAL A 192 -6.06 16.82 -19.01
N GLY A 193 -6.96 17.01 -19.97
CA GLY A 193 -7.45 15.93 -20.85
C GLY A 193 -6.32 15.24 -21.63
N ARG A 194 -5.36 16.01 -22.14
CA ARG A 194 -4.14 15.49 -22.81
C ARG A 194 -3.32 14.60 -21.89
N TRP A 195 -3.07 15.04 -20.66
CA TRP A 195 -2.25 14.28 -19.73
C TRP A 195 -2.97 13.01 -19.25
N VAL A 196 -4.30 13.08 -19.06
CA VAL A 196 -5.13 11.91 -18.77
C VAL A 196 -5.07 10.91 -19.91
N TYR A 197 -5.09 11.35 -21.16
CA TYR A 197 -4.92 10.45 -22.31
C TYR A 197 -3.53 9.79 -22.35
N VAL A 198 -2.46 10.53 -22.05
CA VAL A 198 -1.11 9.95 -21.95
C VAL A 198 -1.05 8.94 -20.80
N ALA A 199 -1.61 9.27 -19.64
CA ALA A 199 -1.77 8.35 -18.52
C ALA A 199 -2.64 7.13 -18.89
N GLN A 200 -3.65 7.30 -19.75
CA GLN A 200 -4.49 6.22 -20.28
C GLN A 200 -3.70 5.29 -21.17
N GLN A 201 -2.83 5.81 -22.04
CA GLN A 201 -1.96 4.99 -22.89
C GLN A 201 -0.94 4.22 -22.06
N ILE A 202 -0.37 4.85 -21.02
CA ILE A 202 0.53 4.19 -20.07
C ILE A 202 -0.24 3.08 -19.33
N ALA A 203 -1.39 3.39 -18.75
CA ALA A 203 -2.24 2.42 -18.05
C ALA A 203 -2.71 1.29 -18.97
N SER A 204 -3.13 1.57 -20.21
CA SER A 204 -3.60 0.56 -21.15
C SER A 204 -2.48 -0.38 -21.61
N HIS A 205 -1.26 0.12 -21.81
CA HIS A 205 -0.12 -0.74 -22.17
C HIS A 205 0.38 -1.59 -20.99
N ILE A 206 0.22 -1.11 -19.75
CA ILE A 206 0.54 -1.88 -18.54
C ILE A 206 -0.55 -2.92 -18.23
N VAL A 207 -1.82 -2.54 -18.38
CA VAL A 207 -2.99 -3.31 -17.91
C VAL A 207 -3.54 -4.24 -18.99
N ALA A 208 -3.73 -3.77 -20.22
CA ALA A 208 -4.59 -4.44 -21.20
C ALA A 208 -3.84 -5.40 -22.15
N LYS A 209 -2.51 -5.24 -22.34
CA LYS A 209 -1.78 -6.07 -23.31
C LYS A 209 -0.98 -7.17 -22.61
N ARG A 210 -1.50 -8.41 -22.69
CA ARG A 210 -0.67 -9.60 -22.44
C ARG A 210 0.40 -9.67 -23.51
N ASP A 211 1.65 -9.62 -23.10
CA ASP A 211 2.80 -9.56 -23.99
C ASP A 211 3.78 -10.70 -23.71
N ALA A 212 4.91 -10.69 -24.41
CA ALA A 212 5.91 -11.74 -24.32
C ALA A 212 6.41 -11.99 -22.88
N LEU A 213 6.34 -10.99 -21.99
CA LEU A 213 6.69 -11.12 -20.59
C LEU A 213 5.63 -11.92 -19.81
N ASP A 214 4.33 -11.69 -20.05
CA ASP A 214 3.26 -12.49 -19.47
C ASP A 214 3.32 -13.96 -19.97
N THR A 215 3.69 -14.17 -21.24
CA THR A 215 3.95 -15.51 -21.79
C THR A 215 5.17 -16.17 -21.13
N PHE A 216 6.25 -15.42 -20.92
CA PHE A 216 7.44 -15.90 -20.21
C PHE A 216 7.12 -16.31 -18.76
N LEU A 217 6.36 -15.49 -18.03
CA LEU A 217 5.91 -15.80 -16.67
C LEU A 217 5.03 -17.07 -16.64
N ALA A 218 4.13 -17.21 -17.60
CA ALA A 218 3.27 -18.39 -17.72
C ALA A 218 4.08 -19.66 -18.05
N THR A 219 5.10 -19.56 -18.90
CA THR A 219 6.01 -20.68 -19.20
C THR A 219 6.84 -21.04 -17.97
N LEU A 220 7.45 -20.06 -17.29
CA LEU A 220 8.24 -20.27 -16.07
C LEU A 220 7.40 -20.92 -14.96
N SER A 221 6.13 -20.54 -14.85
CA SER A 221 5.16 -21.10 -13.90
C SER A 221 4.73 -22.54 -14.20
N ARG A 222 5.14 -23.13 -15.32
CA ARG A 222 4.72 -24.47 -15.80
C ARG A 222 5.85 -25.48 -15.96
N VAL A 223 7.12 -25.08 -15.81
CA VAL A 223 8.28 -25.95 -16.13
C VAL A 223 8.52 -27.03 -15.07
N ASP A 224 8.70 -26.65 -13.79
CA ASP A 224 8.92 -27.58 -12.64
C ASP A 224 8.59 -26.86 -11.31
N PHE A 225 8.07 -27.57 -10.30
CA PHE A 225 7.69 -26.98 -9.00
C PHE A 225 8.83 -26.24 -8.29
N ARG A 226 10.09 -26.67 -8.46
CA ARG A 226 11.27 -26.04 -7.82
C ARG A 226 11.55 -24.63 -8.32
N ILE A 227 11.04 -24.28 -9.50
CA ILE A 227 11.26 -22.97 -10.16
C ILE A 227 9.92 -22.23 -10.34
N ALA A 228 8.81 -22.96 -10.48
CA ALA A 228 7.48 -22.41 -10.73
C ALA A 228 7.02 -21.42 -9.66
N TRP A 229 7.42 -21.62 -8.39
CA TRP A 229 7.09 -20.70 -7.30
C TRP A 229 7.64 -19.28 -7.53
N ILE A 230 8.81 -19.14 -8.19
CA ILE A 230 9.37 -17.83 -8.59
C ILE A 230 8.44 -17.16 -9.61
N GLY A 231 8.00 -17.93 -10.60
CA GLY A 231 7.03 -17.47 -11.61
C GLY A 231 5.69 -17.05 -10.98
N TRP A 232 5.19 -17.79 -9.99
CA TRP A 232 3.96 -17.47 -9.27
C TRP A 232 4.08 -16.18 -8.46
N ILE A 233 5.17 -16.02 -7.70
CA ILE A 233 5.43 -14.80 -6.93
C ILE A 233 5.56 -13.59 -7.86
N LEU A 234 6.36 -13.71 -8.94
CA LEU A 234 6.55 -12.61 -9.87
C LEU A 234 5.24 -12.23 -10.59
N SER A 235 4.42 -13.22 -10.95
CA SER A 235 3.08 -13.00 -11.50
C SER A 235 2.15 -12.28 -10.52
N LEU A 236 2.23 -12.61 -9.22
CA LEU A 236 1.46 -11.95 -8.17
C LEU A 236 1.91 -10.50 -7.95
N ILE A 237 3.21 -10.23 -7.99
CA ILE A 237 3.76 -8.87 -7.89
C ILE A 237 3.34 -8.03 -9.10
N VAL A 238 3.49 -8.57 -10.31
CA VAL A 238 3.06 -7.89 -11.55
C VAL A 238 1.55 -7.61 -11.52
N TRP A 239 0.74 -8.58 -11.08
CA TRP A 239 -0.70 -8.38 -10.88
C TRP A 239 -0.99 -7.26 -9.88
N SER A 240 -0.23 -7.19 -8.78
CA SER A 240 -0.40 -6.16 -7.74
C SER A 240 -0.04 -4.76 -8.25
N ILE A 241 1.07 -4.61 -8.96
CA ILE A 241 1.46 -3.33 -9.59
C ILE A 241 0.40 -2.91 -10.62
N ARG A 242 -0.02 -3.83 -11.50
CA ARG A 242 -1.06 -3.58 -12.50
C ARG A 242 -2.38 -3.15 -11.84
N SER A 243 -2.76 -3.80 -10.75
CA SER A 243 -3.94 -3.47 -9.96
C SER A 243 -3.89 -2.06 -9.37
N LEU A 244 -2.79 -1.69 -8.70
CA LEU A 244 -2.64 -0.35 -8.11
C LEU A 244 -2.63 0.74 -9.19
N VAL A 245 -1.93 0.51 -10.31
CA VAL A 245 -1.91 1.42 -11.45
C VAL A 245 -3.31 1.58 -12.04
N GLU A 246 -4.06 0.49 -12.23
CA GLU A 246 -5.42 0.51 -12.75
C GLU A 246 -6.38 1.29 -11.85
N ILE A 247 -6.35 1.06 -10.54
CA ILE A 247 -7.25 1.71 -9.58
C ILE A 247 -6.90 3.20 -9.44
N ALA A 248 -5.62 3.53 -9.31
CA ALA A 248 -5.16 4.92 -9.26
C ALA A 248 -5.60 5.66 -10.54
N PHE A 249 -5.47 5.01 -11.69
CA PHE A 249 -5.91 5.57 -12.96
C PHE A 249 -7.44 5.74 -13.03
N ARG A 250 -8.24 4.79 -12.54
CA ARG A 250 -9.71 4.95 -12.46
C ARG A 250 -10.12 6.15 -11.63
N ALA A 251 -9.43 6.44 -10.53
CA ALA A 251 -9.69 7.65 -9.74
C ALA A 251 -9.41 8.93 -10.55
N VAL A 252 -8.31 8.95 -11.33
CA VAL A 252 -7.99 10.05 -12.25
C VAL A 252 -9.06 10.19 -13.34
N VAL A 253 -9.51 9.09 -13.95
CA VAL A 253 -10.58 9.09 -14.96
C VAL A 253 -11.90 9.58 -14.39
N MET A 254 -12.24 9.21 -13.15
CA MET A 254 -13.47 9.69 -12.50
C MET A 254 -13.43 11.20 -12.28
N ALA A 255 -12.29 11.74 -11.81
CA ALA A 255 -12.09 13.17 -11.67
C ALA A 255 -12.12 13.89 -13.03
N GLN A 256 -11.53 13.30 -14.07
CA GLN A 256 -11.54 13.82 -15.44
C GLN A 256 -12.95 13.83 -16.04
N ARG A 257 -13.75 12.77 -15.85
CA ARG A 257 -15.15 12.75 -16.34
C ARG A 257 -15.98 13.86 -15.70
N ALA A 258 -15.77 14.14 -14.42
CA ALA A 258 -16.45 15.25 -13.74
C ALA A 258 -16.03 16.61 -14.29
N LEU A 259 -14.74 16.79 -14.55
CA LEU A 259 -14.21 17.99 -15.20
C LEU A 259 -14.75 18.13 -16.64
N SER A 260 -14.80 17.05 -17.41
CA SER A 260 -15.28 17.06 -18.80
C SER A 260 -16.69 17.63 -18.89
N ARG A 261 -17.60 17.26 -17.97
CA ARG A 261 -18.96 17.83 -17.94
C ARG A 261 -18.98 19.34 -17.74
N GLU A 262 -18.18 19.84 -16.80
CA GLU A 262 -18.07 21.29 -16.57
C GLU A 262 -17.41 22.00 -17.76
N MET A 263 -16.55 21.31 -18.51
CA MET A 263 -15.99 21.82 -19.77
C MET A 263 -17.04 21.95 -20.87
N GLU A 264 -18.01 21.03 -20.93
CA GLU A 264 -19.15 21.10 -21.86
C GLU A 264 -20.07 22.29 -21.58
N TYR A 265 -20.52 22.45 -20.33
CA TYR A 265 -21.36 23.59 -19.95
C TYR A 265 -20.67 24.92 -20.21
N GLN A 266 -19.36 24.97 -19.98
CA GLN A 266 -18.56 26.15 -20.26
C GLN A 266 -18.41 26.42 -21.77
N ALA A 267 -18.30 25.38 -22.60
CA ALA A 267 -18.25 25.50 -24.06
C ALA A 267 -19.60 25.95 -24.63
N ASP A 268 -20.71 25.46 -24.06
CA ASP A 268 -22.08 25.91 -24.37
C ASP A 268 -22.26 27.41 -24.10
N LEU A 269 -21.78 27.92 -22.97
CA LEU A 269 -21.82 29.36 -22.67
C LEU A 269 -20.94 30.18 -23.63
N VAL A 270 -19.79 29.64 -24.08
CA VAL A 270 -18.99 30.31 -25.12
C VAL A 270 -19.76 30.36 -26.43
N SER A 271 -20.40 29.26 -26.84
CA SER A 271 -21.27 29.23 -28.02
C SER A 271 -22.38 30.28 -27.93
N ALA A 272 -23.15 30.28 -26.83
CA ALA A 272 -24.22 31.26 -26.60
C ALA A 272 -23.73 32.71 -26.61
N SER A 273 -22.49 32.97 -26.15
CA SER A 273 -21.91 34.32 -26.21
C SER A 273 -21.61 34.81 -27.63
N LEU A 274 -21.49 33.91 -28.61
CA LEU A 274 -21.15 34.22 -30.01
C LEU A 274 -22.32 34.06 -30.97
N THR A 275 -23.34 33.26 -30.61
CA THR A 275 -24.47 32.90 -31.48
C THR A 275 -25.85 33.00 -30.82
N GLY A 276 -25.93 33.35 -29.53
CA GLY A 276 -27.16 33.32 -28.74
C GLY A 276 -27.53 31.92 -28.23
N SER A 277 -28.43 31.87 -27.26
CA SER A 277 -28.81 30.64 -26.56
C SER A 277 -29.57 29.64 -27.44
N ASP A 278 -30.28 30.09 -28.48
CA ASP A 278 -31.16 29.23 -29.28
C ASP A 278 -30.44 28.48 -30.42
N ALA A 279 -29.39 29.05 -31.01
CA ALA A 279 -28.72 28.46 -32.17
C ALA A 279 -28.13 27.07 -31.88
N LEU A 280 -27.52 26.87 -30.70
CA LEU A 280 -27.00 25.57 -30.30
C LEU A 280 -28.13 24.58 -29.94
N VAL A 281 -29.24 25.06 -29.38
CA VAL A 281 -30.43 24.23 -29.07
C VAL A 281 -31.09 23.74 -30.36
N HIS A 282 -31.19 24.59 -31.38
CA HIS A 282 -31.71 24.23 -32.69
C HIS A 282 -30.80 23.20 -33.38
N ALA A 283 -29.48 23.40 -33.30
CA ALA A 283 -28.51 22.44 -33.79
C ALA A 283 -28.65 21.07 -33.09
N LEU A 284 -28.72 21.05 -31.75
CA LEU A 284 -28.97 19.84 -30.93
C LEU A 284 -30.23 19.08 -31.39
N HIS A 285 -31.31 19.78 -31.74
CA HIS A 285 -32.55 19.17 -32.20
C HIS A 285 -32.40 18.55 -33.59
N ARG A 286 -31.86 19.30 -34.56
CA ARG A 286 -31.68 18.84 -35.94
C ARG A 286 -30.67 17.70 -36.07
N LEU A 287 -29.69 17.65 -35.17
CA LEU A 287 -28.71 16.58 -35.07
C LEU A 287 -29.34 15.21 -34.84
N GLY A 288 -30.45 15.12 -34.08
CA GLY A 288 -31.18 13.87 -33.91
C GLY A 288 -31.72 13.32 -35.24
N ALA A 289 -32.27 14.18 -36.09
CA ALA A 289 -32.72 13.81 -37.43
C ALA A 289 -31.54 13.49 -38.37
N ALA A 290 -30.44 14.23 -38.25
CA ALA A 290 -29.22 14.03 -39.03
C ALA A 290 -28.58 12.65 -38.76
N ASP A 291 -28.45 12.26 -37.49
CA ASP A 291 -27.93 10.95 -37.07
C ASP A 291 -28.86 9.81 -37.52
N ALA A 292 -30.17 9.97 -37.30
CA ALA A 292 -31.16 8.97 -37.69
C ALA A 292 -31.18 8.74 -39.22
N ALA A 293 -30.98 9.80 -40.01
CA ALA A 293 -30.87 9.71 -41.46
C ALA A 293 -29.52 9.15 -41.91
N TRP A 294 -28.43 9.51 -41.23
CA TRP A 294 -27.08 9.00 -41.54
C TRP A 294 -26.97 7.49 -41.32
N GLY A 295 -27.49 6.97 -40.20
CA GLY A 295 -27.53 5.52 -39.95
C GLY A 295 -28.31 4.75 -41.04
N ARG A 296 -29.43 5.29 -41.50
CA ARG A 296 -30.20 4.71 -42.61
C ARG A 296 -29.49 4.84 -43.96
N ALA A 297 -28.80 5.96 -44.21
CA ALA A 297 -28.01 6.16 -45.43
C ALA A 297 -26.87 5.13 -45.51
N LEU A 298 -26.19 4.85 -44.40
CA LEU A 298 -25.17 3.80 -44.31
C LEU A 298 -25.76 2.41 -44.56
N GLN A 299 -26.93 2.11 -43.98
CA GLN A 299 -27.59 0.83 -44.20
C GLN A 299 -28.00 0.63 -45.66
N PHE A 300 -28.61 1.66 -46.27
CA PHE A 300 -28.96 1.67 -47.69
C PHE A 300 -27.72 1.49 -48.57
N ALA A 301 -26.66 2.27 -48.33
CA ALA A 301 -25.45 2.21 -49.14
C ALA A 301 -24.70 0.88 -48.98
N ASN A 302 -24.70 0.29 -47.79
CA ASN A 302 -24.14 -1.05 -47.59
C ASN A 302 -24.94 -2.09 -48.37
N SER A 303 -26.28 -2.01 -48.37
CA SER A 303 -27.14 -2.88 -49.20
C SER A 303 -26.83 -2.74 -50.68
N GLU A 304 -26.78 -1.51 -51.20
CA GLU A 304 -26.44 -1.23 -52.60
C GLU A 304 -25.03 -1.69 -52.96
N PHE A 305 -24.05 -1.53 -52.05
CA PHE A 305 -22.68 -2.01 -52.24
C PHE A 305 -22.63 -3.55 -52.38
N GLN A 306 -23.33 -4.29 -51.53
CA GLN A 306 -23.40 -5.76 -51.63
C GLN A 306 -24.05 -6.22 -52.93
N GLN A 307 -24.94 -5.42 -53.49
CA GLN A 307 -25.60 -5.69 -54.77
C GLN A 307 -24.80 -5.16 -55.98
N GLY A 308 -23.54 -4.77 -55.80
CA GLY A 308 -22.65 -4.31 -56.86
C GLY A 308 -22.95 -2.91 -57.40
N ARG A 309 -23.72 -2.10 -56.67
CA ARG A 309 -24.15 -0.74 -57.07
C ARG A 309 -23.72 0.32 -56.06
N PRO A 310 -22.42 0.53 -55.86
CA PRO A 310 -21.91 1.44 -54.84
C PRO A 310 -22.41 2.88 -55.03
N VAL A 311 -22.86 3.50 -53.94
CA VAL A 311 -23.40 4.87 -53.91
C VAL A 311 -22.28 5.90 -54.07
N LYS A 312 -22.46 6.87 -54.97
CA LYS A 312 -21.48 7.94 -55.25
C LYS A 312 -21.49 9.09 -54.23
N ASP A 313 -22.68 9.51 -53.78
CA ASP A 313 -22.88 10.62 -52.84
C ASP A 313 -23.82 10.18 -51.70
N LEU A 314 -23.23 9.77 -50.57
CA LEU A 314 -23.97 9.36 -49.37
C LEU A 314 -24.79 10.50 -48.74
N PHE A 315 -24.37 11.75 -48.93
CA PHE A 315 -25.00 12.90 -48.28
C PHE A 315 -26.26 13.32 -49.03
N ALA A 316 -26.30 13.13 -50.36
CA ALA A 316 -27.55 13.23 -51.11
C ALA A 316 -28.60 12.22 -50.62
N VAL A 317 -28.17 10.98 -50.34
CA VAL A 317 -29.02 9.93 -49.74
C VAL A 317 -29.49 10.35 -48.34
N GLN A 318 -28.59 10.88 -47.49
CA GLN A 318 -28.95 11.41 -46.16
C GLN A 318 -30.05 12.48 -46.25
N THR A 319 -29.89 13.49 -47.12
CA THR A 319 -30.88 14.55 -47.32
C THR A 319 -32.21 13.99 -47.79
N ARG A 320 -32.21 13.09 -48.78
CA ARG A 320 -33.43 12.46 -49.28
C ARG A 320 -34.15 11.64 -48.21
N ILE A 321 -33.41 10.94 -47.34
CA ILE A 321 -34.01 10.21 -46.22
C ILE A 321 -34.74 11.16 -45.25
N ILE A 322 -34.18 12.33 -44.94
CA ILE A 322 -34.87 13.33 -44.09
C ILE A 322 -36.17 13.80 -44.76
N GLU A 323 -36.15 14.07 -46.07
CA GLU A 323 -37.34 14.45 -46.85
C GLU A 323 -38.41 13.34 -46.87
N ARG A 324 -37.99 12.08 -47.02
CA ARG A 324 -38.91 10.94 -47.01
C ARG A 324 -39.49 10.72 -45.63
N LEU A 325 -38.70 10.75 -44.56
CA LEU A 325 -39.21 10.60 -43.20
C LEU A 325 -40.22 11.69 -42.81
N ARG A 326 -40.01 12.94 -43.26
CA ARG A 326 -41.00 14.03 -43.13
C ARG A 326 -42.36 13.66 -43.72
N THR A 327 -42.35 12.98 -44.88
CA THR A 327 -43.55 12.55 -45.59
C THR A 327 -44.19 11.33 -44.92
N VAL A 328 -43.40 10.31 -44.57
CA VAL A 328 -43.86 9.07 -43.93
C VAL A 328 -44.51 9.33 -42.57
N LEU A 329 -43.92 10.23 -41.77
CA LEU A 329 -44.43 10.62 -40.47
C LEU A 329 -45.63 11.58 -40.56
N ALA A 330 -45.89 12.15 -41.73
CA ALA A 330 -46.83 13.26 -41.92
C ALA A 330 -46.55 14.45 -40.96
N ASP A 331 -45.27 14.65 -40.61
CA ASP A 331 -44.79 15.71 -39.73
C ASP A 331 -43.97 16.72 -40.56
N PRO A 332 -44.51 17.90 -40.89
CA PRO A 332 -43.79 18.91 -41.68
C PRO A 332 -42.58 19.51 -40.94
N ALA A 333 -42.48 19.39 -39.61
CA ALA A 333 -41.38 19.92 -38.82
C ALA A 333 -40.17 18.98 -38.74
N TYR A 334 -40.29 17.72 -39.17
CA TYR A 334 -39.18 16.75 -39.08
C TYR A 334 -37.91 17.24 -39.83
N GLY A 335 -36.81 17.29 -39.09
CA GLY A 335 -35.50 17.74 -39.57
C GLY A 335 -35.36 19.25 -39.82
N GLN A 336 -36.39 20.04 -39.48
CA GLN A 336 -36.37 21.50 -39.53
C GLN A 336 -35.95 22.10 -38.18
N SER A 337 -35.54 23.37 -38.20
CA SER A 337 -35.28 24.11 -36.96
C SER A 337 -36.61 24.38 -36.22
N PRO A 338 -36.66 24.23 -34.88
CA PRO A 338 -37.88 24.43 -34.11
C PRO A 338 -38.35 25.90 -34.15
N THR A 339 -39.66 26.10 -34.07
CA THR A 339 -40.25 27.44 -34.05
C THR A 339 -40.35 27.96 -32.61
N VAL A 340 -39.66 29.08 -32.32
CA VAL A 340 -39.64 29.68 -30.98
C VAL A 340 -40.64 30.85 -30.90
N PRO A 341 -41.61 30.83 -29.96
CA PRO A 341 -42.54 31.94 -29.73
C PRO A 341 -41.81 33.24 -29.39
N GLN A 342 -42.16 34.35 -30.06
CA GLN A 342 -41.46 35.62 -29.89
C GLN A 342 -41.65 36.25 -28.50
N ASP A 343 -42.75 35.94 -27.82
CA ASP A 343 -43.15 36.50 -26.51
C ASP A 343 -42.53 35.77 -25.30
N ARG A 344 -41.94 34.57 -25.49
CA ARG A 344 -41.44 33.71 -24.40
C ARG A 344 -40.15 32.94 -24.74
N LYS A 345 -39.21 33.57 -25.44
CA LYS A 345 -37.99 32.89 -25.91
C LYS A 345 -37.12 32.33 -24.77
N ASP A 346 -37.08 33.02 -23.64
CA ASP A 346 -36.30 32.66 -22.45
C ASP A 346 -36.83 31.42 -21.72
N SER A 347 -38.16 31.28 -21.66
CA SER A 347 -38.87 30.19 -20.97
C SER A 347 -39.26 29.04 -21.90
N HIS A 348 -39.26 29.24 -23.21
CA HIS A 348 -39.52 28.17 -24.18
C HIS A 348 -38.43 27.08 -24.09
N ARG A 349 -38.85 25.82 -24.09
CA ARG A 349 -37.98 24.63 -24.11
C ARG A 349 -38.31 23.78 -25.33
N VAL A 350 -37.27 23.46 -26.11
CA VAL A 350 -37.39 22.62 -27.30
C VAL A 350 -37.45 21.14 -26.87
N PHE A 351 -36.67 20.76 -25.87
CA PHE A 351 -36.66 19.40 -25.35
C PHE A 351 -37.69 19.27 -24.23
N GLN A 352 -38.89 18.76 -24.57
CA GLN A 352 -39.98 18.53 -23.61
C GLN A 352 -39.86 17.20 -22.85
N ALA A 353 -39.10 16.24 -23.39
CA ALA A 353 -38.77 15.00 -22.68
C ALA A 353 -37.58 15.21 -21.74
N GLU A 354 -37.74 14.77 -20.50
CA GLU A 354 -36.79 15.04 -19.41
C GLU A 354 -35.42 14.35 -19.58
N LEU A 355 -35.37 13.32 -20.44
CA LEU A 355 -34.21 12.47 -20.67
C LEU A 355 -33.98 12.23 -22.17
N VAL A 356 -33.88 13.30 -22.96
CA VAL A 356 -33.41 13.17 -24.34
C VAL A 356 -31.92 12.92 -24.33
N GLN A 357 -31.52 11.69 -24.68
CA GLN A 357 -30.11 11.36 -24.91
C GLN A 357 -29.55 12.32 -25.97
N PRO A 358 -28.33 12.81 -25.78
CA PRO A 358 -27.71 13.63 -26.80
C PRO A 358 -27.53 12.82 -28.10
N PRO A 359 -27.49 13.49 -29.26
CA PRO A 359 -27.16 12.87 -30.54
C PRO A 359 -25.88 12.02 -30.44
N GLN A 360 -25.69 11.05 -31.33
CA GLN A 360 -24.62 10.04 -31.25
C GLN A 360 -23.23 10.68 -31.13
N MET A 361 -22.99 11.78 -31.84
CA MET A 361 -21.77 12.60 -31.77
C MET A 361 -21.47 13.13 -30.37
N TRP A 362 -22.52 13.38 -29.59
CA TRP A 362 -22.46 13.93 -28.25
C TRP A 362 -22.91 12.93 -27.19
N SER A 363 -22.89 11.63 -27.50
CA SER A 363 -23.23 10.54 -26.56
C SER A 363 -22.42 10.55 -25.26
N THR A 364 -21.26 11.23 -25.24
CA THR A 364 -20.42 11.46 -24.05
C THR A 364 -20.69 12.77 -23.31
N HIS A 365 -21.55 13.64 -23.85
CA HIS A 365 -21.92 14.94 -23.30
C HIS A 365 -23.13 14.82 -22.34
N PRO A 366 -23.42 15.87 -21.55
CA PRO A 366 -24.67 15.96 -20.81
C PRO A 366 -25.90 15.88 -21.73
N SER A 367 -27.05 15.54 -21.16
CA SER A 367 -28.32 15.46 -21.91
C SER A 367 -28.68 16.77 -22.62
N SER A 368 -29.39 16.69 -23.76
CA SER A 368 -29.82 17.90 -24.50
C SER A 368 -30.68 18.83 -23.63
N THR A 369 -31.49 18.26 -22.74
CA THR A 369 -32.28 18.99 -21.74
C THR A 369 -31.39 19.78 -20.77
N ALA A 370 -30.39 19.12 -20.16
CA ALA A 370 -29.46 19.79 -19.24
C ALA A 370 -28.63 20.89 -19.91
N ARG A 371 -28.27 20.69 -21.19
CA ARG A 371 -27.56 21.70 -21.99
C ARG A 371 -28.46 22.89 -22.32
N GLU A 372 -29.71 22.66 -22.72
CA GLU A 372 -30.69 23.74 -22.93
C GLU A 372 -30.95 24.52 -21.63
N GLU A 373 -31.07 23.84 -20.49
CA GLU A 373 -31.18 24.50 -19.18
C GLU A 373 -29.97 25.39 -18.89
N ASN A 374 -28.74 24.88 -19.07
CA ASN A 374 -27.52 25.66 -18.88
C ASN A 374 -27.46 26.88 -19.82
N LEU A 375 -27.82 26.71 -21.10
CA LEU A 375 -27.84 27.77 -22.11
C LEU A 375 -28.89 28.86 -21.84
N LYS A 376 -30.03 28.49 -21.24
CA LYS A 376 -31.17 29.38 -20.99
C LYS A 376 -31.29 29.85 -19.54
N GLN A 377 -30.38 29.45 -18.65
CA GLN A 377 -30.28 30.01 -17.28
C GLN A 377 -30.11 31.53 -17.30
N VAL A 378 -29.26 32.02 -18.21
CA VAL A 378 -29.13 33.43 -18.55
C VAL A 378 -29.26 33.54 -20.06
N TYR A 379 -30.47 33.88 -20.51
CA TYR A 379 -30.82 33.87 -21.93
C TYR A 379 -30.12 35.01 -22.71
N VAL A 380 -29.46 34.66 -23.82
CA VAL A 380 -28.82 35.59 -24.76
C VAL A 380 -29.53 35.50 -26.10
N SER A 381 -30.21 36.56 -26.52
CA SER A 381 -30.93 36.58 -27.80
C SER A 381 -30.02 36.92 -28.97
N CYS A 382 -30.14 36.16 -30.06
CA CYS A 382 -29.46 36.41 -31.33
C CYS A 382 -30.29 35.86 -32.49
N PRO A 383 -30.41 36.57 -33.62
CA PRO A 383 -30.96 35.99 -34.86
C PRO A 383 -30.10 34.81 -35.35
N ILE A 384 -30.76 33.77 -35.88
CA ILE A 384 -30.10 32.61 -36.47
C ILE A 384 -30.05 32.81 -37.99
N ASP A 385 -28.89 32.52 -38.60
CA ASP A 385 -28.72 32.60 -40.04
C ASP A 385 -29.15 31.29 -40.72
N GLU A 386 -30.27 31.34 -41.41
CA GLU A 386 -30.95 30.18 -42.01
C GLU A 386 -30.33 29.67 -43.32
N ARG A 387 -29.27 30.32 -43.83
CA ARG A 387 -28.62 29.85 -45.07
C ARG A 387 -27.94 28.50 -44.85
N PRO A 388 -27.85 27.62 -45.86
CA PRO A 388 -27.21 26.31 -45.70
C PRO A 388 -25.75 26.42 -45.28
N ALA A 389 -25.31 25.58 -44.34
CA ALA A 389 -23.91 25.54 -43.90
C ALA A 389 -22.93 25.17 -45.03
N LEU A 390 -23.39 24.40 -46.02
CA LEU A 390 -22.62 24.05 -47.23
C LEU A 390 -22.12 25.28 -48.01
N CYS A 391 -22.70 26.47 -47.81
CA CYS A 391 -22.17 27.70 -48.41
C CYS A 391 -20.74 28.06 -47.96
N LEU A 392 -20.26 27.51 -46.83
CA LEU A 392 -18.88 27.69 -46.35
C LEU A 392 -17.86 26.81 -47.08
N VAL A 393 -18.33 25.82 -47.85
CA VAL A 393 -17.50 24.81 -48.47
C VAL A 393 -17.46 25.02 -49.98
N ARG A 394 -16.27 25.28 -50.52
CA ARG A 394 -16.03 25.40 -51.96
C ARG A 394 -16.05 24.02 -52.61
N ASP A 395 -16.71 23.91 -53.75
CA ASP A 395 -16.88 22.64 -54.50
C ASP A 395 -17.43 21.50 -53.62
N ALA A 396 -18.50 21.81 -52.87
CA ALA A 396 -19.10 20.89 -51.91
C ALA A 396 -19.50 19.53 -52.53
N GLN A 397 -19.88 19.49 -53.81
CA GLN A 397 -20.23 18.24 -54.49
C GLN A 397 -19.03 17.30 -54.60
N SER A 398 -17.87 17.79 -55.06
CA SER A 398 -16.65 16.99 -55.17
C SER A 398 -16.20 16.45 -53.82
N LEU A 399 -16.30 17.26 -52.76
CA LEU A 399 -15.94 16.83 -51.39
C LEU A 399 -16.84 15.70 -50.88
N LYS A 400 -18.15 15.78 -51.10
CA LYS A 400 -19.10 14.71 -50.74
C LYS A 400 -18.74 13.37 -51.38
N GLU A 401 -18.38 13.38 -52.66
CA GLU A 401 -17.99 12.17 -53.40
C GLU A 401 -16.65 11.62 -52.92
N GLN A 402 -15.65 12.49 -52.66
CA GLN A 402 -14.34 12.08 -52.15
C GLN A 402 -14.43 11.47 -50.74
N VAL A 403 -15.24 12.07 -49.86
CA VAL A 403 -15.46 11.53 -48.51
C VAL A 403 -16.17 10.18 -48.59
N THR A 404 -17.19 10.04 -49.44
CA THR A 404 -17.88 8.77 -49.69
C THR A 404 -16.90 7.67 -50.14
N LEU A 405 -16.02 7.99 -51.10
CA LEU A 405 -14.98 7.07 -51.59
C LEU A 405 -14.03 6.60 -50.47
N ARG A 406 -13.58 7.51 -49.59
CA ARG A 406 -12.63 7.19 -48.51
C ARG A 406 -13.21 6.31 -47.40
N MET A 407 -14.54 6.24 -47.28
CA MET A 407 -15.19 5.33 -46.33
C MET A 407 -15.06 3.86 -46.74
N MET A 408 -14.79 3.59 -48.02
CA MET A 408 -14.70 2.24 -48.56
C MET A 408 -13.28 1.68 -48.36
N SER A 409 -13.19 0.47 -47.79
CA SER A 409 -11.90 -0.21 -47.62
C SER A 409 -11.34 -0.73 -48.95
N ASN A 410 -12.22 -1.14 -49.87
CA ASN A 410 -11.90 -1.54 -51.23
C ASN A 410 -12.80 -0.74 -52.19
N PRO A 411 -12.32 0.38 -52.75
CA PRO A 411 -13.13 1.22 -53.61
C PRO A 411 -13.44 0.50 -54.95
N PRO A 412 -14.68 0.60 -55.45
CA PRO A 412 -15.11 -0.01 -56.70
C PRO A 412 -14.52 0.72 -57.92
N ALA A 413 -14.52 0.06 -59.08
CA ALA A 413 -14.06 0.66 -60.33
C ALA A 413 -15.04 1.74 -60.87
N GLU A 414 -16.34 1.58 -60.59
CA GLU A 414 -17.40 2.48 -61.04
C GLU A 414 -18.47 2.63 -59.96
N PHE A 415 -19.10 3.81 -59.90
CA PHE A 415 -20.19 4.15 -58.99
C PHE A 415 -21.51 4.25 -59.74
N ALA A 416 -22.61 3.89 -59.07
CA ALA A 416 -23.94 4.16 -59.61
C ALA A 416 -24.17 5.69 -59.69
N PRO A 417 -24.83 6.21 -60.75
CA PRO A 417 -25.23 7.60 -60.81
C PRO A 417 -26.08 7.97 -59.59
N THR A 418 -25.84 9.14 -58.99
CA THR A 418 -26.57 9.59 -57.78
C THR A 418 -28.08 9.58 -57.98
N GLU A 419 -28.58 10.01 -59.14
CA GLU A 419 -30.01 9.97 -59.47
C GLU A 419 -30.57 8.54 -59.49
N GLU A 420 -29.77 7.54 -59.90
CA GLU A 420 -30.20 6.15 -59.84
C GLU A 420 -30.30 5.68 -58.39
N SER A 421 -29.32 5.98 -57.55
CA SER A 421 -29.35 5.66 -56.11
C SER A 421 -30.55 6.32 -55.42
N LEU A 422 -30.83 7.60 -55.72
CA LEU A 422 -31.97 8.31 -55.16
C LEU A 422 -33.31 7.76 -55.64
N ARG A 423 -33.41 7.36 -56.91
CA ARG A 423 -34.60 6.70 -57.46
C ARG A 423 -34.87 5.36 -56.77
N ARG A 424 -33.84 4.56 -56.52
CA ARG A 424 -33.97 3.27 -55.79
C ARG A 424 -34.33 3.46 -54.32
N LEU A 425 -33.74 4.47 -53.68
CA LEU A 425 -34.15 4.86 -52.34
C LEU A 425 -35.62 5.26 -52.33
N ASP A 426 -36.06 6.06 -53.31
CA ASP A 426 -37.47 6.44 -53.44
C ASP A 426 -38.39 5.24 -53.71
N GLU A 427 -37.92 4.22 -54.44
CA GLU A 427 -38.62 2.94 -54.62
C GLU A 427 -38.77 2.18 -53.29
N GLU A 428 -37.74 2.17 -52.43
CA GLU A 428 -37.82 1.57 -51.09
C GLU A 428 -38.85 2.31 -50.21
N TYR A 429 -38.86 3.64 -50.27
CA TYR A 429 -39.84 4.47 -49.55
C TYR A 429 -41.22 4.54 -50.21
N ALA A 430 -41.39 3.97 -51.41
CA ALA A 430 -42.68 3.79 -52.06
C ALA A 430 -43.45 2.54 -51.57
N ALA A 431 -42.83 1.74 -50.70
CA ALA A 431 -43.48 0.63 -50.02
C ALA A 431 -44.77 1.08 -49.31
N LEU A 432 -45.81 0.22 -49.32
CA LEU A 432 -47.12 0.55 -48.76
C LEU A 432 -47.02 0.93 -47.28
N SER A 433 -46.18 0.20 -46.53
CA SER A 433 -45.93 0.44 -45.11
C SER A 433 -45.38 1.85 -44.79
N PHE A 434 -44.80 2.55 -45.77
CA PHE A 434 -44.34 3.94 -45.64
C PHE A 434 -45.35 4.98 -46.14
N SER A 435 -46.54 4.56 -46.58
CA SER A 435 -47.59 5.48 -47.01
C SER A 435 -47.98 6.44 -45.89
N PRO A 436 -48.06 7.76 -46.15
CA PRO A 436 -48.46 8.76 -45.15
C PRO A 436 -49.84 8.49 -44.52
N ARG A 437 -50.71 7.76 -45.22
CA ARG A 437 -52.05 7.38 -44.71
C ARG A 437 -51.98 6.57 -43.42
N TYR A 438 -50.89 5.84 -43.20
CA TYR A 438 -50.70 5.01 -42.02
C TYR A 438 -50.08 5.77 -40.85
N ARG A 439 -49.77 7.07 -41.00
CA ARG A 439 -49.27 7.95 -39.92
C ARG A 439 -48.08 7.34 -39.16
N GLY A 440 -47.17 6.67 -39.88
CA GLY A 440 -46.00 6.02 -39.27
C GLY A 440 -46.26 4.72 -38.49
N SER A 441 -47.46 4.14 -38.54
CA SER A 441 -47.82 2.92 -37.77
C SER A 441 -46.86 1.74 -37.93
N TYR A 442 -46.22 1.63 -39.10
CA TYR A 442 -45.31 0.54 -39.43
C TYR A 442 -43.82 0.96 -39.41
N LEU A 443 -43.53 2.22 -39.05
CA LEU A 443 -42.16 2.73 -39.04
C LEU A 443 -41.44 2.30 -37.74
N GLY A 444 -40.65 1.23 -37.83
CA GLY A 444 -39.81 0.77 -36.72
C GLY A 444 -40.57 0.12 -35.56
N ARG A 445 -41.85 -0.25 -35.77
CA ARG A 445 -42.70 -0.95 -34.81
C ARG A 445 -43.22 -2.26 -35.39
N SER A 446 -43.32 -3.29 -34.53
CA SER A 446 -44.01 -4.54 -34.85
C SER A 446 -45.34 -4.62 -34.09
N PHE A 447 -46.46 -4.68 -34.81
CA PHE A 447 -47.79 -4.85 -34.20
C PHE A 447 -48.08 -6.30 -33.80
N VAL A 448 -47.43 -7.29 -34.44
CA VAL A 448 -47.66 -8.71 -34.17
C VAL A 448 -46.96 -9.19 -32.89
N ARG A 449 -45.80 -8.59 -32.55
CA ARG A 449 -44.92 -9.01 -31.44
C ARG A 449 -45.55 -8.98 -30.05
N LYS A 450 -46.64 -8.24 -29.86
CA LYS A 450 -47.30 -8.06 -28.56
C LYS A 450 -48.36 -9.15 -28.30
N HIS A 451 -48.58 -10.03 -29.27
CA HIS A 451 -49.53 -11.13 -29.18
C HIS A 451 -48.76 -12.46 -29.17
N ALA A 452 -49.17 -13.41 -28.31
CA ALA A 452 -48.53 -14.73 -28.26
C ALA A 452 -49.14 -15.67 -29.31
N ARG A 453 -50.39 -15.41 -29.72
CA ARG A 453 -51.11 -16.18 -30.72
C ARG A 453 -51.60 -15.24 -31.80
N VAL A 454 -51.49 -15.67 -33.05
CA VAL A 454 -51.97 -14.92 -34.22
C VAL A 454 -53.46 -14.58 -34.11
N GLY A 455 -54.28 -15.46 -33.52
CA GLY A 455 -55.71 -15.23 -33.33
C GLY A 455 -56.03 -13.98 -32.51
N ASP A 456 -55.16 -13.58 -31.58
CA ASP A 456 -55.39 -12.44 -30.69
C ASP A 456 -55.42 -11.11 -31.47
N LEU A 457 -54.77 -11.06 -32.65
CA LEU A 457 -54.76 -9.88 -33.52
C LEU A 457 -56.13 -9.59 -34.15
N PHE A 458 -57.04 -10.57 -34.21
CA PHE A 458 -58.35 -10.41 -34.86
C PHE A 458 -59.49 -10.19 -33.86
N THR A 459 -59.19 -10.00 -32.57
CA THR A 459 -60.19 -9.92 -31.49
C THR A 459 -60.77 -8.52 -31.24
N GLY A 460 -60.60 -7.58 -32.19
CA GLY A 460 -60.97 -6.18 -32.02
C GLY A 460 -62.45 -5.95 -31.65
N THR A 461 -62.70 -5.02 -30.73
CA THR A 461 -64.04 -4.61 -30.32
C THR A 461 -64.63 -3.55 -31.26
N GLY A 462 -65.95 -3.50 -31.40
CA GLY A 462 -66.64 -2.46 -32.18
C GLY A 462 -66.76 -2.75 -33.68
N ILE A 463 -66.58 -4.00 -34.09
CA ILE A 463 -66.77 -4.45 -35.48
C ILE A 463 -68.27 -4.72 -35.70
N GLY A 464 -68.95 -3.81 -36.37
CA GLY A 464 -70.39 -3.91 -36.71
C GLY A 464 -70.93 -2.60 -37.30
N GLY A 465 -72.03 -2.64 -38.05
CA GLY A 465 -72.58 -1.45 -38.74
C GLY A 465 -72.00 -1.24 -40.16
N ASP A 466 -71.83 0.00 -40.59
CA ASP A 466 -71.24 0.33 -41.90
C ASP A 466 -69.74 0.04 -41.89
N LEU A 467 -69.35 -0.99 -42.63
CA LEU A 467 -67.99 -1.48 -42.70
C LEU A 467 -67.09 -0.57 -43.53
N LEU A 468 -67.62 0.05 -44.59
CA LEU A 468 -66.85 0.94 -45.46
C LEU A 468 -66.49 2.24 -44.74
N ALA A 469 -67.46 2.86 -44.06
CA ALA A 469 -67.22 4.06 -43.26
C ALA A 469 -66.17 3.83 -42.16
N GLN A 470 -66.14 2.63 -41.57
CA GLN A 470 -65.15 2.27 -40.55
C GLN A 470 -63.75 2.02 -41.12
N LEU A 471 -63.66 1.39 -42.30
CA LEU A 471 -62.39 1.21 -43.00
C LEU A 471 -61.78 2.56 -43.41
N ASP A 472 -62.61 3.50 -43.90
CA ASP A 472 -62.16 4.84 -44.29
C ASP A 472 -61.68 5.68 -43.10
N GLY A 473 -62.23 5.44 -41.91
CA GLY A 473 -61.88 6.12 -40.67
C GLY A 473 -60.77 5.47 -39.84
N LEU A 474 -60.05 4.47 -40.36
CA LEU A 474 -59.10 3.67 -39.57
C LEU A 474 -57.96 4.51 -38.98
N TYR A 475 -57.31 5.38 -39.77
CA TYR A 475 -56.08 6.09 -39.40
C TYR A 475 -56.28 7.61 -39.23
N PRO A 476 -56.94 8.06 -38.14
CA PRO A 476 -57.09 9.49 -37.84
C PRO A 476 -55.75 10.12 -37.44
N GLU A 477 -55.70 11.46 -37.41
CA GLU A 477 -54.53 12.23 -36.99
C GLU A 477 -54.09 11.90 -35.55
N THR A 478 -55.04 11.73 -34.64
CA THR A 478 -54.80 11.36 -33.24
C THR A 478 -54.02 10.05 -33.08
N HIS A 479 -54.12 9.12 -34.03
CA HIS A 479 -53.36 7.87 -34.00
C HIS A 479 -51.87 8.11 -34.26
N GLY A 480 -51.54 9.07 -35.14
CA GLY A 480 -50.15 9.48 -35.35
C GLY A 480 -49.54 10.09 -34.09
N GLU A 481 -50.29 10.95 -33.40
CA GLU A 481 -49.90 11.56 -32.13
C GLU A 481 -49.67 10.49 -31.03
N ASP A 482 -50.54 9.49 -30.94
CA ASP A 482 -50.41 8.38 -30.00
C ASP A 482 -49.16 7.53 -30.29
N ILE A 483 -48.81 7.30 -31.56
CA ILE A 483 -47.60 6.58 -31.96
C ILE A 483 -46.35 7.34 -31.57
N GLU A 484 -46.32 8.65 -31.81
CA GLU A 484 -45.20 9.50 -31.44
C GLU A 484 -45.01 9.52 -29.93
N LYS A 485 -46.09 9.73 -29.18
CA LYS A 485 -46.08 9.69 -27.72
C LYS A 485 -45.64 8.33 -27.18
N LEU A 486 -46.08 7.23 -27.79
CA LEU A 486 -45.66 5.87 -27.43
C LEU A 486 -44.14 5.72 -27.58
N ARG A 487 -43.58 6.14 -28.71
CA ARG A 487 -42.15 6.07 -29.00
C ARG A 487 -41.33 6.86 -27.98
N ASP A 488 -41.76 8.07 -27.64
CA ASP A 488 -41.07 8.93 -26.68
C ASP A 488 -41.06 8.34 -25.27
N LEU A 489 -42.21 7.85 -24.80
CA LEU A 489 -42.33 7.23 -23.48
C LEU A 489 -41.55 5.89 -23.40
N GLU A 490 -41.55 5.08 -24.46
CA GLU A 490 -40.74 3.85 -24.50
C GLU A 490 -39.24 4.14 -24.47
N GLN A 491 -38.79 5.20 -25.15
CA GLN A 491 -37.39 5.65 -25.13
C GLN A 491 -36.97 6.18 -23.75
N GLN A 492 -37.82 6.96 -23.08
CA GLN A 492 -37.58 7.43 -21.71
C GLN A 492 -37.48 6.24 -20.74
N ARG A 493 -38.39 5.27 -20.85
CA ARG A 493 -38.38 4.05 -20.03
C ARG A 493 -37.10 3.25 -20.24
N ALA A 494 -36.68 3.05 -21.49
CA ALA A 494 -35.44 2.36 -21.81
C ALA A 494 -34.22 3.07 -21.21
N THR A 495 -34.20 4.41 -21.25
CA THR A 495 -33.16 5.23 -20.64
C THR A 495 -33.10 5.05 -19.12
N LEU A 496 -34.24 5.16 -18.42
CA LEU A 496 -34.33 4.96 -16.97
C LEU A 496 -33.93 3.54 -16.55
N GLU A 497 -34.35 2.52 -17.31
CA GLU A 497 -33.93 1.13 -17.10
C GLU A 497 -32.43 0.96 -17.26
N ALA A 498 -31.83 1.54 -18.30
CA ALA A 498 -30.39 1.51 -18.51
C ALA A 498 -29.62 2.18 -17.35
N VAL A 499 -30.14 3.27 -16.78
CA VAL A 499 -29.57 3.89 -15.58
C VAL A 499 -29.75 3.01 -14.34
N ARG A 500 -30.93 2.40 -14.16
CA ARG A 500 -31.22 1.49 -13.05
C ARG A 500 -30.26 0.30 -13.06
N LEU A 501 -30.06 -0.31 -14.22
CA LEU A 501 -29.15 -1.43 -14.45
C LEU A 501 -27.67 -1.01 -14.40
N GLY A 502 -27.38 0.28 -14.51
CA GLY A 502 -26.03 0.83 -14.46
C GLY A 502 -25.28 0.80 -15.78
N ALA A 503 -25.98 0.49 -16.87
CA ALA A 503 -25.46 0.62 -18.23
C ALA A 503 -25.27 2.09 -18.61
N LEU A 504 -26.12 2.98 -18.08
CA LEU A 504 -25.96 4.43 -18.11
C LEU A 504 -25.71 4.96 -16.69
N GLN A 505 -24.90 6.01 -16.55
CA GLN A 505 -24.64 6.68 -15.27
C GLN A 505 -25.44 7.98 -15.19
N ALA A 506 -26.19 8.15 -14.09
CA ALA A 506 -26.89 9.39 -13.77
C ALA A 506 -25.90 10.53 -13.48
N GLU A 507 -26.21 11.74 -13.92
CA GLU A 507 -25.41 12.95 -13.68
C GLU A 507 -25.18 13.17 -12.17
N GLY A 508 -23.93 13.13 -11.70
CA GLY A 508 -23.63 13.33 -10.27
C GLY A 508 -24.24 12.28 -9.31
N GLY A 509 -24.77 11.16 -9.83
CA GLY A 509 -25.49 10.15 -9.05
C GLY A 509 -26.96 10.48 -8.76
N MET A 510 -27.46 11.59 -9.30
CA MET A 510 -28.84 12.06 -9.14
C MET A 510 -29.44 12.33 -10.54
N LEU A 511 -30.62 11.79 -10.82
CA LEU A 511 -31.36 12.08 -12.05
C LEU A 511 -32.20 13.32 -11.84
N HIS A 512 -32.43 14.12 -12.88
CA HIS A 512 -33.53 15.10 -12.86
C HIS A 512 -34.77 14.44 -13.48
N TRP A 513 -35.88 14.44 -12.76
CA TRP A 513 -37.18 13.95 -13.20
C TRP A 513 -38.26 14.91 -12.70
N ARG A 514 -39.05 15.48 -13.60
CA ARG A 514 -40.13 16.45 -13.34
C ARG A 514 -39.71 17.65 -12.51
N GLY A 515 -38.52 18.17 -12.81
CA GLY A 515 -37.91 19.28 -12.07
C GLY A 515 -37.40 18.92 -10.67
N ALA A 516 -37.45 17.65 -10.27
CA ALA A 516 -36.95 17.16 -8.99
C ALA A 516 -35.69 16.29 -9.16
N GLN A 517 -34.79 16.32 -8.17
CA GLN A 517 -33.63 15.43 -8.14
C GLN A 517 -34.01 14.08 -7.54
N VAL A 518 -33.80 13.02 -8.32
CA VAL A 518 -34.15 11.64 -8.01
C VAL A 518 -32.91 10.78 -7.87
N SER A 519 -32.76 10.10 -6.73
CA SER A 519 -31.66 9.17 -6.51
C SER A 519 -31.83 7.86 -7.29
N ARG A 520 -30.75 7.10 -7.49
CA ARG A 520 -30.84 5.74 -8.08
C ARG A 520 -31.78 4.80 -7.30
N LYS A 521 -31.94 5.01 -5.98
CA LYS A 521 -32.82 4.19 -5.13
C LYS A 521 -34.31 4.41 -5.43
N SER A 522 -34.68 5.59 -5.91
CA SER A 522 -36.05 5.97 -6.28
C SER A 522 -36.39 5.69 -7.75
N LEU A 523 -35.45 5.19 -8.57
CA LEU A 523 -35.74 4.82 -9.96
C LEU A 523 -36.86 3.79 -10.13
N PRO A 524 -37.01 2.76 -9.27
CA PRO A 524 -38.14 1.83 -9.41
C PRO A 524 -39.51 2.51 -9.32
N SER A 525 -39.67 3.52 -8.45
CA SER A 525 -40.94 4.25 -8.35
C SER A 525 -41.17 5.17 -9.55
N VAL A 526 -40.10 5.83 -10.03
CA VAL A 526 -40.18 6.68 -11.23
C VAL A 526 -40.51 5.87 -12.48
N ILE A 527 -39.89 4.69 -12.65
CA ILE A 527 -40.21 3.79 -13.76
C ILE A 527 -41.67 3.31 -13.66
N ALA A 528 -42.17 3.05 -12.44
CA ALA A 528 -43.57 2.66 -12.25
C ALA A 528 -44.55 3.80 -12.57
N GLU A 529 -44.21 5.04 -12.23
CA GLU A 529 -44.96 6.24 -12.62
C GLU A 529 -45.02 6.38 -14.14
N LEU A 530 -43.86 6.31 -14.82
CA LEU A 530 -43.79 6.36 -16.28
C LEU A 530 -44.57 5.21 -16.94
N GLU A 531 -44.50 3.99 -16.39
CA GLU A 531 -45.27 2.85 -16.90
C GLU A 531 -46.78 3.09 -16.80
N SER A 532 -47.24 3.79 -15.76
CA SER A 532 -48.67 4.14 -15.61
C SER A 532 -49.17 5.13 -16.66
N GLU A 533 -48.29 5.95 -17.24
CA GLU A 533 -48.59 6.86 -18.35
C GLU A 533 -48.44 6.21 -19.71
N LEU A 534 -47.48 5.29 -19.84
CA LEU A 534 -47.17 4.55 -21.05
C LEU A 534 -48.24 3.48 -21.36
N GLU A 535 -48.78 2.82 -20.35
CA GLU A 535 -49.73 1.70 -20.55
C GLU A 535 -51.03 2.13 -21.27
N PRO A 536 -51.71 3.24 -20.92
CA PRO A 536 -52.90 3.68 -21.65
C PRO A 536 -52.64 3.96 -23.14
N VAL A 537 -51.53 4.64 -23.46
CA VAL A 537 -51.15 4.96 -24.85
C VAL A 537 -50.83 3.67 -25.60
N ARG A 538 -50.08 2.76 -24.97
CA ARG A 538 -49.77 1.44 -25.53
C ARG A 538 -51.04 0.64 -25.83
N GLN A 539 -52.00 0.61 -24.90
CA GLN A 539 -53.26 -0.10 -25.10
C GLN A 539 -54.12 0.52 -26.20
N ALA A 540 -54.16 1.85 -26.31
CA ALA A 540 -54.87 2.53 -27.40
C ALA A 540 -54.31 2.13 -28.78
N VAL A 541 -52.99 2.14 -28.92
CA VAL A 541 -52.29 1.74 -30.15
C VAL A 541 -52.51 0.25 -30.47
N LEU A 542 -52.45 -0.64 -29.47
CA LEU A 542 -52.70 -2.07 -29.67
C LEU A 542 -54.16 -2.37 -30.06
N ALA A 543 -55.11 -1.70 -29.41
CA ALA A 543 -56.52 -1.82 -29.75
C ALA A 543 -56.81 -1.35 -31.18
N HIS A 544 -56.14 -0.28 -31.62
CA HIS A 544 -56.19 0.16 -33.01
C HIS A 544 -55.64 -0.92 -33.98
N ASP A 545 -54.48 -1.52 -33.69
CA ASP A 545 -53.91 -2.59 -34.53
C ASP A 545 -54.87 -3.77 -34.67
N GLN A 546 -55.46 -4.23 -33.56
CA GLN A 546 -56.47 -5.29 -33.56
C GLN A 546 -57.73 -4.90 -34.33
N ARG A 547 -58.18 -3.64 -34.20
CA ARG A 547 -59.33 -3.11 -34.93
C ARG A 547 -59.07 -3.09 -36.44
N CYS A 548 -57.89 -2.66 -36.87
CA CYS A 548 -57.47 -2.71 -38.27
C CYS A 548 -57.57 -4.13 -38.83
N ARG A 549 -56.95 -5.11 -38.16
CA ARG A 549 -56.99 -6.51 -38.62
C ARG A 549 -58.41 -7.08 -38.62
N GLY A 550 -59.18 -6.80 -37.57
CA GLY A 550 -60.55 -7.28 -37.43
C GLY A 550 -61.49 -6.72 -38.51
N LEU A 551 -61.39 -5.44 -38.86
CA LEU A 551 -62.22 -4.82 -39.91
C LEU A 551 -61.89 -5.36 -41.30
N HIS A 552 -60.60 -5.51 -41.64
CA HIS A 552 -60.21 -6.11 -42.91
C HIS A 552 -60.59 -7.60 -43.00
N LEU A 553 -60.53 -8.34 -41.88
CA LEU A 553 -61.02 -9.72 -41.84
C LEU A 553 -62.53 -9.79 -42.05
N ALA A 554 -63.32 -8.95 -41.38
CA ALA A 554 -64.77 -8.86 -41.57
C ALA A 554 -65.16 -8.43 -43.00
N ALA A 555 -64.31 -7.63 -43.66
CA ALA A 555 -64.48 -7.27 -45.07
C ALA A 555 -64.19 -8.46 -45.98
N ALA A 556 -63.11 -9.21 -45.71
CA ALA A 556 -62.77 -10.41 -46.46
C ALA A 556 -63.84 -11.51 -46.32
N GLU A 557 -64.49 -11.64 -45.16
CA GLU A 557 -65.60 -12.57 -44.95
C GLU A 557 -66.81 -12.31 -45.87
N LYS A 558 -67.03 -11.04 -46.28
CA LYS A 558 -68.06 -10.68 -47.27
C LYS A 558 -67.67 -11.05 -48.71
N LEU A 559 -66.38 -11.15 -49.00
CA LEU A 559 -65.87 -11.45 -50.35
C LEU A 559 -65.72 -12.95 -50.58
N GLY A 560 -65.24 -13.71 -49.59
CA GLY A 560 -65.15 -15.16 -49.66
C GLY A 560 -64.03 -15.78 -48.80
N PRO A 561 -64.02 -17.10 -48.62
CA PRO A 561 -63.07 -17.81 -47.74
C PRO A 561 -61.62 -17.71 -48.22
N ALA A 562 -61.37 -17.54 -49.52
CA ALA A 562 -60.02 -17.39 -50.07
C ALA A 562 -59.33 -16.09 -49.57
N TRP A 563 -60.07 -14.99 -49.47
CA TRP A 563 -59.57 -13.71 -48.91
C TRP A 563 -59.27 -13.80 -47.42
N VAL A 564 -60.12 -14.51 -46.68
CA VAL A 564 -59.91 -14.80 -45.25
C VAL A 564 -58.64 -15.63 -45.05
N ALA A 565 -58.44 -16.66 -45.87
CA ALA A 565 -57.25 -17.49 -45.83
C ALA A 565 -55.98 -16.70 -46.17
N ALA A 566 -56.03 -15.82 -47.18
CA ALA A 566 -54.92 -14.96 -47.57
C ALA A 566 -54.49 -14.02 -46.42
N LEU A 567 -55.41 -13.24 -45.86
CA LEU A 567 -55.09 -12.30 -44.76
C LEU A 567 -54.54 -13.02 -43.52
N ARG A 568 -55.18 -14.12 -43.09
CA ARG A 568 -54.70 -14.90 -41.94
C ARG A 568 -53.33 -15.51 -42.20
N GLY A 569 -53.13 -16.04 -43.40
CA GLY A 569 -51.86 -16.61 -43.85
C GLY A 569 -50.71 -15.60 -43.80
N GLN A 570 -50.95 -14.40 -44.34
CA GLN A 570 -49.98 -13.31 -44.38
C GLN A 570 -49.61 -12.82 -42.98
N VAL A 571 -50.60 -12.63 -42.11
CA VAL A 571 -50.35 -12.28 -40.69
C VAL A 571 -49.59 -13.40 -39.99
N HIS A 572 -49.85 -14.68 -40.31
CA HIS A 572 -49.16 -15.80 -39.69
C HIS A 572 -47.67 -15.82 -40.07
N VAL A 573 -47.33 -15.61 -41.36
CA VAL A 573 -45.94 -15.50 -41.81
C VAL A 573 -45.25 -14.29 -41.19
N LEU A 574 -45.92 -13.13 -41.12
CA LEU A 574 -45.38 -11.93 -40.48
C LEU A 574 -45.09 -12.17 -38.99
N HIS A 575 -46.02 -12.78 -38.26
CA HIS A 575 -45.85 -13.13 -36.85
C HIS A 575 -44.69 -14.12 -36.66
N TYR A 576 -44.62 -15.18 -37.46
CA TYR A 576 -43.48 -16.11 -37.44
C TYR A 576 -42.14 -15.38 -37.65
N ALA A 577 -42.02 -14.57 -38.72
CA ALA A 577 -40.79 -13.89 -39.06
C ALA A 577 -40.33 -12.93 -37.94
N GLU A 578 -41.25 -12.16 -37.37
CA GLU A 578 -40.96 -11.21 -36.29
C GLU A 578 -40.54 -11.91 -34.98
N HIS A 579 -41.19 -13.03 -34.65
CA HIS A 579 -40.83 -13.79 -33.46
C HIS A 579 -39.51 -14.54 -33.61
N ALA A 580 -39.27 -15.18 -34.76
CA ALA A 580 -38.00 -15.85 -35.07
C ALA A 580 -36.83 -14.86 -35.11
N HIS A 581 -37.00 -13.71 -35.77
CA HIS A 581 -35.98 -12.66 -35.84
C HIS A 581 -35.58 -12.18 -34.44
N ALA A 582 -36.58 -11.89 -33.60
CA ALA A 582 -36.33 -11.40 -32.25
C ALA A 582 -35.79 -12.49 -31.31
N ASP A 583 -36.15 -13.77 -31.49
CA ASP A 583 -35.56 -14.86 -30.71
C ASP A 583 -34.06 -15.01 -31.00
N ILE A 584 -33.67 -15.01 -32.28
CA ILE A 584 -32.26 -15.05 -32.69
C ILE A 584 -31.51 -13.81 -32.20
N SER A 585 -32.10 -12.62 -32.35
CA SER A 585 -31.49 -11.36 -31.89
C SER A 585 -31.31 -11.33 -30.37
N ASP A 586 -32.27 -11.85 -29.60
CA ASP A 586 -32.19 -11.97 -28.14
C ASP A 586 -31.15 -13.01 -27.70
N ALA A 587 -31.10 -14.18 -28.35
CA ALA A 587 -30.06 -15.18 -28.12
C ALA A 587 -28.66 -14.64 -28.45
N HIS A 588 -28.53 -13.89 -29.54
CA HIS A 588 -27.28 -13.26 -29.96
C HIS A 588 -26.86 -12.15 -28.99
N SER A 589 -27.82 -11.38 -28.46
CA SER A 589 -27.58 -10.39 -27.40
C SER A 589 -27.12 -11.05 -26.10
N LEU A 590 -27.71 -12.19 -25.73
CA LEU A 590 -27.24 -13.00 -24.59
C LEU A 590 -25.82 -13.52 -24.82
N LEU A 591 -25.49 -13.98 -26.02
CA LEU A 591 -24.13 -14.39 -26.37
C LEU A 591 -23.15 -13.22 -26.22
N GLY A 592 -23.48 -12.04 -26.76
CA GLY A 592 -22.66 -10.84 -26.61
C GLY A 592 -22.45 -10.44 -25.15
N ASN A 593 -23.52 -10.45 -24.34
CA ASN A 593 -23.45 -10.17 -22.90
C ASN A 593 -22.60 -11.22 -22.16
N THR A 594 -22.83 -12.51 -22.43
CA THR A 594 -22.08 -13.60 -21.82
C THR A 594 -20.62 -13.51 -22.19
N TYR A 595 -20.29 -13.28 -23.47
CA TYR A 595 -18.92 -13.09 -23.94
C TYR A 595 -18.25 -11.91 -23.23
N ALA A 596 -18.93 -10.76 -23.13
CA ALA A 596 -18.40 -9.60 -22.43
C ALA A 596 -18.12 -9.87 -20.94
N ILE A 597 -18.99 -10.64 -20.27
CA ILE A 597 -18.83 -11.01 -18.86
C ILE A 597 -17.70 -12.00 -18.67
N VAL A 598 -17.70 -13.10 -19.41
CA VAL A 598 -16.71 -14.17 -19.25
C VAL A 598 -15.31 -13.77 -19.68
N THR A 599 -15.18 -12.69 -20.46
CA THR A 599 -13.89 -12.13 -20.87
C THR A 599 -13.48 -10.88 -20.07
N ALA A 600 -14.31 -10.43 -19.11
CA ALA A 600 -14.12 -9.15 -18.42
C ALA A 600 -12.80 -9.06 -17.64
N ASP A 601 -12.35 -10.15 -17.02
CA ASP A 601 -11.07 -10.23 -16.29
C ASP A 601 -9.91 -10.72 -17.19
N GLY A 602 -10.18 -10.95 -18.47
CA GLY A 602 -9.26 -11.50 -19.45
C GLY A 602 -8.90 -12.98 -19.22
N ARG A 603 -9.54 -13.72 -18.32
CA ARG A 603 -9.31 -15.16 -18.07
C ARG A 603 -10.64 -15.91 -18.06
N VAL A 604 -10.81 -16.82 -19.01
CA VAL A 604 -12.00 -17.68 -19.04
C VAL A 604 -11.72 -18.95 -18.23
N SER A 605 -12.37 -19.12 -17.09
CA SER A 605 -12.37 -20.38 -16.32
C SER A 605 -13.16 -21.48 -17.04
N LYS A 606 -12.98 -22.75 -16.65
CA LYS A 606 -13.78 -23.86 -17.20
C LYS A 606 -15.30 -23.65 -17.00
N GLY A 607 -15.71 -23.09 -15.86
CA GLY A 607 -17.11 -22.81 -15.58
C GLY A 607 -17.68 -21.72 -16.49
N GLU A 608 -16.90 -20.66 -16.74
CA GLU A 608 -17.26 -19.58 -17.67
C GLU A 608 -17.28 -20.03 -19.12
N LEU A 609 -16.33 -20.89 -19.51
CA LEU A 609 -16.32 -21.48 -20.85
C LEU A 609 -17.59 -22.29 -21.10
N ARG A 610 -18.05 -23.08 -20.12
CA ARG A 610 -19.34 -23.80 -20.24
C ARG A 610 -20.54 -22.86 -20.37
N LYS A 611 -20.55 -21.73 -19.66
CA LYS A 611 -21.60 -20.70 -19.81
C LYS A 611 -21.58 -20.10 -21.21
N LEU A 612 -20.39 -19.78 -21.74
CA LEU A 612 -20.23 -19.27 -23.09
C LEU A 612 -20.70 -20.29 -24.13
N VAL A 613 -20.30 -21.56 -23.99
CA VAL A 613 -20.76 -22.66 -24.84
C VAL A 613 -22.29 -22.81 -24.79
N ALA A 614 -22.89 -22.68 -23.60
CA ALA A 614 -24.35 -22.72 -23.47
C ALA A 614 -25.03 -21.56 -24.21
N ALA A 615 -24.50 -20.34 -24.13
CA ALA A 615 -25.01 -19.18 -24.86
C ALA A 615 -24.84 -19.34 -26.39
N CYS A 616 -23.68 -19.82 -26.85
CA CYS A 616 -23.44 -20.16 -28.26
C CYS A 616 -24.49 -21.17 -28.77
N ASN A 617 -24.77 -22.20 -27.98
CA ASN A 617 -25.74 -23.22 -28.32
C ASN A 617 -27.21 -22.73 -28.31
N GLN A 618 -27.52 -21.62 -27.65
CA GLN A 618 -28.83 -20.98 -27.77
C GLN A 618 -28.99 -20.26 -29.11
N VAL A 619 -27.96 -19.55 -29.58
CA VAL A 619 -27.95 -18.95 -30.92
C VAL A 619 -28.03 -20.04 -31.99
N GLN A 620 -27.22 -21.10 -31.85
CA GLN A 620 -27.24 -22.24 -32.78
C GLN A 620 -28.62 -22.89 -32.87
N ALA A 621 -29.30 -23.09 -31.74
CA ALA A 621 -30.64 -23.67 -31.71
C ALA A 621 -31.69 -22.76 -32.38
N GLY A 622 -31.63 -21.44 -32.15
CA GLY A 622 -32.52 -20.48 -32.80
C GLY A 622 -32.32 -20.44 -34.31
N LEU A 623 -31.06 -20.47 -34.78
CA LEU A 623 -30.74 -20.59 -36.20
C LEU A 623 -31.26 -21.91 -36.77
N GLN A 624 -30.91 -23.04 -36.16
CA GLN A 624 -31.33 -24.37 -36.59
C GLN A 624 -32.85 -24.46 -36.75
N ALA A 625 -33.62 -23.92 -35.80
CA ALA A 625 -35.07 -23.93 -35.84
C ALA A 625 -35.63 -23.26 -37.11
N VAL A 626 -35.05 -22.14 -37.54
CA VAL A 626 -35.48 -21.44 -38.77
C VAL A 626 -35.22 -22.27 -40.02
N TYR A 627 -34.07 -22.95 -40.09
CA TYR A 627 -33.73 -23.81 -41.22
C TYR A 627 -34.55 -25.11 -41.23
N ASP A 628 -34.79 -25.73 -40.08
CA ASP A 628 -35.64 -26.93 -39.95
C ASP A 628 -37.10 -26.64 -40.33
N GLN A 629 -37.58 -25.43 -40.02
CA GLN A 629 -38.93 -24.97 -40.32
C GLN A 629 -39.07 -24.35 -41.72
N ALA A 630 -37.97 -24.17 -42.46
CA ALA A 630 -37.99 -23.43 -43.73
C ALA A 630 -38.99 -24.00 -44.75
N GLY A 631 -39.09 -25.34 -44.84
CA GLY A 631 -40.04 -25.99 -45.75
C GLY A 631 -41.52 -25.88 -45.37
N GLN A 632 -41.82 -25.39 -44.16
CA GLN A 632 -43.19 -25.19 -43.66
C GLN A 632 -43.70 -23.76 -43.90
N VAL A 633 -42.82 -22.84 -44.31
CA VAL A 633 -43.20 -21.46 -44.66
C VAL A 633 -43.60 -21.42 -46.12
N VAL A 634 -44.87 -21.14 -46.38
CA VAL A 634 -45.41 -20.93 -47.72
C VAL A 634 -45.58 -19.43 -47.93
N VAL A 635 -44.89 -18.88 -48.92
CA VAL A 635 -45.05 -17.49 -49.36
C VAL A 635 -46.12 -17.42 -50.45
N ASP A 636 -46.92 -16.35 -50.46
CA ASP A 636 -47.85 -16.08 -51.54
C ASP A 636 -47.15 -15.41 -52.74
N ALA A 637 -47.86 -15.26 -53.86
CA ALA A 637 -47.27 -14.69 -55.08
C ALA A 637 -46.72 -13.26 -54.89
N PRO A 638 -47.41 -12.33 -54.20
CA PRO A 638 -46.83 -11.02 -53.91
C PRO A 638 -45.58 -11.07 -53.02
N MET A 639 -45.55 -11.95 -52.01
CA MET A 639 -44.35 -12.15 -51.19
C MET A 639 -43.19 -12.71 -52.00
N ALA A 640 -43.42 -13.75 -52.81
CA ALA A 640 -42.40 -14.35 -53.67
C ALA A 640 -41.82 -13.31 -54.65
N ALA A 641 -42.69 -12.49 -55.26
CA ALA A 641 -42.26 -11.41 -56.14
C ALA A 641 -41.39 -10.36 -55.42
N LYS A 642 -41.73 -10.00 -54.17
CA LYS A 642 -40.93 -9.06 -53.36
C LYS A 642 -39.61 -9.67 -52.86
N LEU A 643 -39.59 -10.96 -52.53
CA LEU A 643 -38.38 -11.66 -52.09
C LEU A 643 -37.42 -11.97 -53.25
N GLY A 644 -37.93 -12.01 -54.49
CA GLY A 644 -37.14 -12.39 -55.66
C GLY A 644 -36.84 -13.89 -55.77
N VAL A 645 -37.51 -14.72 -54.96
CA VAL A 645 -37.38 -16.18 -54.92
C VAL A 645 -38.76 -16.83 -54.96
N ALA A 646 -38.85 -18.05 -55.49
CA ALA A 646 -40.13 -18.75 -55.59
C ALA A 646 -40.57 -19.37 -54.26
N THR A 647 -39.60 -19.76 -53.42
CA THR A 647 -39.86 -20.42 -52.14
C THR A 647 -38.98 -19.87 -51.02
N TRP A 648 -39.45 -19.93 -49.77
CA TRP A 648 -38.68 -19.44 -48.61
C TRP A 648 -37.31 -20.14 -48.43
N PRO A 649 -37.17 -21.48 -48.63
CA PRO A 649 -35.88 -22.14 -48.53
C PRO A 649 -34.79 -21.61 -49.47
N GLU A 650 -35.15 -21.09 -50.65
CA GLU A 650 -34.19 -20.49 -51.60
C GLU A 650 -33.52 -19.25 -50.99
N MET A 651 -34.23 -18.48 -50.15
CA MET A 651 -33.73 -17.25 -49.53
C MET A 651 -32.67 -17.50 -48.45
N LEU A 652 -32.67 -18.68 -47.82
CA LEU A 652 -31.77 -18.98 -46.69
C LEU A 652 -30.37 -19.44 -47.12
N GLU A 653 -30.13 -19.59 -48.42
CA GLU A 653 -28.87 -19.94 -49.10
C GLU A 653 -27.97 -20.94 -48.34
N GLN A 654 -27.92 -22.19 -48.81
CA GLN A 654 -27.16 -23.34 -48.28
C GLN A 654 -27.83 -24.12 -47.12
N PRO A 655 -27.56 -25.43 -46.99
CA PRO A 655 -27.97 -26.17 -45.80
C PRO A 655 -27.27 -25.61 -44.55
N PHE A 656 -28.01 -25.52 -43.46
CA PHE A 656 -27.44 -25.10 -42.18
C PHE A 656 -26.37 -26.09 -41.71
N SER A 657 -25.13 -25.60 -41.61
CA SER A 657 -23.95 -26.44 -41.33
C SER A 657 -23.15 -26.00 -40.11
N LEU A 658 -23.65 -25.02 -39.35
CA LEU A 658 -23.00 -24.56 -38.11
C LEU A 658 -23.20 -25.62 -37.00
N PRO A 659 -22.15 -26.32 -36.55
CA PRO A 659 -22.28 -27.35 -35.53
C PRO A 659 -22.59 -26.74 -34.16
N ARG A 660 -23.00 -27.59 -33.21
CA ARG A 660 -23.09 -27.18 -31.80
C ARG A 660 -21.71 -26.76 -31.27
N ALA A 661 -21.70 -25.74 -30.42
CA ALA A 661 -20.49 -25.27 -29.77
C ALA A 661 -20.05 -26.26 -28.67
N SER A 662 -18.74 -26.47 -28.56
CA SER A 662 -18.06 -27.27 -27.55
C SER A 662 -16.79 -26.56 -27.05
N GLU A 663 -16.18 -27.07 -25.99
CA GLU A 663 -14.89 -26.54 -25.49
C GLU A 663 -13.76 -26.65 -26.55
N GLU A 664 -13.86 -27.61 -27.49
CA GLU A 664 -12.84 -27.89 -28.50
C GLU A 664 -12.95 -27.00 -29.75
N ASN A 665 -14.16 -26.60 -30.14
CA ASN A 665 -14.41 -25.82 -31.37
C ASN A 665 -14.75 -24.34 -31.11
N ILE A 666 -14.81 -23.88 -29.86
CA ILE A 666 -15.32 -22.55 -29.50
C ILE A 666 -14.66 -21.39 -30.25
N ASN A 667 -13.34 -21.47 -30.49
CA ASN A 667 -12.57 -20.41 -31.14
C ASN A 667 -12.91 -20.23 -32.62
N SER A 668 -13.13 -21.33 -33.35
CA SER A 668 -13.57 -21.27 -34.75
C SER A 668 -15.07 -20.96 -34.83
N TRP A 669 -15.86 -21.47 -33.88
CA TRP A 669 -17.30 -21.23 -33.80
C TRP A 669 -17.63 -19.74 -33.63
N ILE A 670 -16.97 -19.04 -32.69
CA ILE A 670 -17.19 -17.59 -32.46
C ILE A 670 -16.84 -16.77 -33.70
N LYS A 671 -15.84 -17.19 -34.49
CA LYS A 671 -15.48 -16.49 -35.73
C LYS A 671 -16.51 -16.67 -36.85
N ALA A 672 -17.32 -17.73 -36.79
CA ALA A 672 -18.27 -18.09 -37.83
C ALA A 672 -19.72 -17.68 -37.52
N VAL A 673 -20.11 -17.58 -36.24
CA VAL A 673 -21.51 -17.34 -35.85
C VAL A 673 -22.08 -16.03 -36.39
N ASP A 674 -21.28 -14.98 -36.46
CA ASP A 674 -21.75 -13.65 -36.89
C ASP A 674 -22.25 -13.66 -38.34
N SER A 675 -21.55 -14.36 -39.25
CA SER A 675 -21.97 -14.43 -40.66
C SER A 675 -23.28 -15.20 -40.81
N TRP A 676 -23.45 -16.32 -40.09
CA TRP A 676 -24.70 -17.08 -40.08
C TRP A 676 -25.85 -16.26 -39.50
N THR A 677 -25.60 -15.60 -38.37
CA THR A 677 -26.62 -14.79 -37.68
C THR A 677 -27.06 -13.62 -38.56
N GLN A 678 -26.12 -12.89 -39.17
CA GLN A 678 -26.43 -11.76 -40.05
C GLN A 678 -27.18 -12.20 -41.31
N ALA A 679 -26.77 -13.31 -41.95
CA ALA A 679 -27.46 -13.84 -43.12
C ALA A 679 -28.91 -14.23 -42.79
N THR A 680 -29.13 -15.01 -41.72
CA THR A 680 -30.48 -15.44 -41.32
C THR A 680 -31.36 -14.27 -40.85
N LEU A 681 -30.83 -13.33 -40.07
CA LEU A 681 -31.58 -12.13 -39.67
C LEU A 681 -31.92 -11.25 -40.87
N GLY A 682 -31.01 -11.13 -41.85
CA GLY A 682 -31.25 -10.44 -43.12
C GLY A 682 -32.40 -11.06 -43.89
N ALA A 683 -32.38 -12.38 -44.09
CA ALA A 683 -33.46 -13.12 -44.75
C ALA A 683 -34.80 -12.96 -44.01
N LEU A 684 -34.81 -13.09 -42.68
CA LEU A 684 -36.03 -12.92 -41.87
C LEU A 684 -36.57 -11.48 -41.94
N SER A 685 -35.70 -10.47 -41.99
CA SER A 685 -36.11 -9.08 -42.17
C SER A 685 -36.74 -8.86 -43.55
N ALA A 686 -36.22 -9.51 -44.60
CA ALA A 686 -36.82 -9.50 -45.93
C ALA A 686 -38.19 -10.20 -45.94
N LEU A 687 -38.33 -11.37 -45.29
CA LEU A 687 -39.61 -12.06 -45.13
C LEU A 687 -40.65 -11.22 -44.38
N ARG A 688 -40.24 -10.58 -43.29
CA ARG A 688 -41.10 -9.64 -42.55
C ARG A 688 -41.59 -8.51 -43.43
N HIS A 689 -40.69 -7.87 -44.18
CA HIS A 689 -41.06 -6.76 -45.06
C HIS A 689 -42.00 -7.24 -46.17
N ALA A 690 -41.67 -8.34 -46.84
CA ALA A 690 -42.52 -8.92 -47.89
C ALA A 690 -43.90 -9.33 -47.36
N ALA A 691 -43.98 -9.94 -46.18
CA ALA A 691 -45.22 -10.35 -45.56
C ALA A 691 -46.09 -9.16 -45.14
N LEU A 692 -45.50 -8.11 -44.58
CA LEU A 692 -46.19 -6.87 -44.25
C LEU A 692 -46.75 -6.20 -45.52
N GLU A 693 -45.93 -6.08 -46.55
CA GLU A 693 -46.35 -5.44 -47.79
C GLU A 693 -47.44 -6.24 -48.52
N SER A 694 -47.32 -7.57 -48.54
CA SER A 694 -48.35 -8.45 -49.10
C SER A 694 -49.66 -8.35 -48.32
N LEU A 695 -49.59 -8.26 -46.98
CA LEU A 695 -50.73 -8.04 -46.12
C LEU A 695 -51.44 -6.71 -46.42
N LEU A 696 -50.69 -5.59 -46.46
CA LEU A 696 -51.27 -4.28 -46.73
C LEU A 696 -51.87 -4.18 -48.14
N ALA A 697 -51.24 -4.84 -49.13
CA ALA A 697 -51.78 -4.90 -50.49
C ALA A 697 -53.09 -5.68 -50.56
N THR A 698 -53.16 -6.85 -49.90
CA THR A 698 -54.41 -7.64 -49.82
C THR A 698 -55.51 -6.85 -49.09
N GLU A 699 -55.16 -6.09 -48.06
CA GLU A 699 -56.14 -5.27 -47.34
C GLU A 699 -56.72 -4.13 -48.15
N ASP A 700 -55.88 -3.45 -48.92
CA ASP A 700 -56.32 -2.45 -49.89
C ASP A 700 -57.25 -3.08 -50.93
N GLU A 701 -56.89 -4.25 -51.41
CA GLU A 701 -57.63 -4.98 -52.42
C GLU A 701 -59.00 -5.45 -51.90
N VAL A 702 -59.04 -6.00 -50.69
CA VAL A 702 -60.29 -6.34 -49.98
C VAL A 702 -61.16 -5.10 -49.81
N ALA A 703 -60.60 -3.98 -49.37
CA ALA A 703 -61.35 -2.74 -49.20
C ALA A 703 -61.84 -2.18 -50.55
N ARG A 704 -61.06 -2.31 -51.63
CA ARG A 704 -61.43 -1.87 -52.98
C ARG A 704 -62.55 -2.72 -53.56
N GLN A 705 -62.47 -4.05 -53.47
CA GLN A 705 -63.53 -4.95 -53.94
C GLN A 705 -64.81 -4.81 -53.11
N LEU A 706 -64.72 -4.50 -51.81
CA LEU A 706 -65.91 -4.22 -51.02
C LEU A 706 -66.65 -2.95 -51.48
N ARG A 707 -65.93 -1.98 -52.08
CA ARG A 707 -66.50 -0.74 -52.65
C ARG A 707 -67.06 -0.92 -54.07
N SER A 708 -66.75 -2.03 -54.75
CA SER A 708 -67.02 -2.25 -56.17
C SER A 708 -67.94 -3.46 -56.38
N ASP A 709 -68.88 -3.37 -57.31
CA ASP A 709 -69.70 -4.52 -57.72
C ASP A 709 -68.92 -5.52 -58.60
N ALA A 710 -67.79 -5.10 -59.18
CA ALA A 710 -66.89 -5.95 -59.94
C ALA A 710 -65.97 -6.75 -58.99
N ARG A 711 -66.11 -8.08 -59.01
CA ARG A 711 -65.26 -9.03 -58.27
C ARG A 711 -64.11 -9.50 -59.14
N GLU A 712 -62.89 -9.39 -58.66
CA GLU A 712 -61.71 -9.95 -59.34
C GLU A 712 -61.43 -11.38 -58.88
N ALA A 713 -60.43 -12.02 -59.50
CA ALA A 713 -60.06 -13.39 -59.20
C ALA A 713 -59.62 -13.55 -57.73
N GLU A 714 -60.05 -14.65 -57.10
CA GLU A 714 -59.66 -15.00 -55.74
C GLU A 714 -58.14 -15.27 -55.64
N PRO A 715 -57.52 -15.03 -54.47
CA PRO A 715 -56.11 -15.35 -54.26
C PRO A 715 -55.82 -16.83 -54.53
N ALA A 716 -54.87 -17.11 -55.42
CA ALA A 716 -54.60 -18.48 -55.88
C ALA A 716 -53.95 -19.38 -54.81
N GLN A 717 -53.13 -18.82 -53.92
CA GLN A 717 -52.45 -19.54 -52.84
C GLN A 717 -52.35 -18.64 -51.61
N ALA A 718 -52.83 -19.12 -50.46
CA ALA A 718 -52.66 -18.43 -49.20
C ALA A 718 -51.28 -18.74 -48.60
N ALA A 719 -50.62 -17.71 -48.09
CA ALA A 719 -49.40 -17.86 -47.30
C ALA A 719 -49.65 -18.70 -46.04
N SER A 720 -48.63 -19.36 -45.51
CA SER A 720 -48.73 -20.09 -44.25
C SER A 720 -47.37 -20.19 -43.56
N ALA A 721 -47.39 -20.41 -42.25
CA ALA A 721 -46.19 -20.56 -41.43
C ALA A 721 -46.31 -21.83 -40.56
N PRO A 722 -45.20 -22.28 -39.92
CA PRO A 722 -45.21 -23.42 -39.00
C PRO A 722 -46.31 -23.30 -37.93
N GLY A 723 -46.96 -24.42 -37.60
CA GLY A 723 -48.03 -24.41 -36.59
C GLY A 723 -47.55 -24.08 -35.18
N GLU A 724 -46.28 -24.37 -34.87
CA GLU A 724 -45.64 -24.04 -33.59
C GLU A 724 -44.23 -23.49 -33.82
N TYR A 725 -43.91 -22.38 -33.15
CA TYR A 725 -42.59 -21.76 -33.12
C TYR A 725 -42.43 -20.96 -31.83
N ILE A 726 -41.20 -20.56 -31.53
CA ILE A 726 -40.89 -19.79 -30.33
C ILE A 726 -41.48 -18.39 -30.46
N THR A 727 -42.36 -18.02 -29.53
CA THR A 727 -42.91 -16.67 -29.44
C THR A 727 -42.24 -15.90 -28.31
N LEU A 728 -41.38 -14.96 -28.68
CA LEU A 728 -40.79 -14.03 -27.72
C LEU A 728 -41.67 -12.77 -27.62
N LEU A 729 -42.11 -12.33 -26.45
CA LEU A 729 -42.86 -11.06 -26.33
C LEU A 729 -41.91 -9.91 -25.91
N PRO A 730 -42.19 -8.64 -26.25
CA PRO A 730 -41.45 -7.50 -25.72
C PRO A 730 -41.33 -7.55 -24.19
N GLY A 731 -40.11 -7.42 -23.68
CA GLY A 731 -39.82 -7.53 -22.24
C GLY A 731 -39.77 -8.96 -21.67
N LYS A 732 -40.00 -9.99 -22.48
CA LYS A 732 -39.85 -11.42 -22.12
C LYS A 732 -38.56 -12.07 -22.67
N GLY A 733 -37.58 -11.24 -23.02
CA GLY A 733 -36.23 -11.65 -23.46
C GLY A 733 -35.49 -12.54 -22.45
N ARG A 734 -34.44 -13.23 -22.91
CA ARG A 734 -33.51 -13.95 -22.04
C ARG A 734 -32.91 -12.99 -21.02
N GLN A 735 -32.79 -13.44 -19.77
CA GLN A 735 -32.23 -12.61 -18.71
C GLN A 735 -30.74 -12.38 -18.95
N LEU A 736 -30.37 -11.12 -19.16
CA LEU A 736 -28.98 -10.71 -19.25
C LEU A 736 -28.38 -10.59 -17.84
N GLN A 737 -27.11 -10.96 -17.70
CA GLN A 737 -26.40 -10.76 -16.47
C GLN A 737 -25.91 -9.30 -16.43
N HIS A 738 -26.44 -8.53 -15.49
CA HIS A 738 -26.09 -7.10 -15.33
C HIS A 738 -25.06 -6.84 -14.22
N LYS A 739 -24.74 -7.86 -13.41
CA LYS A 739 -23.79 -7.76 -12.30
C LYS A 739 -22.70 -8.81 -12.45
N LEU A 740 -21.46 -8.37 -12.38
CA LEU A 740 -20.30 -9.25 -12.24
C LEU A 740 -20.36 -10.02 -10.91
N GLY A 741 -19.82 -11.24 -10.88
CA GLY A 741 -19.67 -12.01 -9.64
C GLY A 741 -18.75 -11.30 -8.65
N TRP A 742 -18.74 -11.68 -7.37
CA TRP A 742 -17.89 -11.00 -6.39
C TRP A 742 -16.40 -11.06 -6.75
N TRP A 743 -15.94 -12.22 -7.24
CA TRP A 743 -14.56 -12.40 -7.69
C TRP A 743 -14.25 -11.58 -8.94
N ASP A 744 -15.16 -11.55 -9.91
CA ASP A 744 -15.00 -10.76 -11.13
C ASP A 744 -15.01 -9.27 -10.78
N LYS A 745 -15.84 -8.83 -9.83
CA LYS A 745 -15.83 -7.46 -9.29
C LYS A 745 -14.54 -7.12 -8.57
N PHE A 746 -13.96 -8.06 -7.83
CA PHE A 746 -12.64 -7.88 -7.24
C PHE A 746 -11.57 -7.75 -8.32
N GLN A 747 -11.52 -8.68 -9.28
CA GLN A 747 -10.55 -8.66 -10.38
C GLN A 747 -10.68 -7.45 -11.29
N THR A 748 -11.91 -7.01 -11.58
CA THR A 748 -12.21 -5.85 -12.41
C THR A 748 -12.34 -4.57 -11.57
N ALA A 749 -12.10 -4.59 -10.25
CA ALA A 749 -12.34 -3.46 -9.35
C ALA A 749 -13.69 -2.73 -9.59
N ASP A 750 -14.75 -3.50 -9.89
CA ASP A 750 -16.10 -2.98 -10.16
C ASP A 750 -16.86 -2.74 -8.84
N GLY A 751 -16.97 -1.45 -8.48
CA GLY A 751 -17.57 -0.96 -7.24
C GLY A 751 -16.57 -0.60 -6.15
N PHE A 752 -17.01 0.19 -5.16
CA PHE A 752 -16.15 0.73 -4.11
C PHE A 752 -15.53 -0.37 -3.23
N PHE A 753 -16.32 -1.31 -2.69
CA PHE A 753 -15.81 -2.34 -1.79
C PHE A 753 -14.82 -3.32 -2.48
N PRO A 754 -15.14 -3.90 -3.65
CA PRO A 754 -14.20 -4.76 -4.36
C PRO A 754 -12.93 -4.01 -4.77
N GLY A 755 -13.05 -2.75 -5.20
CA GLY A 755 -11.92 -1.87 -5.48
C GLY A 755 -11.03 -1.63 -4.24
N ALA A 756 -11.63 -1.28 -3.10
CA ALA A 756 -10.91 -1.06 -1.84
C ALA A 756 -10.18 -2.32 -1.36
N ALA A 757 -10.84 -3.48 -1.39
CA ALA A 757 -10.22 -4.76 -1.06
C ALA A 757 -9.01 -5.05 -1.97
N ARG A 758 -9.13 -4.78 -3.27
CA ARG A 758 -8.03 -4.96 -4.24
C ARG A 758 -6.86 -4.01 -3.96
N VAL A 759 -7.12 -2.76 -3.56
CA VAL A 759 -6.07 -1.83 -3.11
C VAL A 759 -5.34 -2.36 -1.89
N VAL A 760 -6.07 -2.86 -0.88
CA VAL A 760 -5.47 -3.38 0.35
C VAL A 760 -4.57 -4.58 0.05
N VAL A 761 -5.04 -5.55 -0.74
CA VAL A 761 -4.26 -6.74 -1.11
C VAL A 761 -3.04 -6.36 -1.95
N ALA A 762 -3.24 -5.60 -3.02
CA ALA A 762 -2.14 -5.21 -3.92
C ALA A 762 -1.13 -4.27 -3.22
N GLY A 763 -1.62 -3.35 -2.40
CA GLY A 763 -0.81 -2.45 -1.58
C GLY A 763 -0.01 -3.19 -0.51
N GLY A 764 -0.60 -4.22 0.12
CA GLY A 764 0.12 -5.11 1.03
C GLY A 764 1.26 -5.85 0.34
N ILE A 765 1.02 -6.43 -0.85
CA ILE A 765 2.04 -7.14 -1.62
C ILE A 765 3.17 -6.20 -2.07
N VAL A 766 2.84 -5.05 -2.65
CA VAL A 766 3.85 -4.06 -3.06
C VAL A 766 4.61 -3.53 -1.85
N GLY A 767 3.92 -3.22 -0.75
CA GLY A 767 4.54 -2.81 0.52
C GLY A 767 5.53 -3.85 1.05
N SER A 768 5.17 -5.14 1.05
CA SER A 768 6.07 -6.23 1.42
C SER A 768 7.29 -6.32 0.50
N VAL A 769 7.12 -6.17 -0.82
CA VAL A 769 8.24 -6.18 -1.78
C VAL A 769 9.17 -4.98 -1.56
N LEU A 770 8.62 -3.78 -1.30
CA LEU A 770 9.41 -2.59 -1.02
C LEU A 770 10.20 -2.74 0.30
N LEU A 771 9.56 -3.27 1.35
CA LEU A 771 10.20 -3.52 2.65
C LEU A 771 11.30 -4.58 2.56
N LEU A 772 11.02 -5.73 1.94
CA LEU A 772 12.00 -6.79 1.73
C LEU A 772 13.15 -6.28 0.85
N GLY A 773 12.83 -5.64 -0.27
CA GLY A 773 13.81 -5.04 -1.17
C GLY A 773 14.71 -4.03 -0.47
N GLY A 774 14.19 -3.21 0.46
CA GLY A 774 14.98 -2.29 1.27
C GLY A 774 15.96 -2.99 2.21
N ALA A 775 15.54 -4.10 2.83
CA ALA A 775 16.31 -4.83 3.84
C ALA A 775 17.44 -5.71 3.28
N VAL A 776 17.33 -6.20 2.03
CA VAL A 776 18.40 -7.01 1.41
C VAL A 776 19.66 -6.16 1.17
N GLY A 777 20.81 -6.60 1.72
CA GLY A 777 22.12 -5.94 1.59
C GLY A 777 22.56 -5.09 2.79
N LEU A 778 21.85 -5.16 3.92
CA LEU A 778 22.22 -4.53 5.20
C LEU A 778 22.61 -5.60 6.23
N SER A 779 23.63 -5.33 7.05
CA SER A 779 24.02 -6.15 8.20
C SER A 779 23.47 -5.54 9.50
N LYS A 780 23.02 -6.39 10.43
CA LYS A 780 22.59 -5.94 11.77
C LYS A 780 23.80 -5.92 12.70
N VAL A 781 24.10 -4.77 13.29
CA VAL A 781 25.17 -4.60 14.28
C VAL A 781 24.55 -4.40 15.66
N ASN A 782 24.73 -5.38 16.55
CA ASN A 782 24.38 -5.28 17.96
C ASN A 782 25.52 -4.54 18.68
N VAL A 783 25.26 -3.30 19.08
CA VAL A 783 26.24 -2.48 19.79
C VAL A 783 26.08 -2.64 21.29
N TYR A 784 27.19 -2.88 21.98
CA TYR A 784 27.27 -3.09 23.42
C TYR A 784 28.14 -2.03 24.09
N ASN A 785 27.59 -1.35 25.09
CA ASN A 785 28.32 -0.38 25.90
C ASN A 785 28.84 -1.04 27.18
N GLY A 786 30.10 -1.46 27.20
CA GLY A 786 30.74 -2.01 28.41
C GLY A 786 31.08 -0.97 29.48
N LEU A 787 31.04 0.33 29.19
CA LEU A 787 31.49 1.38 30.11
C LEU A 787 30.41 1.74 31.13
N ALA A 788 30.84 2.16 32.33
CA ALA A 788 29.97 2.68 33.38
C ALA A 788 29.55 4.14 33.13
N ARG A 789 29.27 4.49 31.87
CA ARG A 789 28.82 5.83 31.46
C ARG A 789 27.98 5.76 30.19
N GLN A 790 27.17 6.80 29.99
CA GLN A 790 26.47 6.98 28.71
C GLN A 790 27.45 7.36 27.60
N VAL A 791 27.28 6.74 26.43
CA VAL A 791 28.04 7.01 25.21
C VAL A 791 27.12 7.12 24.00
N THR A 792 27.58 7.81 22.97
CA THR A 792 26.95 7.86 21.65
C THR A 792 27.92 7.32 20.63
N VAL A 793 27.53 6.25 19.96
CA VAL A 793 28.31 5.60 18.89
C VAL A 793 27.72 5.98 17.54
N GLU A 794 28.58 6.31 16.59
CA GLU A 794 28.25 6.54 15.19
C GLU A 794 28.97 5.50 14.33
N ILE A 795 28.23 4.77 13.49
CA ILE A 795 28.76 3.79 12.53
C ILE A 795 28.20 4.13 11.15
N ASP A 796 29.07 4.46 10.19
CA ASP A 796 28.72 4.84 8.81
C ASP A 796 27.60 5.89 8.70
N GLY A 797 27.58 6.86 9.61
CA GLY A 797 26.59 7.95 9.66
C GLY A 797 25.30 7.61 10.41
N GLN A 798 25.15 6.41 10.97
CA GLN A 798 24.07 6.08 11.90
C GLN A 798 24.53 6.23 13.35
N SER A 799 23.77 6.96 14.17
CA SER A 799 24.10 7.19 15.57
C SER A 799 23.14 6.48 16.53
N LEU A 800 23.68 6.03 17.67
CA LEU A 800 22.95 5.36 18.74
C LEU A 800 23.49 5.82 20.09
N SER A 801 22.62 6.26 21.00
CA SER A 801 23.00 6.59 22.38
C SER A 801 22.66 5.43 23.31
N LEU A 802 23.65 4.97 24.08
CA LEU A 802 23.56 3.82 24.96
C LEU A 802 23.79 4.24 26.40
N GLN A 803 22.90 3.80 27.29
CA GLN A 803 23.06 3.91 28.74
C GLN A 803 24.27 3.08 29.22
N PRO A 804 24.83 3.34 30.42
CA PRO A 804 25.85 2.49 31.02
C PRO A 804 25.44 1.01 30.97
N PHE A 805 26.32 0.13 30.50
CA PHE A 805 26.06 -1.32 30.38
C PHE A 805 24.90 -1.70 29.44
N GLY A 806 24.45 -0.75 28.60
CA GLY A 806 23.30 -0.90 27.71
C GLY A 806 23.65 -1.48 26.34
N THR A 807 22.61 -1.90 25.61
CA THR A 807 22.72 -2.49 24.28
C THR A 807 21.79 -1.78 23.29
N GLY A 808 22.09 -1.88 22.01
CA GLY A 808 21.16 -1.48 20.95
C GLY A 808 21.59 -1.99 19.58
N VAL A 809 20.79 -1.74 18.54
CA VAL A 809 20.99 -2.35 17.22
C VAL A 809 21.02 -1.27 16.14
N LEU A 810 22.02 -1.33 15.28
CA LEU A 810 22.16 -0.51 14.06
C LEU A 810 22.02 -1.39 12.81
N SER A 811 21.62 -0.79 11.69
CA SER A 811 21.52 -1.48 10.38
C SER A 811 22.42 -0.77 9.38
N VAL A 812 23.60 -1.35 9.13
CA VAL A 812 24.67 -0.75 8.32
C VAL A 812 24.81 -1.47 6.98
N PRO A 813 25.40 -0.85 5.94
CA PRO A 813 25.73 -1.55 4.69
C PRO A 813 26.58 -2.80 4.95
N ASN A 814 26.32 -3.90 4.26
CA ASN A 814 27.17 -5.10 4.37
C ASN A 814 28.50 -4.87 3.64
N GLN A 815 29.50 -4.34 4.36
CA GLN A 815 30.83 -4.00 3.85
C GLN A 815 31.90 -4.33 4.91
N ASN A 816 33.16 -4.49 4.48
CA ASN A 816 34.21 -4.94 5.38
C ASN A 816 34.78 -3.84 6.27
N VAL A 817 34.69 -2.57 5.84
CA VAL A 817 35.26 -1.42 6.54
C VAL A 817 34.13 -0.53 7.01
N HIS A 818 34.01 -0.34 8.33
CA HIS A 818 33.06 0.58 8.93
C HIS A 818 33.79 1.75 9.57
N LYS A 819 33.30 2.96 9.32
CA LYS A 819 33.77 4.16 10.01
C LYS A 819 33.05 4.28 11.34
N VAL A 820 33.79 4.16 12.44
CA VAL A 820 33.24 4.17 13.80
C VAL A 820 33.78 5.34 14.60
N GLU A 821 32.89 6.07 15.27
CA GLU A 821 33.25 7.10 16.24
C GLU A 821 32.36 6.98 17.49
N THR A 822 32.96 6.80 18.66
CA THR A 822 32.23 6.80 19.94
C THR A 822 32.60 8.03 20.75
N LYS A 823 31.59 8.78 21.19
CA LYS A 823 31.74 9.98 22.02
C LYS A 823 31.01 9.81 23.35
N THR A 824 31.53 10.49 24.35
CA THR A 824 30.85 10.67 25.62
C THR A 824 29.76 11.74 25.55
N SER A 825 28.89 11.82 26.55
CA SER A 825 27.85 12.87 26.63
C SER A 825 28.39 14.31 26.65
N ASP A 826 29.61 14.52 27.13
CA ASP A 826 30.35 15.79 27.14
C ASP A 826 31.19 16.02 25.87
N GLY A 827 31.08 15.14 24.87
CA GLY A 827 31.70 15.30 23.55
C GLY A 827 33.15 14.83 23.44
N ALA A 828 33.72 14.21 24.48
CA ALA A 828 35.04 13.60 24.41
C ALA A 828 35.01 12.31 23.57
N VAL A 829 35.97 12.16 22.67
CA VAL A 829 36.08 10.98 21.80
C VAL A 829 36.67 9.82 22.61
N VAL A 830 35.90 8.75 22.80
CA VAL A 830 36.32 7.50 23.44
C VAL A 830 37.21 6.71 22.48
N GLU A 831 36.76 6.58 21.23
CA GLU A 831 37.48 5.94 20.13
C GLU A 831 36.98 6.48 18.78
N SER A 832 37.86 6.49 17.78
CA SER A 832 37.55 6.83 16.39
C SER A 832 38.49 6.06 15.47
N PHE A 833 37.95 5.24 14.58
CA PHE A 833 38.74 4.44 13.64
C PHE A 833 37.90 3.95 12.45
N ASP A 834 38.58 3.57 11.37
CA ASP A 834 38.01 2.78 10.28
C ASP A 834 38.39 1.32 10.55
N GLY A 835 37.40 0.45 10.82
CA GLY A 835 37.64 -0.89 11.33
C GLY A 835 37.21 -2.01 10.39
N ASP A 836 38.03 -3.06 10.32
CA ASP A 836 37.70 -4.31 9.62
C ASP A 836 36.71 -5.14 10.46
N ALA A 837 35.44 -5.17 10.06
CA ALA A 837 34.48 -6.13 10.58
C ALA A 837 34.62 -7.47 9.83
N PRO A 838 34.24 -8.62 10.46
CA PRO A 838 34.20 -9.91 9.78
C PRO A 838 33.46 -9.82 8.43
N PRO A 839 34.11 -10.18 7.31
CA PRO A 839 33.55 -9.97 5.98
C PRO A 839 32.32 -10.83 5.74
N GLY A 840 31.21 -10.22 5.31
CA GLY A 840 30.00 -10.93 4.87
C GLY A 840 29.04 -11.40 5.97
N ALA A 841 29.29 -11.07 7.24
CA ALA A 841 28.44 -11.52 8.35
C ALA A 841 27.08 -10.76 8.40
N PRO A 842 25.92 -11.46 8.44
CA PRO A 842 24.61 -10.83 8.54
C PRO A 842 24.31 -10.27 9.95
N HIS A 843 25.00 -10.79 10.97
CA HIS A 843 24.86 -10.44 12.38
C HIS A 843 26.22 -10.17 13.01
N LEU A 844 26.48 -8.91 13.28
CA LEU A 844 27.70 -8.42 13.90
C LEU A 844 27.42 -7.95 15.33
N VAL A 845 28.46 -7.99 16.16
CA VAL A 845 28.48 -7.38 17.49
C VAL A 845 29.62 -6.39 17.54
N TYR A 846 29.32 -5.18 17.99
CA TYR A 846 30.29 -4.13 18.25
C TYR A 846 30.39 -3.85 19.75
N ASN A 847 31.53 -4.17 20.35
CA ASN A 847 31.83 -3.97 21.76
C ASN A 847 32.64 -2.69 21.94
N ILE A 848 31.98 -1.62 22.40
CA ILE A 848 32.57 -0.28 22.49
C ILE A 848 33.87 -0.31 23.30
N ALA A 849 34.94 0.23 22.72
CA ALA A 849 36.27 0.31 23.31
C ALA A 849 36.85 -1.03 23.82
N ALA A 850 36.30 -2.18 23.41
CA ALA A 850 36.61 -3.47 24.03
C ALA A 850 36.39 -3.44 25.56
N ALA A 851 35.38 -2.69 26.04
CA ALA A 851 35.15 -2.42 27.45
C ALA A 851 34.41 -3.54 28.21
N ALA A 852 34.25 -4.72 27.61
CA ALA A 852 33.64 -5.85 28.29
C ALA A 852 34.14 -7.19 27.73
N PRO A 853 34.44 -8.17 28.59
CA PRO A 853 34.56 -9.57 28.17
C PRO A 853 33.22 -10.10 27.65
N LEU A 854 33.26 -10.80 26.52
CA LEU A 854 32.10 -11.47 25.93
C LEU A 854 32.17 -12.97 26.22
N ILE A 855 31.04 -13.57 26.58
CA ILE A 855 30.92 -15.00 26.85
C ILE A 855 29.71 -15.54 26.09
N GLU A 856 29.94 -16.60 25.33
CA GLU A 856 28.87 -17.37 24.71
C GLU A 856 28.60 -18.62 25.57
N TRP A 857 27.36 -18.79 25.99
CA TRP A 857 26.95 -19.92 26.83
C TRP A 857 25.60 -20.46 26.37
N THR A 858 25.26 -21.64 26.85
CA THR A 858 24.03 -22.34 26.44
C THR A 858 23.07 -22.45 27.61
N ALA A 859 21.87 -21.87 27.44
CA ALA A 859 20.77 -22.06 28.38
C ALA A 859 20.15 -23.44 28.18
N ASN A 860 20.22 -24.28 29.21
CA ASN A 860 19.77 -25.67 29.18
C ASN A 860 18.40 -25.82 29.83
N TYR A 861 17.45 -26.43 29.12
CA TYR A 861 16.10 -26.71 29.60
C TYR A 861 15.88 -28.22 29.62
N GLY A 862 15.51 -28.80 30.77
CA GLY A 862 15.27 -30.24 30.91
C GLY A 862 16.56 -31.08 30.91
N SER A 863 16.52 -32.26 30.30
CA SER A 863 17.63 -33.25 30.28
C SER A 863 18.69 -33.00 29.20
N ALA A 864 18.75 -31.80 28.63
CA ALA A 864 19.72 -31.47 27.58
C ALA A 864 21.17 -31.48 28.12
N PRO A 865 22.15 -31.96 27.35
CA PRO A 865 23.55 -31.99 27.77
C PRO A 865 24.11 -30.57 27.92
N VAL A 866 24.85 -30.34 29.00
CA VAL A 866 25.47 -29.04 29.31
C VAL A 866 26.64 -28.80 28.36
N VAL A 867 26.55 -27.76 27.54
CA VAL A 867 27.66 -27.26 26.72
C VAL A 867 28.50 -26.28 27.56
N PRO A 868 29.83 -26.46 27.64
CA PRO A 868 30.70 -25.52 28.36
C PRO A 868 30.60 -24.10 27.81
N GLU A 869 30.70 -23.09 28.68
CA GLU A 869 30.80 -21.70 28.27
C GLU A 869 32.07 -21.43 27.44
N GLN A 870 31.95 -20.64 26.39
CA GLN A 870 33.05 -20.18 25.57
C GLN A 870 33.34 -18.71 25.88
N ARG A 871 34.54 -18.44 26.41
CA ARG A 871 35.01 -17.09 26.71
C ARG A 871 35.63 -16.49 25.45
N LEU A 872 35.03 -15.43 24.91
CA LEU A 872 35.42 -14.78 23.65
C LEU A 872 36.39 -13.61 23.87
N GLY A 873 36.66 -13.25 25.13
CA GLY A 873 37.51 -12.12 25.50
C GLY A 873 36.85 -10.77 25.22
N ALA A 874 37.63 -9.69 25.23
CA ALA A 874 37.15 -8.33 25.02
C ALA A 874 37.38 -7.88 23.56
N GLN A 875 36.86 -8.62 22.58
CA GLN A 875 37.03 -8.26 21.17
C GLN A 875 36.09 -7.12 20.76
N ARG A 876 36.57 -6.21 19.90
CA ARG A 876 35.77 -5.08 19.38
C ARG A 876 34.68 -5.50 18.40
N TRP A 877 35.02 -6.39 17.46
CA TRP A 877 34.10 -6.90 16.45
C TRP A 877 34.05 -8.42 16.54
N ILE A 878 32.86 -8.98 16.68
CA ILE A 878 32.65 -10.42 16.56
C ILE A 878 31.45 -10.70 15.65
N GLU A 879 31.55 -11.78 14.88
CA GLU A 879 30.39 -12.42 14.27
C GLU A 879 29.72 -13.29 15.33
N THR A 880 28.38 -13.31 15.35
CA THR A 880 27.63 -14.17 16.26
C THR A 880 26.50 -14.89 15.55
N HIS A 881 26.32 -16.15 15.92
CA HIS A 881 25.17 -16.98 15.55
C HIS A 881 24.27 -17.29 16.77
N ALA A 882 24.47 -16.58 17.88
CA ALA A 882 23.68 -16.76 19.09
C ALA A 882 22.22 -16.36 18.85
N GLU A 883 21.28 -17.16 19.37
CA GLU A 883 19.85 -16.86 19.25
C GLU A 883 19.46 -15.64 20.08
N TYR A 884 20.10 -15.46 21.24
CA TYR A 884 19.89 -14.32 22.14
C TYR A 884 21.19 -13.56 22.32
N VAL A 885 21.24 -12.33 21.82
CA VAL A 885 22.43 -11.46 21.90
C VAL A 885 22.14 -10.34 22.89
N PHE A 886 22.85 -10.35 24.02
CA PHE A 886 22.67 -9.44 25.16
C PHE A 886 21.23 -9.38 25.69
N ALA A 887 20.51 -10.49 25.60
CA ALA A 887 19.14 -10.65 26.06
C ALA A 887 19.02 -11.92 26.89
N GLU A 888 18.16 -11.88 27.90
CA GLU A 888 17.85 -13.06 28.70
C GLU A 888 17.12 -14.10 27.85
N PRO A 889 17.52 -15.38 27.92
CA PRO A 889 16.79 -16.45 27.27
C PRO A 889 15.45 -16.71 28.00
N PRO A 890 14.45 -17.31 27.33
CA PRO A 890 13.12 -17.52 27.90
C PRO A 890 13.15 -18.48 29.10
N GLU A 891 12.46 -18.17 30.20
CA GLU A 891 12.44 -19.01 31.42
C GLU A 891 12.01 -20.48 31.18
N SER A 892 11.24 -20.75 30.11
CA SER A 892 10.88 -22.11 29.69
C SER A 892 10.70 -22.21 28.18
N ILE A 893 10.90 -23.42 27.63
CA ILE A 893 10.67 -23.74 26.22
C ILE A 893 9.69 -24.91 26.05
N LYS A 894 8.95 -24.95 24.94
CA LYS A 894 8.14 -26.11 24.54
C LYS A 894 8.83 -26.86 23.41
N THR A 895 9.14 -28.14 23.62
CA THR A 895 9.73 -29.02 22.59
C THR A 895 8.74 -30.12 22.20
N LYS A 896 8.85 -30.63 20.96
CA LYS A 896 7.90 -31.62 20.41
C LYS A 896 7.97 -33.00 21.08
N SER A 897 9.12 -33.37 21.65
CA SER A 897 9.33 -34.68 22.28
C SER A 897 9.28 -34.66 23.81
N GLY A 898 9.28 -33.47 24.44
CA GLY A 898 9.28 -33.33 25.90
C GLY A 898 10.65 -33.49 26.57
N ASP A 899 11.71 -33.81 25.81
CA ASP A 899 13.04 -34.16 26.34
C ASP A 899 13.94 -32.95 26.68
N GLY A 900 13.39 -31.74 26.67
CA GLY A 900 14.15 -30.50 26.86
C GLY A 900 14.81 -29.97 25.58
N GLY A 901 15.69 -28.97 25.71
CA GLY A 901 16.40 -28.33 24.60
C GLY A 901 17.36 -27.24 25.07
N THR A 902 18.11 -26.66 24.14
CA THR A 902 19.14 -25.64 24.42
C THR A 902 18.87 -24.34 23.66
N ARG A 903 19.39 -23.21 24.16
CA ARG A 903 19.44 -21.91 23.46
C ARG A 903 20.82 -21.28 23.61
N SER A 904 21.42 -20.84 22.52
CA SER A 904 22.70 -20.11 22.56
C SER A 904 22.48 -18.65 22.96
N VAL A 905 23.30 -18.18 23.89
CA VAL A 905 23.22 -16.83 24.46
C VAL A 905 24.60 -16.20 24.41
N LEU A 906 24.69 -15.03 23.80
CA LEU A 906 25.87 -14.17 23.88
C LEU A 906 25.64 -13.10 24.94
N SER A 907 26.46 -13.09 25.98
CA SER A 907 26.38 -12.14 27.10
C SER A 907 27.63 -11.28 27.20
N GLY A 908 27.43 -10.01 27.56
CA GLY A 908 28.51 -9.09 27.90
C GLY A 908 28.65 -9.00 29.42
N PHE A 909 29.87 -9.16 29.92
CA PHE A 909 30.18 -9.07 31.34
C PHE A 909 30.69 -7.67 31.69
N SER A 910 29.81 -6.68 31.85
CA SER A 910 30.23 -5.28 32.12
C SER A 910 29.82 -4.72 33.49
N ASN A 911 28.81 -5.29 34.15
CA ASN A 911 28.33 -4.85 35.47
C ASN A 911 28.87 -5.73 36.63
N ALA A 912 29.91 -6.52 36.37
CA ALA A 912 30.55 -7.33 37.41
C ALA A 912 31.61 -6.51 38.16
N SER A 913 32.26 -7.10 39.16
CA SER A 913 33.43 -6.46 39.78
C SER A 913 34.66 -6.53 38.84
N PRO A 914 35.62 -5.60 38.94
CA PRO A 914 36.87 -5.63 38.18
C PRO A 914 37.58 -6.98 38.26
N SER A 915 37.65 -7.57 39.45
CA SER A 915 38.23 -8.90 39.66
C SER A 915 37.53 -9.99 38.84
N HIS A 916 36.20 -9.96 38.78
CA HIS A 916 35.42 -10.94 38.05
C HIS A 916 35.56 -10.75 36.53
N MET A 917 35.50 -9.51 36.04
CA MET A 917 35.76 -9.19 34.62
C MET A 917 37.15 -9.63 34.17
N LEU A 918 38.18 -9.35 34.98
CA LEU A 918 39.55 -9.78 34.67
C LEU A 918 39.69 -11.31 34.71
N SER A 919 38.94 -12.01 35.57
CA SER A 919 38.95 -13.48 35.60
C SER A 919 38.33 -14.12 34.36
N ALA A 920 37.41 -13.42 33.68
CA ALA A 920 36.79 -13.87 32.43
C ALA A 920 37.78 -13.84 31.23
N LEU A 921 38.93 -13.17 31.38
CA LEU A 921 40.00 -13.09 30.38
C LEU A 921 41.05 -14.22 30.49
N LYS A 922 40.90 -15.18 31.43
CA LYS A 922 41.88 -16.25 31.66
C LYS A 922 42.14 -17.10 30.40
N GLY A 923 43.35 -17.00 29.86
CA GLY A 923 43.84 -17.76 28.70
C GLY A 923 44.39 -16.90 27.56
N GLN A 924 44.16 -15.58 27.57
CA GLN A 924 44.66 -14.62 26.58
C GLN A 924 45.40 -13.45 27.26
N GLU A 925 46.32 -12.83 26.52
CA GLU A 925 47.52 -12.12 26.96
C GLU A 925 47.28 -11.03 28.03
N ALA A 926 48.21 -10.87 28.98
CA ALA A 926 48.20 -9.83 30.03
C ALA A 926 47.95 -8.39 29.51
N LYS A 927 48.12 -8.17 28.21
CA LYS A 927 47.80 -6.92 27.50
C LYS A 927 46.30 -6.61 27.45
N ASP A 928 45.44 -7.61 27.30
CA ASP A 928 43.98 -7.41 27.22
C ASP A 928 43.42 -6.99 28.59
N ALA A 929 43.96 -7.57 29.66
CA ALA A 929 43.67 -7.16 31.04
C ALA A 929 44.11 -5.71 31.30
N ALA A 930 45.33 -5.33 30.91
CA ALA A 930 45.83 -3.96 31.04
C ALA A 930 45.02 -2.95 30.20
N ALA A 931 44.61 -3.33 28.99
CA ALA A 931 43.76 -2.51 28.13
C ALA A 931 42.37 -2.29 28.74
N LEU A 932 41.74 -3.35 29.27
CA LEU A 932 40.45 -3.26 29.94
C LEU A 932 40.53 -2.37 31.19
N ILE A 933 41.56 -2.55 32.03
CA ILE A 933 41.82 -1.70 33.20
C ILE A 933 41.96 -0.22 32.76
N ALA A 934 42.78 0.05 31.74
CA ALA A 934 43.02 1.41 31.27
C ALA A 934 41.75 2.07 30.72
N VAL A 935 40.93 1.33 29.97
CA VAL A 935 39.67 1.81 29.39
C VAL A 935 38.68 2.22 30.50
N HIS A 936 38.43 1.35 31.48
CA HIS A 936 37.55 1.68 32.60
C HIS A 936 38.11 2.81 33.48
N ALA A 937 39.39 2.74 33.84
CA ALA A 937 40.05 3.77 34.63
C ALA A 937 39.98 5.14 33.95
N LYS A 938 40.14 5.21 32.62
CA LYS A 938 40.12 6.47 31.86
C LYS A 938 38.71 7.01 31.60
N TRP A 939 37.74 6.12 31.38
CA TRP A 939 36.45 6.53 30.83
C TRP A 939 35.28 6.39 31.79
N ASP A 940 35.23 5.45 32.72
CA ASP A 940 34.08 5.26 33.62
C ASP A 940 33.73 6.56 34.38
N ALA A 941 32.43 6.74 34.67
CA ALA A 941 31.94 7.92 35.35
C ALA A 941 32.47 8.04 36.78
N ALA A 942 32.59 9.28 37.27
CA ALA A 942 33.16 9.59 38.60
C ALA A 942 32.43 8.88 39.75
N ASP A 943 31.11 8.68 39.60
CA ASP A 943 30.21 8.05 40.56
C ASP A 943 30.03 6.54 40.32
N SER A 944 30.81 5.95 39.40
CA SER A 944 30.81 4.50 39.15
C SER A 944 31.29 3.73 40.39
N ARG A 945 30.55 2.67 40.75
CA ARG A 945 30.84 1.79 41.89
C ARG A 945 32.26 1.25 41.92
N HIS A 946 32.84 0.97 40.76
CA HIS A 946 34.13 0.29 40.65
C HIS A 946 35.29 1.19 40.18
N LEU A 947 35.05 2.50 39.96
CA LEU A 947 36.09 3.40 39.44
C LEU A 947 37.31 3.48 40.37
N GLY A 948 37.10 3.54 41.68
CA GLY A 948 38.21 3.56 42.64
C GLY A 948 39.11 2.33 42.55
N GLU A 949 38.53 1.14 42.37
CA GLU A 949 39.27 -0.12 42.18
C GLU A 949 39.98 -0.14 40.83
N TRP A 950 39.34 0.34 39.75
CA TRP A 950 39.98 0.44 38.44
C TRP A 950 41.18 1.38 38.44
N LEU A 951 41.05 2.56 39.07
CA LEU A 951 42.15 3.51 39.23
C LEU A 951 43.27 2.93 40.10
N TRP A 952 42.93 2.18 41.15
CA TRP A 952 43.93 1.50 41.99
C TRP A 952 44.71 0.44 41.20
N ARG A 953 44.02 -0.40 40.43
CA ARG A 953 44.64 -1.43 39.58
C ARG A 953 45.47 -0.82 38.44
N ALA A 954 45.04 0.33 37.92
CA ALA A 954 45.78 1.03 36.88
C ALA A 954 47.18 1.46 37.33
N ARG A 955 47.44 1.62 38.64
CA ARG A 955 48.77 1.99 39.18
C ARG A 955 49.90 1.07 38.75
N GLU A 956 49.62 -0.23 38.61
CA GLU A 956 50.62 -1.21 38.18
C GLU A 956 51.05 -1.03 36.73
N HIS A 957 50.18 -0.45 35.90
CA HIS A 957 50.37 -0.30 34.45
C HIS A 957 50.55 1.16 33.99
N ASP A 958 50.25 2.12 34.86
CA ASP A 958 50.43 3.56 34.66
C ASP A 958 51.05 4.19 35.92
N PRO A 959 52.32 3.89 36.24
CA PRO A 959 52.98 4.35 37.47
C PRO A 959 53.21 5.87 37.50
N GLU A 960 53.20 6.53 36.33
CA GLU A 960 53.33 7.99 36.18
C GLU A 960 51.99 8.73 36.34
N GLY A 961 50.88 8.01 36.54
CA GLY A 961 49.56 8.60 36.79
C GLY A 961 48.97 9.38 35.60
N LYS A 962 49.30 9.01 34.35
CA LYS A 962 48.80 9.68 33.15
C LYS A 962 47.28 9.62 33.03
N ILE A 963 46.67 8.50 33.38
CA ILE A 963 45.21 8.31 33.36
C ILE A 963 44.55 9.29 34.34
N VAL A 964 45.06 9.38 35.57
CA VAL A 964 44.57 10.32 36.59
C VAL A 964 44.73 11.77 36.10
N ALA A 965 45.88 12.12 35.53
CA ALA A 965 46.13 13.45 34.98
C ALA A 965 45.16 13.79 33.82
N GLU A 966 44.88 12.85 32.92
CA GLU A 966 43.91 13.03 31.83
C GLU A 966 42.47 13.20 32.34
N ARG A 967 42.09 12.50 33.42
CA ARG A 967 40.78 12.68 34.08
C ARG A 967 40.69 14.07 34.70
N LEU A 968 41.70 14.49 35.46
CA LEU A 968 41.74 15.81 36.09
C LEU A 968 41.82 16.95 35.08
N LYS A 969 42.42 16.73 33.91
CA LYS A 969 42.37 17.70 32.80
C LYS A 969 40.94 17.89 32.26
N ARG A 970 40.12 16.84 32.24
CA ARG A 970 38.71 16.88 31.82
C ARG A 970 37.80 17.44 32.92
N ASN A 971 38.03 17.01 34.17
CA ASN A 971 37.30 17.45 35.35
C ASN A 971 38.26 17.73 36.52
N PRO A 972 38.74 18.99 36.68
CA PRO A 972 39.73 19.35 37.70
C PRO A 972 39.26 19.20 39.15
N THR A 973 37.97 18.95 39.37
CA THR A 973 37.34 18.82 40.70
C THR A 973 36.82 17.41 40.97
N GLU A 974 37.19 16.41 40.16
CA GLU A 974 36.78 15.02 40.36
C GLU A 974 37.48 14.41 41.59
N ILE A 975 36.72 14.21 42.67
CA ILE A 975 37.24 13.91 44.00
C ILE A 975 38.02 12.59 44.05
N VAL A 976 37.52 11.53 43.40
CA VAL A 976 38.20 10.24 43.34
C VAL A 976 39.56 10.31 42.65
N SER A 977 39.67 11.11 41.57
CA SER A 977 40.94 11.32 40.87
C SER A 977 41.89 12.22 41.67
N LEU A 978 41.39 13.26 42.34
CA LEU A 978 42.21 14.09 43.24
C LEU A 978 42.74 13.27 44.44
N ARG A 979 41.91 12.37 44.98
CA ARG A 979 42.34 11.41 46.00
C ARG A 979 43.42 10.50 45.44
N MET A 980 43.20 9.92 44.26
CA MET A 980 44.17 9.03 43.64
C MET A 980 45.50 9.75 43.33
N GLU A 981 45.47 11.02 42.93
CA GLU A 981 46.68 11.84 42.72
C GLU A 981 47.52 11.96 44.01
N GLN A 982 46.88 12.05 45.19
CA GLN A 982 47.59 11.99 46.48
C GLN A 982 48.22 10.62 46.72
N GLU A 983 47.53 9.53 46.37
CA GLU A 983 48.03 8.15 46.56
C GLU A 983 49.20 7.80 45.62
N TYR A 984 49.26 8.43 44.44
CA TYR A 984 50.36 8.28 43.47
C TYR A 984 51.64 8.98 43.92
N ALA A 985 51.49 10.20 44.45
CA ALA A 985 52.60 11.08 44.79
C ALA A 985 53.31 10.62 46.07
N LYS A 986 54.64 10.70 46.10
CA LYS A 986 55.47 10.35 47.29
C LYS A 986 56.45 11.47 47.64
N GLY A 987 56.75 11.63 48.93
CA GLY A 987 57.74 12.61 49.42
C GLY A 987 57.42 14.04 48.94
N ALA A 988 58.39 14.71 48.32
CA ALA A 988 58.24 16.10 47.86
C ALA A 988 57.14 16.29 46.80
N GLU A 989 56.83 15.26 46.00
CA GLU A 989 55.72 15.30 45.04
C GLU A 989 54.37 15.33 45.76
N HIS A 990 54.23 14.52 46.82
CA HIS A 990 53.03 14.51 47.66
C HIS A 990 52.80 15.88 48.31
N ASP A 991 53.87 16.51 48.81
CA ASP A 991 53.79 17.86 49.38
C ASP A 991 53.32 18.90 48.35
N ALA A 992 53.76 18.79 47.10
CA ALA A 992 53.34 19.67 46.01
C ALA A 992 51.88 19.45 45.60
N VAL A 993 51.42 18.19 45.50
CA VAL A 993 50.00 17.84 45.28
C VAL A 993 49.15 18.39 46.42
N CYS A 994 49.58 18.20 47.66
CA CYS A 994 48.87 18.70 48.83
C CYS A 994 48.81 20.24 48.90
N ALA A 995 49.90 20.93 48.54
CA ALA A 995 49.89 22.39 48.44
C ALA A 995 48.87 22.88 47.40
N ARG A 996 48.80 22.22 46.23
CA ARG A 996 47.80 22.51 45.20
C ARG A 996 46.38 22.26 45.70
N HIS A 997 46.13 21.15 46.39
CA HIS A 997 44.79 20.81 46.88
C HIS A 997 44.31 21.76 47.98
N ARG A 998 45.20 22.18 48.88
CA ARG A 998 44.89 23.24 49.87
C ARG A 998 44.60 24.58 49.18
N ALA A 999 45.36 24.95 48.15
CA ALA A 999 45.10 26.15 47.37
C ALA A 999 43.76 26.09 46.61
N LEU A 1000 43.37 24.91 46.12
CA LEU A 1000 42.07 24.68 45.51
C LEU A 1000 40.93 24.84 46.52
N ALA A 1001 41.04 24.25 47.71
CA ALA A 1001 40.07 24.40 48.79
C ALA A 1001 39.94 25.85 49.29
N ALA A 1002 41.05 26.59 49.36
CA ALA A 1002 41.04 28.01 49.73
C ALA A 1002 40.26 28.88 48.74
N LYS A 1003 40.23 28.51 47.45
CA LYS A 1003 39.44 29.20 46.42
C LYS A 1003 37.96 28.84 46.48
N THR A 1004 37.60 27.71 47.08
CA THR A 1004 36.23 27.20 47.16
C THR A 1004 35.86 26.79 48.60
N PRO A 1005 35.81 27.73 49.54
CA PRO A 1005 35.66 27.44 50.98
C PRO A 1005 34.34 26.77 51.36
N ASP A 1006 33.32 26.83 50.49
CA ASP A 1006 32.02 26.16 50.67
C ASP A 1006 31.91 24.83 49.90
N ALA A 1007 32.90 24.48 49.07
CA ALA A 1007 32.93 23.21 48.35
C ALA A 1007 33.43 22.09 49.29
N ALA A 1008 32.49 21.51 50.04
CA ALA A 1008 32.78 20.49 51.04
C ALA A 1008 33.62 19.29 50.52
N PRO A 1009 33.42 18.73 49.31
CA PRO A 1009 34.25 17.63 48.80
C PRO A 1009 35.71 18.03 48.52
N ILE A 1010 35.96 19.28 48.11
CA ILE A 1010 37.33 19.79 47.89
C ILE A 1010 38.01 20.03 49.24
N ASN A 1011 37.26 20.49 50.25
CA ASN A 1011 37.78 20.65 51.60
C ASN A 1011 38.15 19.29 52.23
N TYR A 1012 37.40 18.22 51.95
CA TYR A 1012 37.79 16.86 52.31
C TYR A 1012 39.17 16.46 51.75
N ILE A 1013 39.42 16.72 50.46
CA ILE A 1013 40.73 16.44 49.82
C ILE A 1013 41.86 17.25 50.48
N ALA A 1014 41.61 18.50 50.86
CA ALA A 1014 42.59 19.31 51.58
C ALA A 1014 42.83 18.83 53.02
N MET A 1015 41.80 18.31 53.71
CA MET A 1015 41.93 17.72 55.04
C MET A 1015 42.80 16.46 55.02
N ARG A 1016 42.70 15.61 53.98
CA ARG A 1016 43.60 14.45 53.80
C ARG A 1016 45.09 14.80 53.82
N CYS A 1017 45.43 16.04 53.46
CA CYS A 1017 46.81 16.54 53.46
C CYS A 1017 47.32 17.02 54.82
N ILE A 1018 46.57 16.85 55.91
CA ILE A 1018 47.05 17.16 57.27
C ILE A 1018 48.01 16.03 57.70
N ALA A 1019 49.24 16.40 58.06
CA ALA A 1019 50.30 15.43 58.35
C ALA A 1019 50.15 14.72 59.71
N ASP A 1020 49.59 15.40 60.72
CA ASP A 1020 49.28 14.79 62.01
C ASP A 1020 47.97 13.99 61.91
N PRO A 1021 47.98 12.66 62.07
CA PRO A 1021 46.79 11.82 61.92
C PRO A 1021 45.66 12.25 62.86
N LYS A 1022 45.98 12.62 64.11
CA LYS A 1022 44.96 13.04 65.07
C LYS A 1022 44.29 14.34 64.66
N ALA A 1023 45.06 15.37 64.29
CA ALA A 1023 44.52 16.63 63.78
C ALA A 1023 43.71 16.44 62.48
N ARG A 1024 44.12 15.49 61.63
CA ARG A 1024 43.39 15.13 60.41
C ARG A 1024 42.03 14.52 60.73
N ASP A 1025 42.00 13.56 61.65
CA ASP A 1025 40.78 12.84 62.02
C ASP A 1025 39.80 13.76 62.75
N ASP A 1026 40.29 14.64 63.62
CA ASP A 1026 39.50 15.71 64.23
C ASP A 1026 38.95 16.69 63.18
N ALA A 1027 39.73 17.00 62.13
CA ALA A 1027 39.28 17.82 61.02
C ALA A 1027 38.18 17.13 60.18
N PHE A 1028 38.25 15.81 59.97
CA PHE A 1028 37.17 15.06 59.30
C PHE A 1028 35.87 15.09 60.09
N VAL A 1029 35.93 14.87 61.40
CA VAL A 1029 34.74 14.94 62.28
C VAL A 1029 34.15 16.35 62.29
N ALA A 1030 34.99 17.38 62.46
CA ALA A 1030 34.54 18.78 62.39
C ALA A 1030 33.98 19.14 61.01
N GLY A 1031 34.58 18.62 59.95
CA GLY A 1031 34.11 18.78 58.57
C GLY A 1031 32.73 18.18 58.36
N HIS A 1032 32.49 16.95 58.84
CA HIS A 1032 31.17 16.32 58.79
C HIS A 1032 30.12 17.11 59.58
N LEU A 1033 30.46 17.61 60.77
CA LEU A 1033 29.53 18.46 61.54
C LEU A 1033 29.16 19.75 60.81
N ARG A 1034 30.11 20.34 60.06
CA ARG A 1034 29.85 21.52 59.21
C ARG A 1034 29.05 21.17 57.96
N TRP A 1035 29.31 20.02 57.34
CA TRP A 1035 28.69 19.55 56.10
C TRP A 1035 28.11 18.14 56.25
N PRO A 1036 27.02 17.96 57.02
CA PRO A 1036 26.52 16.64 57.43
C PRO A 1036 25.94 15.80 56.29
N LYS A 1037 25.72 16.42 55.12
CA LYS A 1037 25.21 15.75 53.92
C LYS A 1037 26.31 15.42 52.90
N GLU A 1038 27.56 15.83 53.14
CA GLU A 1038 28.64 15.59 52.19
C GLU A 1038 29.13 14.13 52.31
N PRO A 1039 29.05 13.34 51.23
CA PRO A 1039 29.40 11.92 51.22
C PRO A 1039 30.77 11.55 51.78
N TRP A 1040 31.83 12.24 51.35
CA TRP A 1040 33.21 11.89 51.67
C TRP A 1040 33.58 12.17 53.12
N LEU A 1041 33.13 13.30 53.67
CA LEU A 1041 33.27 13.67 55.07
C LEU A 1041 32.45 12.76 55.98
N THR A 1042 31.25 12.37 55.54
CA THR A 1042 30.41 11.40 56.27
C THR A 1042 31.10 10.04 56.37
N MET A 1043 31.67 9.56 55.26
CA MET A 1043 32.47 8.33 55.25
C MET A 1043 33.68 8.45 56.18
N ALA A 1044 34.47 9.52 56.04
CA ALA A 1044 35.68 9.73 56.84
C ALA A 1044 35.37 9.81 58.35
N ALA A 1045 34.35 10.57 58.75
CA ALA A 1045 33.93 10.64 60.14
C ALA A 1045 33.41 9.28 60.66
N GLY A 1046 32.70 8.51 59.83
CA GLY A 1046 32.25 7.16 60.16
C GLY A 1046 33.42 6.22 60.50
N TYR A 1047 34.47 6.20 59.68
CA TYR A 1047 35.69 5.44 59.94
C TYR A 1047 36.42 5.91 61.20
N VAL A 1048 36.59 7.23 61.38
CA VAL A 1048 37.21 7.80 62.59
C VAL A 1048 36.46 7.39 63.86
N TYR A 1049 35.12 7.44 63.87
CA TYR A 1049 34.35 6.96 65.02
C TYR A 1049 34.49 5.45 65.25
N ALA A 1050 34.57 4.66 64.17
CA ALA A 1050 34.75 3.21 64.27
C ALA A 1050 36.11 2.86 64.88
N GLU A 1051 37.18 3.54 64.44
CA GLU A 1051 38.55 3.37 64.92
C GLU A 1051 38.70 3.72 66.40
N ARG A 1052 38.06 4.84 66.82
CA ARG A 1052 37.97 5.30 68.22
C ARG A 1052 37.10 4.43 69.13
N GLY A 1053 36.45 3.38 68.59
CA GLY A 1053 35.54 2.53 69.35
C GLY A 1053 34.17 3.15 69.67
N LEU A 1054 33.82 4.28 69.05
CA LEU A 1054 32.54 4.98 69.20
C LEU A 1054 31.49 4.42 68.23
N TRP A 1055 31.21 3.12 68.35
CA TRP A 1055 30.45 2.35 67.37
C TRP A 1055 29.00 2.82 67.15
N ASP A 1056 28.34 3.32 68.20
CA ASP A 1056 26.97 3.89 68.08
C ASP A 1056 26.94 5.15 67.20
N GLN A 1057 28.04 5.91 67.17
CA GLN A 1057 28.19 7.09 66.32
C GLN A 1057 28.64 6.71 64.90
N ALA A 1058 29.48 5.69 64.77
CA ALA A 1058 29.98 5.20 63.49
C ALA A 1058 28.87 4.55 62.63
N LEU A 1059 28.01 3.74 63.25
CA LEU A 1059 27.01 2.92 62.56
C LEU A 1059 26.12 3.71 61.58
N PRO A 1060 25.40 4.77 61.99
CA PRO A 1060 24.52 5.51 61.08
C PRO A 1060 25.28 6.18 59.92
N LEU A 1061 26.51 6.64 60.16
CA LEU A 1061 27.33 7.27 59.13
C LEU A 1061 27.81 6.24 58.09
N MET A 1062 28.29 5.08 58.55
CA MET A 1062 28.71 4.00 57.66
C MET A 1062 27.53 3.39 56.88
N GLU A 1063 26.34 3.29 57.50
CA GLU A 1063 25.12 2.88 56.80
C GLU A 1063 24.77 3.85 55.66
N GLN A 1064 24.77 5.16 55.95
CA GLN A 1064 24.52 6.21 54.95
C GLN A 1064 25.55 6.16 53.82
N SER A 1065 26.85 6.08 54.14
CA SER A 1065 27.91 6.03 53.13
C SER A 1065 27.85 4.74 52.29
N SER A 1066 27.43 3.61 52.86
CA SER A 1066 27.28 2.34 52.11
C SER A 1066 26.18 2.35 51.04
N LEU A 1067 25.30 3.35 51.05
CA LEU A 1067 24.26 3.54 50.01
C LEU A 1067 24.80 4.24 48.76
N ILE A 1068 25.98 4.84 48.85
CA ILE A 1068 26.60 5.58 47.77
C ILE A 1068 27.40 4.59 46.93
N PRO A 1069 27.10 4.41 45.63
CA PRO A 1069 27.71 3.37 44.80
C PRO A 1069 29.23 3.36 44.85
N GLU A 1070 29.86 4.55 44.78
CA GLU A 1070 31.30 4.75 44.83
C GLU A 1070 31.98 4.17 46.09
N PHE A 1071 31.28 4.11 47.23
CA PHE A 1071 31.83 3.65 48.50
C PHE A 1071 31.35 2.27 48.91
N ALA A 1072 30.24 1.82 48.34
CA ALA A 1072 29.52 0.62 48.73
C ALA A 1072 30.42 -0.62 48.80
N GLU A 1073 31.31 -0.79 47.80
CA GLU A 1073 32.20 -1.95 47.68
C GLU A 1073 33.17 -2.06 48.88
N GLY A 1074 33.74 -0.93 49.31
CA GLY A 1074 34.74 -0.85 50.39
C GLY A 1074 34.16 -0.73 51.80
N ILE A 1075 33.00 -0.06 51.96
CA ILE A 1075 32.40 0.15 53.29
C ILE A 1075 31.60 -1.06 53.76
N ALA A 1076 30.95 -1.80 52.85
CA ALA A 1076 30.06 -2.89 53.24
C ALA A 1076 30.73 -3.98 54.11
N PRO A 1077 31.99 -4.40 53.86
CA PRO A 1077 32.69 -5.33 54.75
C PRO A 1077 32.83 -4.80 56.18
N ASP A 1078 33.27 -3.56 56.37
CA ASP A 1078 33.46 -2.98 57.72
C ASP A 1078 32.13 -2.67 58.41
N LEU A 1079 31.13 -2.24 57.66
CA LEU A 1079 29.77 -2.10 58.17
C LEU A 1079 29.20 -3.45 58.62
N ALA A 1080 29.48 -4.54 57.91
CA ALA A 1080 29.11 -5.88 58.33
C ALA A 1080 29.81 -6.29 59.64
N ARG A 1081 31.12 -5.99 59.80
CA ARG A 1081 31.86 -6.22 61.06
C ARG A 1081 31.26 -5.44 62.23
N LEU A 1082 30.95 -4.17 62.00
CA LEU A 1082 30.32 -3.30 62.99
C LEU A 1082 28.95 -3.84 63.40
N LYS A 1083 28.09 -4.16 62.43
CA LYS A 1083 26.76 -4.73 62.66
C LYS A 1083 26.79 -6.06 63.42
N ARG A 1084 27.69 -6.96 63.07
CA ARG A 1084 27.91 -8.24 63.80
C ARG A 1084 28.30 -8.01 65.27
N SER A 1085 28.92 -6.87 65.56
CA SER A 1085 29.37 -6.49 66.91
C SER A 1085 28.28 -5.81 67.74
N MET A 1086 27.14 -5.46 67.13
CA MET A 1086 26.00 -4.84 67.80
C MET A 1086 24.95 -5.86 68.25
N PRO A 1087 24.43 -5.80 69.49
CA PRO A 1087 23.45 -6.77 70.00
C PRO A 1087 22.06 -6.70 69.34
N GLN A 1088 21.78 -5.64 68.57
CA GLN A 1088 20.44 -5.31 68.04
C GLN A 1088 20.25 -5.72 66.56
N VAL A 1089 21.25 -6.33 65.90
CA VAL A 1089 21.25 -6.53 64.44
C VAL A 1089 21.15 -8.01 64.07
N SER A 1090 20.22 -8.34 63.17
CA SER A 1090 19.98 -9.72 62.71
C SER A 1090 20.97 -10.16 61.62
N PRO A 1091 21.28 -11.48 61.49
CA PRO A 1091 22.11 -12.00 60.40
C PRO A 1091 21.60 -11.65 59.00
N SER A 1092 20.27 -11.54 58.83
CA SER A 1092 19.66 -11.15 57.55
C SER A 1092 20.03 -9.73 57.10
N GLN A 1093 20.18 -8.80 58.05
CA GLN A 1093 20.60 -7.42 57.76
C GLN A 1093 22.07 -7.35 57.35
N VAL A 1094 22.90 -8.30 57.78
CA VAL A 1094 24.30 -8.43 57.33
C VAL A 1094 24.35 -9.07 55.95
N ALA A 1095 23.57 -10.13 55.71
CA ALA A 1095 23.48 -10.78 54.39
C ALA A 1095 23.02 -9.82 53.28
N ALA A 1096 22.10 -8.89 53.58
CA ALA A 1096 21.66 -7.87 52.63
C ALA A 1096 22.79 -6.95 52.12
N LEU A 1097 23.87 -6.78 52.90
CA LEU A 1097 25.04 -5.99 52.48
C LEU A 1097 25.87 -6.70 51.41
N ALA A 1098 25.75 -8.02 51.23
CA ALA A 1098 26.47 -8.79 50.20
C ALA A 1098 26.20 -8.27 48.79
N GLN A 1099 24.99 -7.74 48.52
CA GLN A 1099 24.65 -7.15 47.22
C GLN A 1099 25.48 -5.89 46.90
N ARG A 1100 26.07 -5.27 47.93
CA ARG A 1100 26.80 -3.99 47.85
C ARG A 1100 28.32 -4.16 47.78
N SER A 1101 28.85 -5.35 48.06
CA SER A 1101 30.28 -5.66 47.96
C SER A 1101 30.50 -7.11 47.53
N SER A 1102 31.16 -7.30 46.39
CA SER A 1102 31.57 -8.62 45.91
C SER A 1102 32.54 -9.27 46.89
N TYR A 1103 33.43 -8.49 47.52
CA TYR A 1103 34.29 -9.02 48.58
C TYR A 1103 33.47 -9.57 49.75
N LEU A 1104 32.50 -8.80 50.27
CA LEU A 1104 31.65 -9.26 51.37
C LEU A 1104 30.82 -10.48 50.99
N ALA A 1105 30.24 -10.50 49.78
CA ALA A 1105 29.50 -11.64 49.27
C ALA A 1105 30.35 -12.92 49.29
N ASN A 1106 31.60 -12.83 48.81
CA ASN A 1106 32.54 -13.94 48.84
C ASN A 1106 32.88 -14.37 50.27
N MET A 1107 33.14 -13.43 51.19
CA MET A 1107 33.45 -13.76 52.59
C MET A 1107 32.29 -14.48 53.29
N LEU A 1108 31.05 -14.03 53.05
CA LEU A 1108 29.86 -14.69 53.58
C LEU A 1108 29.61 -16.05 52.93
N ALA A 1109 29.85 -16.19 51.63
CA ALA A 1109 29.75 -17.47 50.92
C ALA A 1109 30.75 -18.51 51.44
N LEU A 1110 31.99 -18.10 51.76
CA LEU A 1110 32.98 -18.97 52.40
C LEU A 1110 32.59 -19.38 53.83
N GLU A 1111 31.83 -18.53 54.53
CA GLU A 1111 31.33 -18.79 55.88
C GLU A 1111 30.10 -19.72 55.89
N THR A 1112 29.17 -19.54 54.94
CA THR A 1112 27.95 -20.38 54.81
C THR A 1112 28.20 -21.67 54.03
N GLY A 1113 29.19 -21.68 53.13
CA GLY A 1113 29.47 -22.73 52.15
C GLY A 1113 28.70 -22.60 50.84
N GLU A 1114 27.88 -21.57 50.69
CA GLU A 1114 27.10 -21.34 49.47
C GLU A 1114 28.02 -21.19 48.26
N GLY A 1115 27.81 -22.00 47.21
CA GLY A 1115 28.64 -21.97 46.00
C GLY A 1115 30.04 -22.60 46.12
N THR A 1116 30.43 -23.15 47.28
CA THR A 1116 31.77 -23.75 47.48
C THR A 1116 31.82 -25.28 47.34
N ASN A 1117 30.67 -25.92 47.14
CA ASN A 1117 30.56 -27.39 47.06
C ASN A 1117 31.41 -27.96 45.92
N GLY A 1118 32.26 -28.95 46.24
CA GLY A 1118 33.17 -29.57 45.28
C GLY A 1118 34.43 -28.74 44.98
N THR A 1119 34.65 -27.62 45.67
CA THR A 1119 35.86 -26.80 45.56
C THR A 1119 36.71 -26.88 46.85
N PRO A 1120 38.04 -26.64 46.78
CA PRO A 1120 38.90 -26.63 47.96
C PRO A 1120 38.49 -25.59 49.02
N PHE A 1121 37.84 -24.50 48.59
CA PHE A 1121 37.39 -23.39 49.45
C PHE A 1121 36.30 -23.77 50.46
N ALA A 1122 35.62 -24.93 50.29
CA ALA A 1122 34.70 -25.47 51.29
C ALA A 1122 35.38 -25.69 52.66
N ALA A 1123 36.71 -25.75 52.71
CA ALA A 1123 37.51 -25.81 53.92
C ALA A 1123 37.17 -24.73 54.95
N TYR A 1124 36.84 -23.50 54.53
CA TYR A 1124 36.55 -22.39 55.46
C TYR A 1124 35.23 -22.56 56.23
N ARG A 1125 34.23 -23.22 55.64
CA ARG A 1125 32.99 -23.58 56.35
C ARG A 1125 33.27 -24.58 57.48
N TYR A 1126 34.06 -25.62 57.18
CA TYR A 1126 34.44 -26.63 58.19
C TYR A 1126 35.32 -26.03 59.29
N LEU A 1127 36.27 -25.16 58.92
CA LEU A 1127 37.09 -24.41 59.86
C LEU A 1127 36.19 -23.56 60.77
N GLY A 1128 35.24 -22.80 60.21
CA GLY A 1128 34.31 -21.97 60.99
C GLY A 1128 33.38 -22.76 61.91
N ALA A 1129 33.09 -24.03 61.60
CA ALA A 1129 32.28 -24.94 62.41
C ALA A 1129 33.08 -25.69 63.50
N GLY A 1130 34.41 -25.59 63.49
CA GLY A 1130 35.29 -26.30 64.42
C GLY A 1130 35.67 -27.72 64.01
N ASP A 1131 35.31 -28.15 62.79
CA ASP A 1131 35.68 -29.46 62.22
C ASP A 1131 37.02 -29.37 61.48
N LEU A 1132 38.10 -29.27 62.27
CA LEU A 1132 39.46 -29.03 61.77
C LEU A 1132 39.97 -30.15 60.83
N PRO A 1133 39.69 -31.45 61.07
CA PRO A 1133 40.09 -32.51 60.13
C PRO A 1133 39.43 -32.38 58.75
N SER A 1134 38.12 -32.13 58.68
CA SER A 1134 37.44 -31.92 57.39
C SER A 1134 37.94 -30.67 56.67
N ALA A 1135 38.25 -29.59 57.42
CA ALA A 1135 38.81 -28.37 56.85
C ALA A 1135 40.14 -28.62 56.12
N LEU A 1136 41.07 -29.34 56.76
CA LEU A 1136 42.35 -29.73 56.16
C LEU A 1136 42.17 -30.70 54.98
N GLY A 1137 41.21 -31.63 55.07
CA GLY A 1137 40.91 -32.58 54.00
C GLY A 1137 40.39 -31.91 52.72
N MET A 1138 39.51 -30.92 52.85
CA MET A 1138 38.97 -30.17 51.70
C MET A 1138 40.04 -29.30 51.04
N ALA A 1139 40.94 -28.70 51.83
CA ALA A 1139 42.01 -27.87 51.29
C ALA A 1139 43.15 -28.68 50.64
N ALA A 1140 43.20 -30.00 50.83
CA ALA A 1140 44.36 -30.82 50.46
C ALA A 1140 44.72 -30.84 48.97
N SER A 1141 43.76 -30.55 48.07
CA SER A 1141 43.99 -30.50 46.62
C SER A 1141 44.57 -29.17 46.13
N ASP A 1142 44.77 -28.20 47.02
CA ASP A 1142 45.35 -26.89 46.73
C ASP A 1142 46.46 -26.60 47.76
N ASP A 1143 47.72 -26.67 47.32
CA ASP A 1143 48.88 -26.58 48.22
C ASP A 1143 48.95 -25.25 48.99
N GLU A 1144 48.61 -24.13 48.34
CA GLU A 1144 48.66 -22.79 48.95
C GLU A 1144 47.54 -22.64 49.97
N LEU A 1145 46.32 -23.04 49.60
CA LEU A 1145 45.17 -23.02 50.50
C LEU A 1145 45.37 -23.95 51.70
N SER A 1146 45.90 -25.15 51.47
CA SER A 1146 46.20 -26.14 52.51
C SER A 1146 47.14 -25.59 53.59
N GLN A 1147 48.22 -24.92 53.17
CA GLN A 1147 49.19 -24.28 54.08
C GLN A 1147 48.56 -23.15 54.89
N ARG A 1148 47.73 -22.32 54.25
CA ARG A 1148 47.00 -21.23 54.92
C ARG A 1148 45.99 -21.76 55.95
N VAL A 1149 45.18 -22.75 55.56
CA VAL A 1149 44.18 -23.38 56.44
C VAL A 1149 44.85 -24.07 57.63
N LEU A 1150 46.01 -24.71 57.44
CA LEU A 1150 46.78 -25.31 58.55
C LEU A 1150 47.20 -24.30 59.61
N ARG A 1151 47.61 -23.08 59.20
CA ARG A 1151 47.95 -22.01 60.16
C ARG A 1151 46.76 -21.59 61.02
N LEU A 1152 45.57 -21.49 60.43
CA LEU A 1152 44.34 -21.16 61.17
C LEU A 1152 43.84 -22.33 62.02
N ALA A 1153 43.91 -23.56 61.51
CA ALA A 1153 43.49 -24.77 62.23
C ALA A 1153 44.36 -25.01 63.47
N ALA A 1154 45.69 -24.86 63.38
CA ALA A 1154 46.60 -25.01 64.51
C ALA A 1154 46.39 -23.99 65.64
N ALA A 1155 45.82 -22.83 65.32
CA ALA A 1155 45.49 -21.78 66.28
C ALA A 1155 44.06 -21.87 66.84
N SER A 1156 43.27 -22.85 66.39
CA SER A 1156 41.88 -23.02 66.76
C SER A 1156 41.70 -23.74 68.09
N ASP A 1157 40.59 -23.49 68.78
CA ASP A 1157 40.18 -24.33 69.91
C ASP A 1157 39.93 -25.76 69.42
N GLY A 1158 40.47 -26.76 70.13
CA GLY A 1158 40.39 -28.16 69.72
C GLY A 1158 41.49 -28.61 68.74
N ALA A 1159 42.46 -27.75 68.41
CA ALA A 1159 43.64 -28.14 67.64
C ALA A 1159 44.45 -29.24 68.36
N THR A 1160 44.86 -30.27 67.62
CA THR A 1160 45.76 -31.31 68.16
C THR A 1160 47.20 -30.83 68.18
N GLN A 1161 48.04 -31.42 69.03
CA GLN A 1161 49.48 -31.11 69.04
C GLN A 1161 50.14 -31.37 67.68
N ASP A 1162 49.69 -32.39 66.94
CA ASP A 1162 50.16 -32.68 65.57
C ASP A 1162 49.91 -31.50 64.62
N MET A 1163 48.73 -30.88 64.65
CA MET A 1163 48.42 -29.72 63.82
C MET A 1163 49.34 -28.53 64.16
N VAL A 1164 49.61 -28.33 65.46
CA VAL A 1164 50.51 -27.27 65.95
C VAL A 1164 51.95 -27.52 65.48
N ASP A 1165 52.46 -28.73 65.64
CA ASP A 1165 53.82 -29.09 65.24
C ASP A 1165 54.01 -29.00 63.72
N ARG A 1166 53.01 -29.45 62.94
CA ARG A 1166 53.01 -29.32 61.46
C ARG A 1166 52.99 -27.87 61.01
N MET A 1167 52.23 -27.01 61.68
CA MET A 1167 52.21 -25.58 61.39
C MET A 1167 53.57 -24.93 61.70
N LEU A 1168 54.16 -25.25 62.86
CA LEU A 1168 55.46 -24.70 63.28
C LEU A 1168 56.62 -25.18 62.39
N ALA A 1169 56.46 -26.29 61.67
CA ALA A 1169 57.41 -26.80 60.69
C ALA A 1169 57.32 -26.11 59.32
N LEU A 1170 56.27 -25.33 59.03
CA LEU A 1170 56.13 -24.63 57.75
C LEU A 1170 57.17 -23.51 57.61
N PRO A 1171 57.73 -23.30 56.40
CA PRO A 1171 58.49 -22.10 56.09
C PRO A 1171 57.67 -20.83 56.38
N VAL A 1172 58.31 -19.76 56.85
CA VAL A 1172 57.61 -18.49 57.13
C VAL A 1172 56.97 -17.91 55.87
N SER A 1173 57.47 -18.17 54.67
CA SER A 1173 56.84 -17.70 53.42
C SER A 1173 55.59 -18.50 53.01
N SER A 1174 55.35 -19.68 53.58
CA SER A 1174 54.31 -20.62 53.15
C SER A 1174 52.98 -20.36 53.85
N GLY A 1175 51.92 -20.04 53.10
CA GLY A 1175 50.58 -19.77 53.64
C GLY A 1175 50.51 -18.57 54.59
N ILE A 1176 51.53 -17.71 54.60
CA ILE A 1176 51.54 -16.47 55.37
C ILE A 1176 50.81 -15.36 54.60
N ASP A 1177 49.85 -14.76 55.29
CA ASP A 1177 49.22 -13.51 54.92
C ASP A 1177 49.12 -12.64 56.18
N GLU A 1178 48.46 -11.49 56.05
CA GLU A 1178 48.28 -10.52 57.13
C GLU A 1178 47.64 -11.12 58.39
N LEU A 1179 46.74 -12.09 58.26
CA LEU A 1179 46.04 -12.69 59.38
C LEU A 1179 46.81 -13.87 59.95
N THR A 1180 47.33 -14.74 59.08
CA THR A 1180 48.04 -15.94 59.50
C THR A 1180 49.42 -15.62 60.06
N ALA A 1181 50.02 -14.46 59.76
CA ALA A 1181 51.24 -13.97 60.40
C ALA A 1181 51.05 -13.70 61.89
N TRP A 1182 50.06 -12.89 62.25
CA TRP A 1182 49.70 -12.63 63.64
C TRP A 1182 49.25 -13.90 64.37
N THR A 1183 48.47 -14.75 63.68
CA THR A 1183 48.00 -16.03 64.22
C THR A 1183 49.17 -16.97 64.52
N SER A 1184 50.11 -17.12 63.56
CA SER A 1184 51.29 -17.99 63.71
C SER A 1184 52.24 -17.46 64.79
N LEU A 1185 52.42 -16.14 64.87
CA LEU A 1185 53.20 -15.50 65.94
C LEU A 1185 52.59 -15.79 67.32
N ALA A 1186 51.27 -15.69 67.46
CA ALA A 1186 50.58 -15.95 68.72
C ALA A 1186 50.73 -17.43 69.16
N VAL A 1187 50.56 -18.38 68.24
CA VAL A 1187 50.78 -19.81 68.55
C VAL A 1187 52.23 -20.09 68.91
N ALA A 1188 53.20 -19.62 68.12
CA ALA A 1188 54.63 -19.82 68.41
C ALA A 1188 55.04 -19.23 69.78
N THR A 1189 54.44 -18.10 70.17
CA THR A 1189 54.66 -17.47 71.47
C THR A 1189 54.07 -18.31 72.61
N ARG A 1190 52.85 -18.84 72.43
CA ARG A 1190 52.20 -19.74 73.40
C ARG A 1190 52.99 -21.03 73.62
N GLU A 1191 53.55 -21.60 72.54
CA GLU A 1191 54.36 -22.83 72.57
C GLU A 1191 55.83 -22.59 72.93
N HIS A 1192 56.19 -21.37 73.35
CA HIS A 1192 57.56 -20.99 73.73
C HIS A 1192 58.63 -21.26 72.65
N ARG A 1193 58.30 -21.04 71.37
CA ARG A 1193 59.23 -21.18 70.22
C ARG A 1193 59.89 -19.85 69.83
N ASN A 1194 60.86 -19.89 68.91
CA ASN A 1194 61.48 -18.67 68.36
C ASN A 1194 60.48 -17.93 67.47
N THR A 1195 60.23 -16.66 67.78
CA THR A 1195 59.20 -15.83 67.14
C THR A 1195 59.75 -14.74 66.23
N THR A 1196 61.08 -14.62 66.07
CA THR A 1196 61.71 -13.46 65.40
C THR A 1196 61.21 -13.26 63.97
N ALA A 1197 61.32 -14.28 63.11
CA ALA A 1197 60.90 -14.20 61.71
C ALA A 1197 59.38 -14.05 61.54
N LEU A 1198 58.59 -14.66 62.43
CA LEU A 1198 57.13 -14.50 62.44
C LEU A 1198 56.71 -13.09 62.87
N ARG A 1199 57.45 -12.48 63.80
CA ARG A 1199 57.22 -11.10 64.22
C ARG A 1199 57.60 -10.12 63.12
N GLU A 1200 58.69 -10.35 62.40
CA GLU A 1200 59.04 -9.57 61.21
C GLU A 1200 57.96 -9.69 60.13
N ALA A 1201 57.48 -10.90 59.84
CA ALA A 1201 56.39 -11.12 58.89
C ALA A 1201 55.08 -10.43 59.32
N ALA A 1202 54.73 -10.48 60.61
CA ALA A 1202 53.55 -9.81 61.16
C ALA A 1202 53.66 -8.27 61.15
N LEU A 1203 54.87 -7.73 61.35
CA LEU A 1203 55.12 -6.29 61.24
C LEU A 1203 55.14 -5.81 59.79
N ALA A 1204 55.53 -6.67 58.85
CA ALA A 1204 55.54 -6.36 57.43
C ALA A 1204 54.17 -6.48 56.75
N SER A 1205 53.18 -7.09 57.40
CA SER A 1205 51.91 -7.39 56.75
C SER A 1205 50.96 -6.20 56.64
N ASP A 1206 51.00 -5.28 57.59
CA ASP A 1206 50.29 -3.98 57.52
C ASP A 1206 51.16 -2.90 58.20
N PRO A 1207 51.95 -2.13 57.45
CA PRO A 1207 52.86 -1.15 58.02
C PRO A 1207 52.19 -0.02 58.82
N GLU A 1208 50.89 0.24 58.61
CA GLU A 1208 50.18 1.34 59.27
C GLU A 1208 49.66 0.92 60.66
N GLU A 1209 49.05 -0.26 60.76
CA GLU A 1209 48.38 -0.71 61.99
C GLU A 1209 49.16 -1.79 62.78
N ALA A 1210 50.13 -2.48 62.16
CA ALA A 1210 50.88 -3.55 62.80
C ALA A 1210 51.63 -3.09 64.05
N ALA A 1211 52.07 -1.83 64.11
CA ALA A 1211 52.72 -1.28 65.28
C ALA A 1211 51.78 -1.22 66.51
N ALA A 1212 50.49 -0.91 66.28
CA ALA A 1212 49.48 -0.90 67.33
C ALA A 1212 49.12 -2.32 67.79
N ILE A 1213 48.93 -3.25 66.83
CA ILE A 1213 48.70 -4.67 67.12
C ILE A 1213 49.87 -5.26 67.90
N ALA A 1214 51.12 -4.93 67.54
CA ALA A 1214 52.32 -5.39 68.24
C ALA A 1214 52.35 -4.92 69.71
N LYS A 1215 52.02 -3.65 69.96
CA LYS A 1215 51.97 -3.09 71.32
C LYS A 1215 50.89 -3.78 72.16
N PHE A 1216 49.69 -4.00 71.58
CA PHE A 1216 48.62 -4.77 72.23
C PHE A 1216 49.05 -6.21 72.54
N PHE A 1217 49.67 -6.88 71.57
CA PHE A 1217 50.18 -8.24 71.70
C PHE A 1217 51.20 -8.33 72.86
N ASP A 1218 52.14 -7.40 72.96
CA ASP A 1218 53.14 -7.37 74.03
C ASP A 1218 52.54 -7.04 75.41
N ALA A 1219 51.54 -6.15 75.47
CA ALA A 1219 50.80 -5.86 76.70
C ALA A 1219 50.05 -7.11 77.19
N VAL A 1220 49.34 -7.82 76.30
CA VAL A 1220 48.63 -9.05 76.64
C VAL A 1220 49.58 -10.16 77.09
N ARG A 1221 50.73 -10.32 76.39
CA ARG A 1221 51.79 -11.27 76.74
C ARG A 1221 52.41 -11.00 78.12
N SER A 1222 52.53 -9.73 78.51
CA SER A 1222 53.08 -9.32 79.82
C SER A 1222 52.07 -9.35 80.96
N GLY A 1223 50.82 -9.77 80.70
CA GLY A 1223 49.79 -9.94 81.72
C GLY A 1223 48.86 -8.75 81.91
N ALA A 1224 48.90 -7.74 81.03
CA ALA A 1224 48.02 -6.58 81.11
C ALA A 1224 46.52 -6.97 81.18
N GLY A 1225 45.77 -6.19 81.96
CA GLY A 1225 44.31 -6.30 82.03
C GLY A 1225 43.64 -5.75 80.77
N ARG A 1226 42.34 -5.99 80.61
CA ARG A 1226 41.60 -5.57 79.41
C ARG A 1226 41.69 -4.07 79.14
N ALA A 1227 41.42 -3.22 80.12
CA ALA A 1227 41.42 -1.77 79.94
C ALA A 1227 42.80 -1.20 79.55
N GLU A 1228 43.86 -1.76 80.13
CA GLU A 1228 45.25 -1.37 79.82
C GLU A 1228 45.63 -1.78 78.39
N ALA A 1229 45.31 -3.01 78.00
CA ALA A 1229 45.55 -3.49 76.64
C ALA A 1229 44.77 -2.67 75.60
N GLU A 1230 43.49 -2.36 75.83
CA GLU A 1230 42.69 -1.50 74.93
C GLU A 1230 43.29 -0.10 74.77
N THR A 1231 43.80 0.49 75.86
CA THR A 1231 44.42 1.83 75.83
C THR A 1231 45.68 1.84 74.96
N VAL A 1232 46.46 0.76 75.00
CA VAL A 1232 47.70 0.60 74.23
C VAL A 1232 47.43 0.30 72.75
N LEU A 1233 46.32 -0.38 72.43
CA LEU A 1233 45.88 -0.61 71.05
C LEU A 1233 45.51 0.70 70.35
N GLY A 1234 44.80 1.59 71.06
CA GLY A 1234 44.44 2.90 70.54
C GLY A 1234 43.38 2.86 69.43
N ASP A 1235 43.47 3.86 68.54
CA ASP A 1235 42.58 4.03 67.39
C ASP A 1235 43.10 3.17 66.22
N VAL A 1236 42.40 2.07 65.93
CA VAL A 1236 42.74 1.12 64.86
C VAL A 1236 41.46 0.63 64.18
N SER A 1237 41.57 0.19 62.93
CA SER A 1237 40.46 -0.33 62.14
C SER A 1237 39.73 -1.48 62.85
N LEU A 1238 38.46 -1.69 62.48
CA LEU A 1238 37.64 -2.79 63.01
C LEU A 1238 38.30 -4.16 62.75
N ARG A 1239 38.96 -4.32 61.60
CA ARG A 1239 39.68 -5.54 61.24
C ARG A 1239 40.93 -5.71 62.10
N ALA A 1240 41.81 -4.71 62.21
CA ALA A 1240 43.00 -4.79 63.07
C ALA A 1240 42.65 -5.02 64.54
N ARG A 1241 41.59 -4.38 65.05
CA ARG A 1241 41.05 -4.64 66.39
C ARG A 1241 40.63 -6.12 66.55
N GLY A 1242 39.96 -6.68 65.54
CA GLY A 1242 39.63 -8.10 65.48
C GLY A 1242 40.87 -9.01 65.49
N ILE A 1243 41.92 -8.66 64.74
CA ILE A 1243 43.20 -9.39 64.71
C ILE A 1243 43.88 -9.34 66.09
N ALA A 1244 43.97 -8.16 66.68
CA ALA A 1244 44.52 -7.97 68.03
C ALA A 1244 43.79 -8.88 69.04
N TYR A 1245 42.45 -8.85 69.07
CA TYR A 1245 41.67 -9.71 69.95
C TYR A 1245 41.87 -11.21 69.66
N SER A 1246 41.96 -11.60 68.39
CA SER A 1246 42.28 -12.97 67.97
C SER A 1246 43.62 -13.43 68.56
N THR A 1247 44.66 -12.59 68.53
CA THR A 1247 45.95 -12.93 69.16
C THR A 1247 45.86 -13.08 70.68
N ALA A 1248 45.05 -12.24 71.36
CA ALA A 1248 44.82 -12.38 72.80
C ALA A 1248 44.11 -13.69 73.15
N VAL A 1249 43.13 -14.11 72.34
CA VAL A 1249 42.43 -15.38 72.48
C VAL A 1249 43.40 -16.56 72.34
N ILE A 1250 44.27 -16.53 71.33
CA ILE A 1250 45.28 -17.58 71.11
C ILE A 1250 46.27 -17.64 72.26
N LEU A 1251 46.81 -16.50 72.72
CA LEU A 1251 47.82 -16.43 73.78
C LEU A 1251 47.29 -16.89 75.14
N LYS A 1252 46.08 -16.47 75.52
CA LYS A 1252 45.50 -16.79 76.83
C LYS A 1252 44.69 -18.10 76.84
N GLY A 1253 44.34 -18.63 75.67
CA GLY A 1253 43.55 -19.86 75.55
C GLY A 1253 42.24 -19.80 76.35
N THR A 1254 42.04 -20.77 77.24
CA THR A 1254 40.86 -20.86 78.12
C THR A 1254 40.80 -19.76 79.20
N GLN A 1255 41.91 -19.08 79.47
CA GLN A 1255 41.97 -17.96 80.43
C GLN A 1255 41.64 -16.60 79.79
N CYS A 1256 41.31 -16.57 78.50
CA CYS A 1256 40.94 -15.34 77.80
C CYS A 1256 39.55 -14.85 78.24
N PRO A 1257 39.37 -13.56 78.59
CA PRO A 1257 38.04 -12.99 78.82
C PRO A 1257 37.08 -13.22 77.64
N GLU A 1258 35.84 -13.62 77.96
CA GLU A 1258 34.80 -13.93 76.96
C GLU A 1258 34.55 -12.76 75.99
N ALA A 1259 34.67 -11.52 76.47
CA ALA A 1259 34.47 -10.34 75.64
C ALA A 1259 35.45 -10.22 74.46
N TRP A 1260 36.74 -10.57 74.62
CA TRP A 1260 37.68 -10.57 73.49
C TRP A 1260 37.41 -11.72 72.52
N ARG A 1261 37.01 -12.88 73.06
CA ARG A 1261 36.62 -14.05 72.29
C ARG A 1261 35.39 -13.78 71.42
N ASP A 1262 34.32 -13.23 72.00
CA ASP A 1262 33.10 -12.85 71.28
C ASP A 1262 33.37 -11.73 70.25
N SER A 1263 34.16 -10.71 70.62
CA SER A 1263 34.50 -9.62 69.71
C SER A 1263 35.35 -10.09 68.52
N ALA A 1264 36.32 -10.99 68.73
CA ALA A 1264 37.10 -11.57 67.63
C ALA A 1264 36.22 -12.38 66.67
N LYS A 1265 35.23 -13.12 67.18
CA LYS A 1265 34.26 -13.87 66.34
C LYS A 1265 33.39 -12.95 65.49
N LYS A 1266 33.02 -11.79 66.02
CA LYS A 1266 32.10 -10.83 65.37
C LYS A 1266 32.82 -9.90 64.40
N LEU A 1267 34.04 -9.47 64.72
CA LEU A 1267 34.84 -8.56 63.89
C LEU A 1267 35.54 -9.26 62.72
N LEU A 1268 35.82 -10.57 62.81
CA LEU A 1268 36.47 -11.35 61.73
C LEU A 1268 35.51 -12.39 61.12
N PHE A 1269 35.55 -12.57 59.80
CA PHE A 1269 34.82 -13.64 59.09
C PHE A 1269 35.51 -15.00 59.30
N SER A 1270 34.82 -16.11 59.04
CA SER A 1270 35.39 -17.46 59.26
C SER A 1270 36.71 -17.70 58.52
N ALA A 1271 36.87 -17.17 57.30
CA ALA A 1271 38.09 -17.29 56.52
C ALA A 1271 39.26 -16.39 57.02
N GLU A 1272 39.00 -15.54 58.02
CA GLU A 1272 39.96 -14.58 58.58
C GLU A 1272 40.46 -14.93 59.98
N ARG A 1273 39.88 -15.94 60.63
CA ARG A 1273 40.22 -16.27 62.02
C ARG A 1273 40.28 -17.78 62.24
N PRO A 1274 40.99 -18.22 63.29
CA PRO A 1274 40.81 -19.56 63.82
C PRO A 1274 39.38 -19.79 64.36
N TYR A 1275 39.04 -21.06 64.56
CA TYR A 1275 37.85 -21.43 65.31
C TYR A 1275 38.02 -21.12 66.79
N PHE A 1276 37.05 -20.41 67.35
CA PHE A 1276 36.95 -20.14 68.78
C PHE A 1276 35.62 -20.72 69.28
N SER A 1277 35.69 -21.59 70.28
CA SER A 1277 34.53 -22.16 71.02
C SER A 1277 33.70 -21.08 71.67
#